data_AF-A0A1V2ICZ9-F1
#
_entry.id   AF-A0A1V2ICZ9-F1
#
_cell.length_a   1.000
_cell.length_b   1.000
_cell.length_c   1.000
_cell.angle_alpha   90.00
_cell.angle_beta   90.00
_cell.angle_gamma   90.00
#
_symmetry.space_group_name_H-M   'P 1'
#
loop_
_entity.id
_entity.type
_entity.pdbx_description
1 polymer ?
#
loop_
_entity_poly.entity_id
_entity_poly.type
_entity_poly.pdbx_seq_one_letter_code
_entity_poly.pdbx_strand_id
1 'polypeptide(L)'
;MSTGGGVATERAGASGREAGTGNGEAALVAGPPGGPAAVSAPEVTFSDGVGGTTRCALTWPVATGRPPLAAVVDVFTRLGVEVVDHDRPPAGAFGSRAPERDEYLLRLPEAPDPASAGPAPTGPASAGVAPVGAPAAREVFGQLFVAVWTGQAELDEFTRLALTAGVPWREVDVIRAAWRFLHQTGVSLSHGYAARTVLANPAFAHGLLDFFRARFDPDYAGPDHAGPDHAGPDHAGPNRAGPNHSDPDCPGADHRAAGAAAASARLEALLAAVASLDQDRILRGLRDVLAAVIRTNHYQRDAAGRPKPALALKIASSRLGLLPAPRPWVEVFVTSPTVEGVHMRGGRVARGGLRFSDRPEDYRTEVHGLYRAQVTKNVVIVPDGAKGAFVLHEPTLPAMNFPSTRPGVPADLPPGPGQDRPDATRSGRAWQIGGEVGAAYRTFVSALLDVTDNLVGGKPVGPERTVCYDEPDTYLVVAADKGTATFSDLANEIAAEYGYWLGDAFASGGSAGYDHKAMGITARGAWESARQHLRELGVDADRDPFTAVGIGDMSGDVFGNGVLRSRSMRLVAAFDHRHIFIDPDPDPAASFAERQRLYDLPSSSWADYDPKVLSPGGGVFRRDARRVELSARAREILGLPPAPAPTGADGASGAEGGGPPVAVAVGDGGGGVDSDSGGGGMSPVELIQALLRAPVDLLYNGGIGTYVKASTEDHGDAADHANDAVRVDADELRARVVVEGGNLGLTQAGRVELAHLGGKINTDFLDNSAGVDTSDREVNLKILLAGAVDDGELTLAGRDELLRSLTDDVAASVLDDSAQQAVAVSLAATYAPVFLDRHIRLLRNLEARSGLVRSLEHLPSESRLEELRTARTGLTRPELALLQAKAKTLVRQELLDSPLPDAKALDLIAQRYFPPAVRERFADRISEHPLVREIIATRLANELVNRMGPGFVFRLEEQVGVTTADAARAYAAAAALFGLDGLWAALDRRGDAMPAADELAGRRAAREFHELAAEWLLRHARGPAGTTTVTGRLRGPATDLAASFGVGAGAGASGRGGVGGGTAVDADLTARIAGLGALGTALDLLVTAPRPAPAAIEDAAAVHEVLGGWLGLAGLHARLADAAADSHWTLAAKAALRARLTELWATLDWLVLAAARADAPTSPGIAEPTSTGWDAEAYLAGGARALTARWLVRRADAVGPFTAVLAELAGEPPSGEPRPRAARRSGFRPTDVRVGTGPVDVAAATVAIRELRLLVERVQFTDDGLGPRLRDG
;
A
#
# COMPACT_ATOMS: atom_id res chain seq x y z
N MET A 1 42.27 -44.28 -9.53
CA MET A 1 43.62 -44.62 -10.06
C MET A 1 44.29 -43.28 -10.37
N SER A 2 45.37 -42.90 -9.65
CA SER A 2 46.78 -42.90 -10.14
C SER A 2 46.97 -42.04 -11.40
N THR A 3 47.88 -41.05 -11.56
CA THR A 3 49.01 -40.46 -10.76
C THR A 3 49.47 -39.17 -11.48
N GLY A 4 50.26 -38.21 -10.97
CA GLY A 4 50.87 -38.01 -9.64
C GLY A 4 52.26 -37.31 -9.68
N GLY A 5 52.40 -36.08 -9.16
CA GLY A 5 53.66 -35.29 -9.05
C GLY A 5 53.45 -33.78 -9.22
N GLY A 6 54.18 -32.86 -8.56
CA GLY A 6 55.13 -33.00 -7.45
C GLY A 6 56.00 -31.73 -7.23
N VAL A 7 56.20 -31.32 -5.95
CA VAL A 7 57.38 -30.67 -5.29
C VAL A 7 58.10 -29.51 -6.06
N ALA A 8 58.38 -28.31 -5.52
CA ALA A 8 59.07 -28.01 -4.25
C ALA A 8 58.91 -26.54 -3.76
N THR A 9 59.32 -26.30 -2.51
CA THR A 9 59.48 -24.98 -1.86
C THR A 9 60.95 -24.69 -1.52
N GLU A 10 61.45 -23.47 -1.76
CA GLU A 10 62.54 -22.76 -1.02
C GLU A 10 62.62 -21.32 -1.57
N ARG A 11 62.66 -20.18 -0.85
CA ARG A 11 63.41 -19.64 0.31
C ARG A 11 64.83 -19.09 0.01
N ALA A 12 65.14 -17.97 0.69
CA ALA A 12 66.38 -17.17 0.69
C ALA A 12 66.60 -16.22 -0.52
N GLY A 13 67.13 -15.00 -0.35
CA GLY A 13 67.59 -14.33 0.89
C GLY A 13 67.80 -12.82 0.72
N ALA A 14 68.13 -12.12 1.80
CA ALA A 14 68.16 -10.65 1.88
C ALA A 14 69.57 -10.03 1.75
N SER A 15 69.67 -8.93 1.00
CA SER A 15 70.64 -7.80 1.12
C SER A 15 70.27 -6.76 0.03
N GLY A 16 70.45 -5.44 0.15
CA GLY A 16 70.94 -4.57 1.23
C GLY A 16 71.55 -3.29 0.62
N ARG A 17 71.36 -2.11 1.24
CA ARG A 17 71.76 -0.74 0.78
C ARG A 17 70.86 -0.15 -0.34
N GLU A 18 70.69 1.17 -0.48
CA GLU A 18 71.12 2.34 0.32
C GLU A 18 70.09 3.48 0.16
N ALA A 19 70.16 4.53 1.00
CA ALA A 19 69.18 5.62 0.99
C ALA A 19 69.33 6.58 -0.20
N GLY A 20 68.20 6.98 -0.80
CA GLY A 20 68.15 8.02 -1.83
C GLY A 20 66.89 8.88 -1.68
N THR A 21 67.06 10.11 -1.21
CA THR A 21 65.97 11.11 -1.11
C THR A 21 65.58 11.59 -2.51
N GLY A 22 64.32 11.40 -2.90
CA GLY A 22 63.77 11.91 -4.15
C GLY A 22 62.32 12.33 -3.97
N ASN A 23 62.03 13.63 -4.14
CA ASN A 23 60.68 14.16 -4.16
C ASN A 23 59.91 13.56 -5.35
N GLY A 24 58.76 12.95 -5.09
CA GLY A 24 57.78 12.57 -6.10
C GLY A 24 56.46 13.27 -5.80
N GLU A 25 55.99 14.10 -6.71
CA GLU A 25 54.70 14.80 -6.58
C GLU A 25 53.56 13.77 -6.56
N ALA A 26 52.78 13.77 -5.47
CA ALA A 26 51.54 13.01 -5.42
C ALA A 26 50.50 13.71 -6.30
N ALA A 27 50.04 13.03 -7.36
CA ALA A 27 48.96 13.52 -8.19
C ALA A 27 47.68 13.69 -7.37
N LEU A 28 47.19 14.94 -7.30
CA LEU A 28 45.92 15.27 -6.66
C LEU A 28 44.77 14.59 -7.41
N VAL A 29 44.18 13.55 -6.80
CA VAL A 29 42.88 13.02 -7.21
C VAL A 29 41.83 14.10 -6.92
N ALA A 30 41.28 14.70 -7.98
CA ALA A 30 40.21 15.67 -7.84
C ALA A 30 38.93 14.99 -7.33
N GLY A 31 38.36 15.52 -6.25
CA GLY A 31 37.05 15.09 -5.74
C GLY A 31 35.89 15.49 -6.67
N PRO A 32 34.68 14.95 -6.44
CA PRO A 32 33.54 15.13 -7.33
C PRO A 32 33.08 16.60 -7.39
N PRO A 33 32.70 17.11 -8.59
CA PRO A 33 32.20 18.46 -8.76
C PRO A 33 30.70 18.53 -8.42
N GLY A 34 30.33 19.06 -7.25
CA GLY A 34 28.91 19.20 -6.90
C GLY A 34 28.57 19.77 -5.53
N GLY A 35 29.51 19.78 -4.57
CA GLY A 35 29.28 20.45 -3.28
C GLY A 35 29.25 21.97 -3.42
N PRO A 36 28.48 22.70 -2.57
CA PRO A 36 28.64 24.16 -2.48
C PRO A 36 30.10 24.48 -2.14
N ALA A 37 30.68 25.46 -2.83
CA ALA A 37 32.08 25.83 -2.63
C ALA A 37 32.30 26.19 -1.16
N ALA A 38 33.14 25.41 -0.48
CA ALA A 38 33.29 25.50 0.97
C ALA A 38 33.67 26.92 1.39
N VAL A 39 32.73 27.62 2.03
CA VAL A 39 32.97 28.95 2.61
C VAL A 39 34.09 28.78 3.62
N SER A 40 35.23 29.41 3.33
CA SER A 40 36.40 29.33 4.19
C SER A 40 36.04 29.95 5.55
N ALA A 41 36.26 29.21 6.62
CA ALA A 41 35.89 29.64 7.97
C ALA A 41 36.72 30.85 8.43
N PRO A 42 36.13 31.85 9.10
CA PRO A 42 36.89 32.88 9.80
C PRO A 42 37.63 32.29 11.00
N GLU A 43 38.87 32.71 11.23
CA GLU A 43 39.59 32.41 12.47
C GLU A 43 39.12 33.37 13.57
N VAL A 44 38.78 32.83 14.74
CA VAL A 44 38.24 33.59 15.88
C VAL A 44 39.22 33.52 17.04
N THR A 45 39.65 34.68 17.55
CA THR A 45 40.58 34.78 18.68
C THR A 45 40.05 35.73 19.76
N PHE A 46 40.34 35.43 21.03
CA PHE A 46 39.82 36.17 22.18
C PHE A 46 40.91 36.72 23.08
N SER A 47 40.65 37.87 23.69
CA SER A 47 41.47 38.47 24.74
C SER A 47 40.60 39.25 25.74
N ASP A 48 41.13 39.53 26.93
CA ASP A 48 40.39 40.26 27.96
C ASP A 48 40.14 41.73 27.57
N GLY A 49 38.89 42.17 27.74
CA GLY A 49 38.49 43.57 27.59
C GLY A 49 38.40 44.29 28.93
N VAL A 50 38.04 45.57 28.90
CA VAL A 50 37.89 46.40 30.11
C VAL A 50 36.44 46.33 30.61
N GLY A 51 36.24 46.20 31.92
CA GLY A 51 34.90 46.29 32.54
C GLY A 51 33.96 45.13 32.18
N GLY A 52 34.45 43.89 32.22
CA GLY A 52 33.64 42.68 31.93
C GLY A 52 33.43 42.38 30.44
N THR A 53 33.99 43.20 29.54
CA THR A 53 33.95 42.95 28.10
C THR A 53 35.02 41.93 27.66
N THR A 54 34.81 41.31 26.50
CA THR A 54 35.77 40.44 25.82
C THR A 54 36.13 41.07 24.49
N ARG A 55 37.42 41.16 24.15
CA ARG A 55 37.86 41.54 22.80
C ARG A 55 37.92 40.28 21.93
N CYS A 56 37.09 40.24 20.90
CA CYS A 56 37.04 39.21 19.88
C CYS A 56 37.68 39.73 18.59
N ALA A 57 38.56 38.97 17.97
CA ALA A 57 39.10 39.30 16.66
C ALA A 57 38.78 38.22 15.65
N LEU A 58 38.18 38.63 14.52
CA LEU A 58 37.82 37.79 13.38
C LEU A 58 38.80 38.03 12.24
N THR A 59 39.49 36.97 11.79
CA THR A 59 40.37 37.01 10.61
C THR A 59 39.67 36.33 9.44
N TRP A 60 39.40 37.10 8.39
CA TRP A 60 38.63 36.66 7.22
C TRP A 60 39.52 36.06 6.13
N PRO A 61 39.18 34.86 5.60
CA PRO A 61 39.95 34.25 4.52
C PRO A 61 39.94 35.06 3.22
N VAL A 62 41.08 35.09 2.54
CA VAL A 62 41.29 35.81 1.28
C VAL A 62 40.34 35.32 0.17
N ALA A 63 39.93 34.05 0.21
CA ALA A 63 39.03 33.44 -0.77
C ALA A 63 37.57 33.89 -0.64
N THR A 64 37.10 34.21 0.58
CA THR A 64 35.73 34.66 0.85
C THR A 64 35.61 36.19 0.90
N GLY A 65 36.74 36.88 1.14
CA GLY A 65 36.74 38.31 1.40
C GLY A 65 36.13 38.67 2.77
N ARG A 66 36.11 39.97 3.07
CA ARG A 66 35.59 40.51 4.33
C ARG A 66 34.12 40.92 4.17
N PRO A 67 33.19 40.41 5.00
CA PRO A 67 31.77 40.67 4.87
C PRO A 67 31.37 42.10 5.30
N PRO A 68 30.18 42.58 4.92
CA PRO A 68 29.61 43.83 5.45
C PRO A 68 29.49 43.78 6.98
N LEU A 69 29.86 44.87 7.67
CA LEU A 69 29.79 44.96 9.13
C LEU A 69 28.39 44.64 9.67
N ALA A 70 27.33 45.12 9.01
CA ALA A 70 25.95 44.89 9.40
C ALA A 70 25.58 43.40 9.45
N ALA A 71 26.15 42.56 8.58
CA ALA A 71 25.89 41.11 8.59
C ALA A 71 26.52 40.44 9.83
N VAL A 72 27.74 40.85 10.21
CA VAL A 72 28.43 40.32 11.41
C VAL A 72 27.71 40.77 12.69
N VAL A 73 27.27 42.03 12.75
CA VAL A 73 26.53 42.59 13.89
C VAL A 73 25.14 41.95 14.04
N ASP A 74 24.44 41.61 12.95
CA ASP A 74 23.18 40.85 13.02
C ASP A 74 23.39 39.46 13.64
N VAL A 75 24.46 38.74 13.27
CA VAL A 75 24.82 37.46 13.91
C VAL A 75 25.00 37.63 15.41
N PHE A 76 25.85 38.57 15.84
CA PHE A 76 26.09 38.80 17.26
C PHE A 76 24.81 39.19 18.02
N THR A 77 23.98 40.07 17.44
CA THR A 77 22.72 40.53 18.05
C THR A 77 21.71 39.38 18.22
N ARG A 78 21.58 38.52 17.21
CA ARG A 78 20.70 37.33 17.27
C ARG A 78 21.18 36.33 18.33
N LEU A 79 22.49 36.08 18.40
CA LEU A 79 23.13 35.29 19.45
C LEU A 79 22.96 35.89 20.87
N GLY A 80 22.50 37.14 20.99
CA GLY A 80 22.33 37.82 22.28
C GLY A 80 23.63 38.43 22.82
N VAL A 81 24.62 38.67 21.95
CA VAL A 81 25.90 39.31 22.26
C VAL A 81 25.83 40.78 21.89
N GLU A 82 26.13 41.65 22.86
CA GLU A 82 26.15 43.10 22.66
C GLU A 82 27.52 43.53 22.11
N VAL A 83 27.53 44.28 21.01
CA VAL A 83 28.74 44.92 20.47
C VAL A 83 28.89 46.29 21.12
N VAL A 84 29.85 46.40 22.04
CA VAL A 84 30.14 47.63 22.79
C VAL A 84 30.96 48.60 21.94
N ASP A 85 31.91 48.07 21.16
CA ASP A 85 32.75 48.84 20.24
C ASP A 85 33.27 47.93 19.10
N HIS A 86 33.80 48.50 18.02
CA HIS A 86 34.45 47.75 16.94
C HIS A 86 35.56 48.57 16.27
N ASP A 87 36.68 47.91 15.97
CA ASP A 87 37.71 48.43 15.07
C ASP A 87 37.67 47.66 13.74
N ARG A 88 37.48 48.42 12.67
CA ARG A 88 37.31 47.97 11.29
C ARG A 88 38.37 48.68 10.44
N PRO A 89 39.64 48.23 10.44
CA PRO A 89 40.71 48.86 9.68
C PRO A 89 40.34 49.01 8.20
N PRO A 90 40.74 50.10 7.52
CA PRO A 90 40.44 50.29 6.09
C PRO A 90 40.98 49.10 5.29
N ALA A 91 40.20 48.66 4.30
CA ALA A 91 40.54 47.52 3.46
C ALA A 91 41.91 47.70 2.77
N GLY A 92 42.61 46.59 2.54
CA GLY A 92 43.91 46.61 1.89
C GLY A 92 43.83 47.19 0.46
N ALA A 93 44.95 47.72 -0.05
CA ALA A 93 45.01 48.16 -1.44
C ALA A 93 44.58 47.03 -2.39
N PHE A 94 43.82 47.38 -3.43
CA PHE A 94 43.16 46.43 -4.34
C PHE A 94 44.18 45.42 -4.90
N GLY A 95 44.01 44.13 -4.60
CA GLY A 95 44.97 43.06 -4.93
C GLY A 95 45.83 42.55 -3.76
N SER A 96 45.63 43.06 -2.53
CA SER A 96 46.18 42.47 -1.30
C SER A 96 45.84 40.97 -1.18
N ARG A 97 46.85 40.14 -0.89
CA ARG A 97 46.70 38.72 -0.53
C ARG A 97 46.75 38.47 0.99
N ALA A 98 46.74 39.53 1.81
CA ALA A 98 46.68 39.39 3.26
C ALA A 98 45.22 39.17 3.72
N PRO A 99 44.95 38.27 4.68
CA PRO A 99 43.62 38.15 5.27
C PRO A 99 43.27 39.44 6.04
N GLU A 100 42.02 39.88 5.94
CA GLU A 100 41.57 41.09 6.63
C GLU A 100 41.06 40.74 8.04
N ARG A 101 41.38 41.57 9.04
CA ARG A 101 41.07 41.32 10.45
C ARG A 101 40.18 42.43 11.01
N ASP A 102 39.08 42.04 11.65
CA ASP A 102 38.17 42.91 12.40
C ASP A 102 38.33 42.65 13.89
N GLU A 103 38.33 43.68 14.73
CA GLU A 103 38.27 43.53 16.19
C GLU A 103 36.94 44.09 16.74
N TYR A 104 36.35 43.38 17.69
CA TYR A 104 35.09 43.72 18.33
C TYR A 104 35.24 43.68 19.84
N LEU A 105 34.72 44.69 20.54
CA LEU A 105 34.56 44.67 21.98
C LEU A 105 33.15 44.17 22.30
N LEU A 106 33.05 42.97 22.83
CA LEU A 106 31.78 42.26 23.04
C LEU A 106 31.44 42.17 24.53
N ARG A 107 30.17 42.27 24.86
CA ARG A 107 29.61 41.78 26.13
C ARG A 107 28.80 40.52 25.82
N LEU A 108 29.35 39.38 26.25
CA LEU A 108 28.67 38.09 26.18
C LEU A 108 27.53 38.08 27.23
N PRO A 109 26.40 37.39 26.97
CA PRO A 109 25.32 37.31 27.94
C PRO A 109 25.78 36.54 29.18
N GLU A 110 25.74 37.20 30.34
CA GLU A 110 25.93 36.54 31.62
C GLU A 110 24.71 35.66 31.94
N ALA A 111 24.94 34.47 32.49
CA ALA A 111 23.85 33.61 32.95
C ALA A 111 23.06 34.31 34.06
N PRO A 112 21.71 34.21 34.08
CA PRO A 112 20.90 34.96 35.03
C PRO A 112 21.22 34.58 36.48
N ASP A 113 21.36 35.59 37.34
CA ASP A 113 21.59 35.40 38.77
C ASP A 113 20.43 34.58 39.38
N PRO A 114 20.70 33.41 40.02
CA PRO A 114 19.67 32.60 40.67
C PRO A 114 18.85 33.37 41.72
N ALA A 115 19.34 34.51 42.22
CA ALA A 115 18.61 35.37 43.14
C ALA A 115 17.50 36.23 42.50
N SER A 116 17.43 36.35 41.17
CA SER A 116 16.41 37.17 40.48
C SER A 116 15.11 36.42 40.16
N ALA A 117 15.09 35.09 40.32
CA ALA A 117 13.86 34.31 40.26
C ALA A 117 13.08 34.45 41.58
N GLY A 118 11.75 34.53 41.50
CA GLY A 118 10.87 34.55 42.68
C GLY A 118 11.04 33.30 43.56
N PRO A 119 10.55 33.33 44.82
CA PRO A 119 10.87 32.31 45.83
C PRO A 119 10.54 30.89 45.35
N ALA A 120 11.57 30.05 45.25
CA ALA A 120 11.45 28.68 44.78
C ALA A 120 10.58 27.83 45.73
N PRO A 121 9.77 26.90 45.20
CA PRO A 121 9.06 25.93 46.03
C PRO A 121 10.06 25.00 46.73
N THR A 122 9.82 24.72 48.02
CA THR A 122 10.71 23.94 48.88
C THR A 122 10.69 22.45 48.52
N GLY A 123 11.57 22.03 47.62
CA GLY A 123 11.90 20.63 47.32
C GLY A 123 13.34 20.25 47.72
N PRO A 124 13.72 18.96 47.67
CA PRO A 124 15.08 18.53 48.01
C PRO A 124 16.11 19.14 47.06
N ALA A 125 17.27 19.54 47.61
CA ALA A 125 18.23 20.42 46.95
C ALA A 125 18.68 19.90 45.57
N SER A 126 18.37 20.67 44.53
CA SER A 126 19.04 20.55 43.24
C SER A 126 20.47 21.06 43.35
N ALA A 127 21.43 20.32 42.78
CA ALA A 127 22.72 20.89 42.48
C ALA A 127 22.50 22.01 41.44
N GLY A 128 22.74 23.26 41.85
CA GLY A 128 22.58 24.41 40.97
C GLY A 128 23.52 24.31 39.77
N VAL A 129 22.99 24.50 38.57
CA VAL A 129 23.82 24.63 37.37
C VAL A 129 24.67 25.88 37.54
N ALA A 130 26.00 25.70 37.67
CA ALA A 130 26.90 26.82 37.83
C ALA A 130 26.91 27.68 36.55
N PRO A 131 26.94 29.02 36.65
CA PRO A 131 26.99 29.89 35.48
C PRO A 131 28.27 29.64 34.68
N VAL A 132 28.18 29.71 33.35
CA VAL A 132 29.31 29.49 32.46
C VAL A 132 30.41 30.53 32.74
N GLY A 133 31.58 30.08 33.16
CA GLY A 133 32.72 30.96 33.41
C GLY A 133 33.17 31.67 32.13
N ALA A 134 33.63 32.92 32.24
CA ALA A 134 34.00 33.76 31.09
C ALA A 134 34.94 33.10 30.05
N PRO A 135 35.94 32.26 30.42
CA PRO A 135 36.75 31.53 29.44
C PRO A 135 35.94 30.54 28.58
N ALA A 136 35.04 29.76 29.19
CA ALA A 136 34.22 28.77 28.48
C ALA A 136 33.18 29.44 27.58
N ALA A 137 32.59 30.56 28.02
CA ALA A 137 31.64 31.33 27.21
C ALA A 137 32.27 31.86 25.91
N ARG A 138 33.57 32.22 25.95
CA ARG A 138 34.33 32.65 24.76
C ARG A 138 34.51 31.52 23.76
N GLU A 139 34.91 30.35 24.24
CA GLU A 139 35.13 29.17 23.38
C GLU A 139 33.83 28.72 22.71
N VAL A 140 32.75 28.57 23.48
CA VAL A 140 31.42 28.20 22.95
C VAL A 140 30.95 29.23 21.92
N PHE A 141 31.14 30.53 22.18
CA PHE A 141 30.82 31.59 21.23
C PHE A 141 31.66 31.51 19.94
N GLY A 142 32.97 31.25 20.03
CA GLY A 142 33.83 31.11 18.86
C GLY A 142 33.45 29.93 17.97
N GLN A 143 33.23 28.75 18.58
CA GLN A 143 32.78 27.55 17.87
C GLN A 143 31.40 27.75 17.21
N LEU A 144 30.45 28.33 17.96
CA LEU A 144 29.11 28.61 17.48
C LEU A 144 29.10 29.65 16.35
N PHE A 145 29.90 30.72 16.45
CA PHE A 145 30.01 31.73 15.41
C PHE A 145 30.53 31.13 14.11
N VAL A 146 31.58 30.30 14.16
CA VAL A 146 32.11 29.60 12.97
C VAL A 146 31.07 28.64 12.38
N ALA A 147 30.37 27.87 13.21
CA ALA A 147 29.34 26.94 12.75
C ALA A 147 28.16 27.67 12.07
N VAL A 148 27.68 28.77 12.67
CA VAL A 148 26.64 29.63 12.08
C VAL A 148 27.12 30.28 10.78
N TRP A 149 28.36 30.82 10.77
CA TRP A 149 28.91 31.51 9.60
C TRP A 149 29.16 30.60 8.40
N THR A 150 29.53 29.34 8.66
CA THR A 150 29.79 28.33 7.61
C THR A 150 28.54 27.56 7.20
N GLY A 151 27.36 27.88 7.75
CA GLY A 151 26.10 27.20 7.45
C GLY A 151 26.01 25.78 8.02
N GLN A 152 26.77 25.47 9.08
CA GLN A 152 26.72 24.20 9.83
C GLN A 152 25.69 24.24 10.97
N ALA A 153 25.44 25.42 11.54
CA ALA A 153 24.45 25.64 12.59
C ALA A 153 23.46 26.73 12.17
N GLU A 154 22.21 26.63 12.64
CA GLU A 154 21.22 27.68 12.41
C GLU A 154 21.24 28.77 13.49
N LEU A 155 20.71 29.94 13.11
CA LEU A 155 20.63 31.12 13.94
C LEU A 155 19.18 31.50 14.26
N ASP A 156 18.66 30.96 15.37
CA ASP A 156 17.31 31.20 15.88
C ASP A 156 17.29 31.50 17.39
N GLU A 157 16.10 31.59 18.00
CA GLU A 157 15.99 31.83 19.45
C GLU A 157 16.56 30.66 20.29
N PHE A 158 16.51 29.42 19.81
CA PHE A 158 17.09 28.27 20.52
C PHE A 158 18.63 28.36 20.57
N THR A 159 19.28 28.91 19.53
CA THR A 159 20.75 29.10 19.47
C THR A 159 21.32 29.83 20.69
N ARG A 160 20.52 30.65 21.39
CA ARG A 160 20.92 31.33 22.64
C ARG A 160 21.23 30.40 23.80
N LEU A 161 20.67 29.18 23.83
CA LEU A 161 20.96 28.16 24.86
C LEU A 161 22.46 27.84 24.96
N ALA A 162 23.21 28.00 23.87
CA ALA A 162 24.66 27.79 23.89
C ALA A 162 25.38 28.77 24.83
N LEU A 163 25.02 30.07 24.76
CA LEU A 163 25.68 31.10 25.56
C LEU A 163 25.05 31.25 26.95
N THR A 164 23.71 31.11 27.05
CA THR A 164 23.00 31.33 28.32
C THR A 164 22.96 30.12 29.25
N ALA A 165 23.04 28.90 28.69
CA ALA A 165 22.98 27.65 29.44
C ALA A 165 24.21 26.74 29.22
N GLY A 166 25.17 27.13 28.38
CA GLY A 166 26.39 26.35 28.13
C GLY A 166 26.18 25.10 27.28
N VAL A 167 25.09 25.02 26.51
CA VAL A 167 24.73 23.84 25.71
C VAL A 167 25.50 23.83 24.37
N PRO A 168 26.29 22.79 24.03
CA PRO A 168 26.92 22.68 22.71
C PRO A 168 25.93 22.89 21.56
N TRP A 169 26.31 23.63 20.52
CA TRP A 169 25.38 24.01 19.44
C TRP A 169 24.71 22.80 18.77
N ARG A 170 25.42 21.68 18.61
CA ARG A 170 24.87 20.43 18.08
C ARG A 170 23.78 19.81 18.94
N GLU A 171 23.82 20.05 20.25
CA GLU A 171 22.79 19.60 21.20
C GLU A 171 21.60 20.55 21.23
N VAL A 172 21.83 21.85 20.99
CA VAL A 172 20.73 22.78 20.66
C VAL A 172 19.97 22.30 19.43
N ASP A 173 20.65 21.77 18.40
CA ASP A 173 19.99 21.18 17.22
C ASP A 173 19.10 19.97 17.57
N VAL A 174 19.45 19.17 18.59
CA VAL A 174 18.61 18.04 19.06
C VAL A 174 17.30 18.56 19.67
N ILE A 175 17.39 19.61 20.50
CA ILE A 175 16.19 20.27 21.06
C ILE A 175 15.37 20.94 19.95
N ARG A 176 16.03 21.63 19.01
CA ARG A 176 15.37 22.28 17.86
C ARG A 176 14.66 21.25 16.97
N ALA A 177 15.29 20.11 16.69
CA ALA A 177 14.71 19.03 15.90
C ALA A 177 13.49 18.40 16.58
N ALA A 178 13.58 18.11 17.89
CA ALA A 178 12.45 17.62 18.67
C ALA A 178 11.28 18.62 18.70
N TRP A 179 11.58 19.92 18.81
CA TRP A 179 10.57 20.98 18.74
C TRP A 179 9.94 21.09 17.33
N ARG A 180 10.74 21.09 16.27
CA ARG A 180 10.24 21.18 14.88
C ARG A 180 9.33 20.01 14.54
N PHE A 181 9.73 18.79 14.90
CA PHE A 181 8.87 17.62 14.75
C PHE A 181 7.53 17.81 15.49
N LEU A 182 7.56 18.30 16.74
CA LEU A 182 6.36 18.57 17.55
C LEU A 182 5.48 19.69 16.96
N HIS A 183 6.07 20.76 16.42
CA HIS A 183 5.35 21.84 15.73
C HIS A 183 4.60 21.29 14.51
N GLN A 184 5.27 20.45 13.71
CA GLN A 184 4.72 19.71 12.57
C GLN A 184 3.66 18.63 12.96
N THR A 185 3.32 18.46 14.25
CA THR A 185 2.13 17.69 14.67
C THR A 185 0.89 18.54 14.89
N GLY A 186 0.93 19.86 14.63
CA GLY A 186 -0.21 20.77 14.79
C GLY A 186 -0.32 21.44 16.16
N VAL A 187 0.79 21.55 16.91
CA VAL A 187 0.81 22.30 18.17
C VAL A 187 0.75 23.81 17.89
N SER A 188 -0.31 24.47 18.34
CA SER A 188 -0.61 25.89 18.04
C SER A 188 0.25 26.93 18.80
N LEU A 189 1.46 26.54 19.23
CA LEU A 189 2.39 27.39 19.99
C LEU A 189 3.58 27.75 19.09
N SER A 190 3.95 29.04 19.04
CA SER A 190 4.98 29.51 18.11
C SER A 190 6.40 29.09 18.51
N HIS A 191 7.26 28.95 17.50
CA HIS A 191 8.69 28.59 17.65
C HIS A 191 9.41 29.44 18.71
N GLY A 192 9.23 30.76 18.68
CA GLY A 192 9.81 31.66 19.69
C GLY A 192 9.23 31.50 21.10
N TYR A 193 7.95 31.16 21.25
CA TYR A 193 7.38 30.89 22.58
C TYR A 193 7.95 29.60 23.19
N ALA A 194 8.16 28.57 22.37
CA ALA A 194 8.84 27.34 22.79
C ALA A 194 10.32 27.59 23.14
N ALA A 195 11.06 28.31 22.29
CA ALA A 195 12.45 28.69 22.57
C ALA A 195 12.59 29.45 23.90
N ARG A 196 11.74 30.46 24.14
CA ARG A 196 11.70 31.18 25.43
C ARG A 196 11.31 30.29 26.61
N THR A 197 10.43 29.32 26.41
CA THR A 197 10.05 28.35 27.45
C THR A 197 11.23 27.45 27.84
N VAL A 198 12.01 26.97 26.88
CA VAL A 198 13.22 26.17 27.17
C VAL A 198 14.33 27.04 27.78
N LEU A 199 14.54 28.26 27.27
CA LEU A 199 15.49 29.24 27.85
C LEU A 199 15.16 29.60 29.30
N ALA A 200 13.88 29.66 29.67
CA ALA A 200 13.43 29.89 31.04
C ALA A 200 13.60 28.66 31.97
N ASN A 201 13.86 27.47 31.41
CA ASN A 201 13.98 26.21 32.14
C ASN A 201 15.33 25.50 31.83
N PRO A 202 16.49 26.13 32.09
CA PRO A 202 17.80 25.56 31.70
C PRO A 202 18.11 24.23 32.38
N ALA A 203 17.62 24.00 33.60
CA ALA A 203 17.76 22.70 34.28
C ALA A 203 17.00 21.56 33.56
N PHE A 204 15.88 21.88 32.89
CA PHE A 204 15.15 20.94 32.05
C PHE A 204 15.89 20.69 30.74
N ALA A 205 16.41 21.74 30.08
CA ALA A 205 17.21 21.60 28.86
C ALA A 205 18.42 20.67 29.09
N HIS A 206 19.16 20.86 30.19
CA HIS A 206 20.24 19.95 30.59
C HIS A 206 19.73 18.53 30.90
N GLY A 207 18.69 18.36 31.70
CA GLY A 207 18.13 17.03 32.00
C GLY A 207 17.64 16.28 30.75
N LEU A 208 17.16 16.99 29.74
CA LEU A 208 16.70 16.44 28.46
C LEU A 208 17.87 15.95 27.61
N LEU A 209 18.98 16.68 27.64
CA LEU A 209 20.22 16.31 26.96
C LEU A 209 21.00 15.22 27.71
N ASP A 210 21.01 15.23 29.04
CA ASP A 210 21.52 14.13 29.87
C ASP A 210 20.79 12.82 29.53
N PHE A 211 19.47 12.87 29.39
CA PHE A 211 18.65 11.74 28.93
C PHE A 211 18.99 11.30 27.49
N PHE A 212 19.20 12.24 26.58
CA PHE A 212 19.58 11.94 25.19
C PHE A 212 20.98 11.31 25.10
N ARG A 213 21.99 11.86 25.79
CA ARG A 213 23.36 11.31 25.86
C ARG A 213 23.37 9.91 26.46
N ALA A 214 22.73 9.73 27.63
CA ALA A 214 22.66 8.43 28.28
C ALA A 214 21.96 7.35 27.43
N ARG A 215 21.13 7.73 26.46
CA ARG A 215 20.54 6.79 25.50
C ARG A 215 21.37 6.55 24.25
N PHE A 216 21.93 7.60 23.65
CA PHE A 216 22.42 7.53 22.27
C PHE A 216 23.93 7.68 22.09
N ASP A 217 24.67 8.13 23.10
CA ASP A 217 26.12 8.17 23.04
C ASP A 217 26.69 6.74 23.16
N PRO A 218 27.39 6.21 22.13
CA PRO A 218 28.00 4.88 22.19
C PRO A 218 29.03 4.75 23.31
N ASP A 219 29.70 5.86 23.67
CA ASP A 219 30.83 5.90 24.59
C ASP A 219 30.41 6.26 26.04
N TYR A 220 29.10 6.29 26.33
CA TYR A 220 28.56 6.68 27.64
C TYR A 220 28.99 5.74 28.78
N ALA A 221 29.71 6.28 29.77
CA ALA A 221 30.21 5.53 30.92
C ALA A 221 29.74 6.04 32.30
N GLY A 222 28.66 6.85 32.36
CA GLY A 222 27.95 7.19 33.60
C GLY A 222 27.62 8.68 33.79
N PRO A 223 26.95 9.06 34.90
CA PRO A 223 26.51 10.43 35.14
C PRO A 223 27.65 11.43 35.41
N ASP A 224 28.79 10.95 35.92
CA ASP A 224 29.98 11.78 36.17
C ASP A 224 30.87 11.96 34.92
N HIS A 225 30.46 11.45 33.76
CA HIS A 225 31.15 11.66 32.48
C HIS A 225 30.86 13.07 31.90
N ALA A 226 31.14 14.09 32.70
CA ALA A 226 31.13 15.49 32.30
C ALA A 226 32.57 15.94 31.99
N GLY A 227 32.98 15.80 30.72
CA GLY A 227 34.31 16.19 30.23
C GLY A 227 34.21 17.09 28.98
N PRO A 228 34.74 18.32 28.99
CA PRO A 228 34.71 19.22 27.83
C PRO A 228 35.76 18.92 26.74
N ASP A 229 36.59 17.90 26.90
CA ASP A 229 37.85 17.70 26.14
C ASP A 229 37.73 16.92 24.81
N HIS A 230 36.58 17.00 24.12
CA HIS A 230 36.42 16.39 22.77
C HIS A 230 36.44 17.40 21.60
N ALA A 231 37.01 18.59 21.85
CA ALA A 231 37.41 19.56 20.83
C ALA A 231 38.81 19.32 20.23
N GLY A 232 39.46 18.18 20.54
CA GLY A 232 40.78 17.80 20.01
C GLY A 232 40.71 16.91 18.75
N PRO A 233 41.65 17.05 17.78
CA PRO A 233 41.63 16.25 16.54
C PRO A 233 42.18 14.81 16.68
N ASP A 234 42.78 14.44 17.82
CA ASP A 234 43.64 13.25 17.94
C ASP A 234 42.97 11.99 18.54
N HIS A 235 41.74 11.69 18.12
CA HIS A 235 41.13 10.36 18.31
C HIS A 235 40.90 9.63 16.97
N ALA A 236 41.90 9.72 16.09
CA ALA A 236 42.05 8.85 14.91
C ALA A 236 42.46 7.42 15.32
N GLY A 237 41.60 6.73 16.07
CA GLY A 237 41.67 5.28 16.23
C GLY A 237 41.40 4.60 14.87
N PRO A 238 42.12 3.52 14.52
CA PRO A 238 41.94 2.89 13.22
C PRO A 238 40.51 2.36 13.07
N ASN A 239 39.89 2.65 11.92
CA ASN A 239 38.57 2.18 11.54
C ASN A 239 38.51 0.64 11.69
N ARG A 240 37.78 0.18 12.70
CA ARG A 240 37.47 -1.22 12.94
C ARG A 240 35.96 -1.33 12.91
N ALA A 241 35.45 -2.31 12.15
CA ALA A 241 34.07 -2.76 12.30
C ALA A 241 33.83 -3.10 13.78
N GLY A 242 33.10 -2.21 14.46
CA GLY A 242 32.87 -2.32 15.90
C GLY A 242 31.95 -3.50 16.23
N PRO A 243 31.99 -4.02 17.45
CA PRO A 243 30.97 -4.96 17.91
C PRO A 243 29.59 -4.29 17.82
N ASN A 244 28.58 -5.06 17.47
CA ASN A 244 27.22 -4.56 17.34
C ASN A 244 26.71 -4.06 18.71
N HIS A 245 26.56 -2.75 18.88
CA HIS A 245 26.20 -2.13 20.16
C HIS A 245 24.76 -2.43 20.64
N SER A 246 24.01 -3.27 19.90
CA SER A 246 22.76 -3.89 20.33
C SER A 246 22.95 -5.18 21.14
N ASP A 247 24.18 -5.68 21.30
CA ASP A 247 24.49 -6.82 22.15
C ASP A 247 24.26 -6.44 23.64
N PRO A 248 23.42 -7.16 24.40
CA PRO A 248 23.24 -6.90 25.83
C PRO A 248 24.54 -7.10 26.64
N ASP A 249 25.50 -7.89 26.15
CA ASP A 249 26.82 -8.06 26.77
C ASP A 249 27.82 -6.94 26.39
N CYS A 250 27.39 -5.92 25.64
CA CYS A 250 28.22 -4.78 25.26
C CYS A 250 28.61 -3.93 26.49
N PRO A 251 29.91 -3.68 26.75
CA PRO A 251 30.35 -2.78 27.81
C PRO A 251 29.67 -1.42 27.71
N GLY A 252 28.97 -1.00 28.77
CA GLY A 252 28.26 0.28 28.84
C GLY A 252 26.73 0.22 28.61
N ALA A 253 26.16 -0.91 28.16
CA ALA A 253 24.70 -1.04 28.02
C ALA A 253 23.95 -0.80 29.34
N ASP A 254 24.42 -1.39 30.44
CA ASP A 254 23.89 -1.18 31.79
C ASP A 254 24.02 0.28 32.26
N HIS A 255 25.15 0.94 31.98
CA HIS A 255 25.37 2.33 32.34
C HIS A 255 24.41 3.26 31.59
N ARG A 256 24.19 3.04 30.29
CA ARG A 256 23.20 3.77 29.48
C ARG A 256 21.78 3.61 30.04
N ALA A 257 21.37 2.37 30.34
CA ALA A 257 20.04 2.09 30.90
C ALA A 257 19.84 2.78 32.26
N ALA A 258 20.82 2.69 33.17
CA ALA A 258 20.76 3.33 34.48
C ALA A 258 20.78 4.86 34.38
N GLY A 259 21.64 5.44 33.53
CA GLY A 259 21.74 6.89 33.30
C GLY A 259 20.45 7.45 32.70
N ALA A 260 19.87 6.78 31.70
CA ALA A 260 18.61 7.19 31.09
C ALA A 260 17.43 7.11 32.08
N ALA A 261 17.39 6.10 32.96
CA ALA A 261 16.39 6.01 34.02
C ALA A 261 16.53 7.15 35.04
N ALA A 262 17.75 7.48 35.46
CA ALA A 262 18.02 8.58 36.40
C ALA A 262 17.68 9.95 35.80
N ALA A 263 18.06 10.20 34.54
CA ALA A 263 17.74 11.44 33.83
C ALA A 263 16.22 11.58 33.59
N SER A 264 15.53 10.48 33.26
CA SER A 264 14.06 10.44 33.14
C SER A 264 13.36 10.78 34.46
N ALA A 265 13.81 10.20 35.59
CA ALA A 265 13.27 10.54 36.91
C ALA A 265 13.49 12.02 37.28
N ARG A 266 14.65 12.59 36.92
CA ARG A 266 14.94 14.03 37.07
C ARG A 266 14.03 14.90 36.20
N LEU A 267 13.75 14.49 34.96
CA LEU A 267 12.83 15.17 34.06
C LEU A 267 11.40 15.21 34.61
N GLU A 268 10.86 14.10 35.14
CA GLU A 268 9.54 14.10 35.77
C GLU A 268 9.47 15.04 36.99
N ALA A 269 10.52 15.07 37.82
CA ALA A 269 10.59 15.98 38.96
C ALA A 269 10.63 17.46 38.53
N LEU A 270 11.30 17.78 37.42
CA LEU A 270 11.32 19.13 36.85
C LEU A 270 9.96 19.50 36.21
N LEU A 271 9.34 18.59 35.46
CA LEU A 271 8.00 18.80 34.88
C LEU A 271 6.94 19.02 35.97
N ALA A 272 7.00 18.28 37.08
CA ALA A 272 6.10 18.45 38.22
C ALA A 272 6.21 19.82 38.92
N ALA A 273 7.30 20.58 38.67
CA ALA A 273 7.49 21.93 39.19
C ALA A 273 7.01 23.04 38.22
N VAL A 274 6.58 22.70 36.99
CA VAL A 274 6.15 23.67 35.98
C VAL A 274 4.74 24.19 36.29
N ALA A 275 4.63 25.48 36.60
CA ALA A 275 3.36 26.10 37.00
C ALA A 275 2.42 26.48 35.83
N SER A 276 2.94 26.57 34.60
CA SER A 276 2.17 26.95 33.41
C SER A 276 1.80 25.73 32.57
N LEU A 277 0.52 25.55 32.27
CA LEU A 277 0.02 24.44 31.46
C LEU A 277 0.64 24.41 30.06
N ASP A 278 0.84 25.57 29.43
CA ASP A 278 1.44 25.64 28.09
C ASP A 278 2.94 25.37 28.11
N GLN A 279 3.62 25.71 29.23
CA GLN A 279 5.01 25.32 29.42
C GLN A 279 5.15 23.81 29.68
N ASP A 280 4.27 23.21 30.51
CA ASP A 280 4.25 21.75 30.70
C ASP A 280 4.01 21.05 29.37
N ARG A 281 3.03 21.49 28.55
CA ARG A 281 2.77 20.94 27.21
C ARG A 281 4.02 20.93 26.32
N ILE A 282 4.76 22.05 26.25
CA ILE A 282 5.99 22.13 25.45
C ILE A 282 7.06 21.17 25.98
N LEU A 283 7.40 21.30 27.27
CA LEU A 283 8.50 20.56 27.87
C LEU A 283 8.21 19.04 27.90
N ARG A 284 6.99 18.66 28.28
CA ARG A 284 6.49 17.27 28.27
C ARG A 284 6.51 16.68 26.87
N GLY A 285 6.08 17.44 25.86
CA GLY A 285 6.12 17.05 24.45
C GLY A 285 7.54 16.81 23.94
N LEU A 286 8.50 17.70 24.26
CA LEU A 286 9.92 17.49 23.92
C LEU A 286 10.49 16.21 24.54
N ARG A 287 10.16 15.97 25.82
CA ARG A 287 10.52 14.75 26.56
C ARG A 287 9.90 13.50 25.91
N ASP A 288 8.64 13.56 25.49
CA ASP A 288 7.96 12.45 24.81
C ASP A 288 8.56 12.15 23.43
N VAL A 289 8.87 13.17 22.63
CA VAL A 289 9.52 13.00 21.32
C VAL A 289 10.89 12.34 21.48
N LEU A 290 11.76 12.84 22.36
CA LEU A 290 13.07 12.21 22.58
C LEU A 290 12.99 10.84 23.26
N ALA A 291 11.97 10.56 24.07
CA ALA A 291 11.70 9.20 24.56
C ALA A 291 11.29 8.24 23.42
N ALA A 292 10.54 8.72 22.43
CA ALA A 292 10.12 7.95 21.26
C ALA A 292 11.22 7.76 20.20
N VAL A 293 12.31 8.54 20.22
CA VAL A 293 13.49 8.27 19.35
C VAL A 293 14.02 6.87 19.64
N ILE A 294 14.38 6.13 18.59
CA ILE A 294 14.95 4.78 18.61
C ILE A 294 16.33 4.69 17.93
N ARG A 295 16.68 5.63 17.04
CA ARG A 295 18.03 5.79 16.45
C ARG A 295 18.30 7.25 16.10
N THR A 296 19.59 7.62 16.04
CA THR A 296 20.03 8.92 15.53
C THR A 296 21.45 8.83 14.98
N ASN A 297 21.79 9.69 14.00
CA ASN A 297 23.13 9.84 13.45
C ASN A 297 23.96 10.91 14.19
N HIS A 298 23.47 11.47 15.32
CA HIS A 298 24.13 12.58 16.02
C HIS A 298 25.62 12.35 16.34
N TYR A 299 26.01 11.13 16.70
CA TYR A 299 27.38 10.76 17.09
C TYR A 299 28.25 10.25 15.91
N GLN A 300 27.69 10.24 14.70
CA GLN A 300 28.41 9.88 13.47
C GLN A 300 29.29 11.01 12.96
N ARG A 301 30.30 10.62 12.19
CA ARG A 301 31.25 11.52 11.53
C ARG A 301 31.35 11.19 10.04
N ASP A 302 31.77 12.17 9.24
CA ASP A 302 32.14 11.99 7.85
C ASP A 302 33.58 11.47 7.69
N ALA A 303 34.00 11.20 6.45
CA ALA A 303 35.36 10.73 6.14
C ALA A 303 36.47 11.74 6.52
N ALA A 304 36.13 12.99 6.83
CA ALA A 304 37.05 14.01 7.33
C ALA A 304 36.99 14.18 8.87
N GLY A 305 36.28 13.29 9.58
CA GLY A 305 36.10 13.31 11.03
C GLY A 305 35.12 14.38 11.54
N ARG A 306 34.47 15.12 10.64
CA ARG A 306 33.50 16.18 10.98
C ARG A 306 32.14 15.57 11.28
N PRO A 307 31.27 16.24 12.05
CA PRO A 307 29.85 15.88 12.12
C PRO A 307 29.19 15.65 10.76
N LYS A 308 28.24 14.70 10.68
CA LYS A 308 27.32 14.58 9.54
C LYS A 308 26.54 15.91 9.35
N PRO A 309 26.27 16.33 8.10
CA PRO A 309 25.72 17.66 7.80
C PRO A 309 24.21 17.82 8.08
N ALA A 310 23.50 16.71 8.35
CA ALA A 310 22.09 16.70 8.72
C ALA A 310 21.87 15.80 9.94
N LEU A 311 21.00 16.21 10.84
CA LEU A 311 20.57 15.43 11.99
C LEU A 311 19.35 14.59 11.60
N ALA A 312 19.44 13.28 11.78
CA ALA A 312 18.35 12.33 11.66
C ALA A 312 17.88 11.85 13.05
N LEU A 313 16.58 11.87 13.27
CA LEU A 313 15.90 11.26 14.40
C LEU A 313 14.90 10.22 13.88
N LYS A 314 15.19 8.93 14.10
CA LYS A 314 14.24 7.84 13.83
C LYS A 314 13.33 7.70 15.05
N ILE A 315 12.06 8.05 14.89
CA ILE A 315 11.05 8.17 15.96
C ILE A 315 10.06 7.02 15.82
N ALA A 316 9.82 6.27 16.89
CA ALA A 316 8.77 5.26 16.97
C ALA A 316 7.41 5.93 17.21
N SER A 317 6.85 6.59 16.19
CA SER A 317 5.62 7.39 16.25
C SER A 317 4.39 6.63 16.78
N SER A 318 4.36 5.31 16.61
CA SER A 318 3.39 4.41 17.25
C SER A 318 3.30 4.58 18.78
N ARG A 319 4.41 4.94 19.45
CA ARG A 319 4.51 5.20 20.89
C ARG A 319 4.06 6.61 21.31
N LEU A 320 3.91 7.56 20.38
CA LEU A 320 3.54 8.94 20.69
C LEU A 320 2.03 9.09 20.85
N GLY A 321 1.57 9.14 22.10
CA GLY A 321 0.15 9.30 22.46
C GLY A 321 -0.50 10.57 21.91
N LEU A 322 0.27 11.62 21.65
CA LEU A 322 -0.20 12.91 21.10
C LEU A 322 -0.55 12.85 19.60
N LEU A 323 -0.06 11.85 18.86
CA LEU A 323 -0.31 11.76 17.42
C LEU A 323 -1.70 11.19 17.12
N PRO A 324 -2.43 11.74 16.12
CA PRO A 324 -3.70 11.18 15.66
C PRO A 324 -3.50 9.82 14.98
N ALA A 325 -4.56 9.02 14.93
CA ALA A 325 -4.58 7.75 14.21
C ALA A 325 -4.88 7.96 12.70
N PRO A 326 -4.38 7.09 11.80
CA PRO A 326 -3.42 6.02 12.06
C PRO A 326 -2.00 6.60 12.26
N ARG A 327 -1.28 6.05 13.26
CA ARG A 327 0.11 6.45 13.55
C ARG A 327 1.06 5.66 12.65
N PRO A 328 2.08 6.28 12.04
CA PRO A 328 3.17 5.54 11.41
C PRO A 328 3.85 4.61 12.43
N TRP A 329 4.36 3.47 11.98
CA TRP A 329 5.19 2.61 12.81
C TRP A 329 6.45 3.36 13.26
N VAL A 330 7.13 3.99 12.28
CA VAL A 330 8.24 4.92 12.49
C VAL A 330 8.14 6.14 11.56
N GLU A 331 8.72 7.25 12.02
CA GLU A 331 9.03 8.44 11.22
C GLU A 331 10.52 8.74 11.33
N VAL A 332 11.23 8.90 10.20
CA VAL A 332 12.57 9.48 10.20
C VAL A 332 12.42 10.97 9.95
N PHE A 333 12.65 11.78 10.97
CA PHE A 333 12.70 13.23 10.87
C PHE A 333 14.13 13.68 10.60
N VAL A 334 14.33 14.53 9.59
CA VAL A 334 15.64 15.02 9.16
C VAL A 334 15.63 16.54 9.19
N THR A 335 16.69 17.14 9.74
CA THR A 335 16.90 18.59 9.70
C THR A 335 18.37 18.95 9.48
N SER A 336 18.60 19.98 8.65
CA SER A 336 19.85 20.69 8.46
C SER A 336 19.54 22.18 8.24
N PRO A 337 20.54 23.07 8.24
CA PRO A 337 20.33 24.50 7.99
C PRO A 337 19.72 24.88 6.63
N THR A 338 19.58 23.92 5.71
CA THR A 338 19.00 24.11 4.36
C THR A 338 17.85 23.16 4.03
N VAL A 339 17.63 22.11 4.83
CA VAL A 339 16.65 21.06 4.55
C VAL A 339 15.91 20.66 5.82
N GLU A 340 14.60 20.49 5.71
CA GLU A 340 13.82 19.78 6.72
C GLU A 340 12.89 18.78 6.02
N GLY A 341 12.63 17.64 6.64
CA GLY A 341 11.74 16.65 6.06
C GLY A 341 11.42 15.49 6.99
N VAL A 342 10.46 14.69 6.56
CA VAL A 342 10.00 13.50 7.28
C VAL A 342 9.75 12.35 6.32
N HIS A 343 10.12 11.14 6.72
CA HIS A 343 9.78 9.90 6.02
C HIS A 343 9.01 8.94 6.96
N MET A 344 7.75 8.68 6.65
CA MET A 344 6.82 7.84 7.42
C MET A 344 6.77 6.43 6.82
N ARG A 345 6.79 5.37 7.65
CA ARG A 345 6.54 3.98 7.23
C ARG A 345 5.46 3.31 8.09
N GLY A 346 4.61 2.50 7.47
CA GLY A 346 3.59 1.68 8.13
C GLY A 346 4.10 0.35 8.69
N GLY A 347 5.14 -0.22 8.08
CA GLY A 347 5.77 -1.48 8.50
C GLY A 347 7.24 -1.60 8.10
N ARG A 348 7.85 -2.75 8.37
CA ARG A 348 9.28 -3.05 8.06
C ARG A 348 9.57 -2.98 6.57
N VAL A 349 8.79 -3.70 5.77
CA VAL A 349 8.86 -3.67 4.31
C VAL A 349 7.77 -2.73 3.82
N ALA A 350 8.14 -1.47 3.56
CA ALA A 350 7.22 -0.41 3.17
C ALA A 350 7.74 0.35 1.94
N ARG A 351 6.84 0.84 1.09
CA ARG A 351 7.18 1.50 -0.20
C ARG A 351 6.39 2.79 -0.40
N GLY A 352 7.04 3.82 -0.95
CA GLY A 352 6.34 4.97 -1.52
C GLY A 352 7.24 6.17 -1.83
N GLY A 353 6.59 7.20 -2.38
CA GLY A 353 7.26 8.38 -2.95
C GLY A 353 7.84 9.36 -1.93
N LEU A 354 8.96 9.98 -2.31
CA LEU A 354 9.55 11.15 -1.65
C LEU A 354 9.19 12.42 -2.43
N ARG A 355 8.40 13.31 -1.83
CA ARG A 355 7.93 14.55 -2.45
C ARG A 355 8.80 15.76 -2.09
N PHE A 356 8.98 16.68 -3.03
CA PHE A 356 9.35 18.06 -2.70
C PHE A 356 8.08 18.85 -2.39
N SER A 357 7.98 19.42 -1.18
CA SER A 357 6.80 20.19 -0.78
C SER A 357 7.05 21.70 -0.84
N ASP A 358 6.03 22.39 -1.32
CA ASP A 358 5.87 23.85 -1.40
C ASP A 358 5.28 24.45 -0.10
N ARG A 359 5.11 23.63 0.95
CA ARG A 359 4.38 23.96 2.20
C ARG A 359 5.26 23.83 3.46
N PRO A 360 6.26 24.69 3.70
CA PRO A 360 7.17 24.56 4.84
C PRO A 360 6.47 24.55 6.22
N GLU A 361 5.35 25.26 6.35
CA GLU A 361 4.60 25.37 7.61
C GLU A 361 3.87 24.06 8.02
N ASP A 362 3.45 23.23 7.05
CA ASP A 362 2.59 22.07 7.34
C ASP A 362 2.81 20.84 6.42
N TYR A 363 3.97 20.71 5.77
CA TYR A 363 4.31 19.58 4.90
C TYR A 363 4.12 18.22 5.58
N ARG A 364 4.29 18.10 6.90
CA ARG A 364 4.07 16.83 7.60
C ARG A 364 2.59 16.40 7.58
N THR A 365 1.66 17.36 7.64
CA THR A 365 0.22 17.11 7.50
C THR A 365 -0.12 16.63 6.09
N GLU A 366 0.47 17.27 5.07
CA GLU A 366 0.37 16.82 3.67
C GLU A 366 0.91 15.39 3.49
N VAL A 367 2.11 15.10 4.04
CA VAL A 367 2.70 13.76 3.99
C VAL A 367 1.87 12.73 4.74
N HIS A 368 1.29 13.07 5.89
CA HIS A 368 0.43 12.14 6.64
C HIS A 368 -0.84 11.76 5.86
N GLY A 369 -1.48 12.72 5.19
CA GLY A 369 -2.60 12.46 4.28
C GLY A 369 -2.20 11.54 3.12
N LEU A 370 -1.08 11.82 2.46
CA LEU A 370 -0.54 10.98 1.38
C LEU A 370 -0.11 9.58 1.87
N TYR A 371 0.45 9.49 3.07
CA TYR A 371 0.82 8.23 3.73
C TYR A 371 -0.42 7.37 4.00
N ARG A 372 -1.51 7.94 4.53
CA ARG A 372 -2.77 7.22 4.74
C ARG A 372 -3.32 6.63 3.44
N ALA A 373 -3.34 7.42 2.37
CA ALA A 373 -3.74 6.94 1.04
C ALA A 373 -2.79 5.84 0.52
N GLN A 374 -1.47 6.02 0.68
CA GLN A 374 -0.48 5.04 0.23
C GLN A 374 -0.57 3.72 1.00
N VAL A 375 -0.86 3.72 2.31
CA VAL A 375 -1.09 2.48 3.08
C VAL A 375 -2.28 1.71 2.51
N THR A 376 -3.44 2.36 2.34
CA THR A 376 -4.64 1.69 1.80
C THR A 376 -4.44 1.23 0.35
N LYS A 377 -3.70 1.99 -0.47
CA LYS A 377 -3.33 1.60 -1.84
C LYS A 377 -2.37 0.41 -1.91
N ASN A 378 -1.31 0.45 -1.10
CA ASN A 378 -0.28 -0.58 -1.11
C ASN A 378 -0.85 -1.94 -0.69
N VAL A 379 -1.71 -1.95 0.32
CA VAL A 379 -2.36 -3.15 0.88
C VAL A 379 -2.99 -4.11 -0.14
N VAL A 380 -3.41 -3.62 -1.31
CA VAL A 380 -4.05 -4.47 -2.31
C VAL A 380 -3.05 -5.35 -3.09
N ILE A 381 -1.76 -4.97 -3.11
CA ILE A 381 -0.73 -5.56 -3.99
C ILE A 381 0.64 -5.76 -3.31
N VAL A 382 1.12 -4.79 -2.52
CA VAL A 382 2.49 -4.75 -1.96
C VAL A 382 2.46 -4.74 -0.43
N PRO A 383 3.58 -5.01 0.28
CA PRO A 383 3.53 -5.23 1.72
C PRO A 383 2.96 -4.08 2.55
N ASP A 384 3.58 -2.89 2.55
CA ASP A 384 3.12 -1.77 3.38
C ASP A 384 3.39 -0.38 2.77
N GLY A 385 2.73 0.66 3.30
CA GLY A 385 2.82 2.05 2.84
C GLY A 385 3.98 2.83 3.46
N ALA A 386 4.70 3.60 2.64
CA ALA A 386 5.60 4.64 3.09
C ALA A 386 5.34 5.96 2.35
N LYS A 387 5.71 7.09 2.95
CA LYS A 387 5.69 8.40 2.27
C LYS A 387 6.65 9.34 2.95
N GLY A 388 7.34 10.16 2.16
CA GLY A 388 8.09 11.28 2.73
C GLY A 388 7.92 12.57 1.95
N ALA A 389 8.25 13.68 2.60
CA ALA A 389 8.57 14.91 1.91
C ALA A 389 9.68 15.67 2.61
N PHE A 390 10.30 16.55 1.84
CA PHE A 390 11.29 17.52 2.31
C PHE A 390 10.96 18.91 1.74
N VAL A 391 11.42 19.92 2.45
CA VAL A 391 11.31 21.35 2.13
C VAL A 391 12.68 21.98 2.19
N LEU A 392 12.87 23.08 1.45
CA LEU A 392 14.05 23.93 1.55
C LEU A 392 13.81 24.98 2.64
N HIS A 393 14.80 25.19 3.50
CA HIS A 393 14.84 26.33 4.42
C HIS A 393 15.55 27.52 3.78
N GLU A 394 15.04 28.74 4.00
CA GLU A 394 15.74 29.95 3.57
C GLU A 394 17.06 30.11 4.36
N PRO A 395 18.19 30.40 3.70
CA PRO A 395 19.47 30.59 4.38
C PRO A 395 19.39 31.71 5.43
N THR A 396 19.66 31.38 6.70
CA THR A 396 19.53 32.33 7.82
C THR A 396 20.50 33.52 7.78
N LEU A 397 21.46 33.55 6.84
CA LEU A 397 22.47 34.61 6.68
C LEU A 397 22.58 35.13 5.23
N PRO A 398 22.69 36.46 5.03
CA PRO A 398 22.98 37.05 3.72
C PRO A 398 24.30 36.56 3.08
N ALA A 399 25.26 36.09 3.89
CA ALA A 399 26.56 35.64 3.41
C ALA A 399 26.47 34.37 2.53
N MET A 400 25.41 33.58 2.65
CA MET A 400 25.14 32.43 1.78
C MET A 400 24.58 32.84 0.41
N ASN A 401 24.21 34.11 0.22
CA ASN A 401 23.66 34.66 -1.03
C ASN A 401 24.65 35.51 -1.85
N PHE A 402 25.95 35.53 -1.50
CA PHE A 402 26.95 36.19 -2.35
C PHE A 402 27.19 35.36 -3.63
N PRO A 403 26.95 35.91 -4.83
CA PRO A 403 27.30 35.22 -6.06
C PRO A 403 28.82 34.99 -6.10
N SER A 404 29.25 33.78 -6.43
CA SER A 404 30.67 33.54 -6.72
C SER A 404 31.06 34.27 -8.01
N THR A 405 31.50 35.52 -7.86
CA THR A 405 32.03 36.30 -8.97
C THR A 405 33.34 35.66 -9.41
N ARG A 406 33.28 34.86 -10.50
CA ARG A 406 34.48 34.42 -11.21
C ARG A 406 35.31 35.67 -11.55
N PRO A 407 36.56 35.81 -11.04
CA PRO A 407 37.38 36.97 -11.36
C PRO A 407 37.78 36.89 -12.84
N GLY A 408 37.18 37.72 -13.69
CA GLY A 408 37.54 37.75 -15.12
C GLY A 408 36.60 38.39 -16.14
N VAL A 409 35.39 38.85 -15.77
CA VAL A 409 34.49 39.56 -16.71
C VAL A 409 34.31 41.02 -16.26
N PRO A 410 34.77 42.02 -17.03
CA PRO A 410 34.51 43.43 -16.74
C PRO A 410 33.03 43.78 -16.83
N ALA A 411 32.53 44.60 -15.92
CA ALA A 411 31.10 44.94 -15.82
C ALA A 411 30.61 45.98 -16.86
N ASP A 412 31.51 46.60 -17.62
CA ASP A 412 31.27 47.86 -18.33
C ASP A 412 31.24 47.71 -19.87
N LEU A 413 30.32 46.90 -20.40
CA LEU A 413 29.92 47.00 -21.81
C LEU A 413 28.45 47.45 -21.92
N PRO A 414 28.15 48.61 -22.53
CA PRO A 414 26.77 49.01 -22.77
C PRO A 414 26.13 48.08 -23.82
N PRO A 415 24.85 47.68 -23.66
CA PRO A 415 24.19 46.80 -24.61
C PRO A 415 23.97 47.51 -25.95
N GLY A 416 24.40 46.86 -27.04
CA GLY A 416 24.10 47.33 -28.40
C GLY A 416 22.61 47.17 -28.74
N PRO A 417 22.05 48.05 -29.60
CA PRO A 417 20.65 47.95 -29.99
C PRO A 417 20.44 46.81 -31.01
N GLY A 418 19.41 45.99 -30.80
CA GLY A 418 18.92 45.05 -31.83
C GLY A 418 19.26 43.57 -31.66
N GLN A 419 19.37 43.05 -30.44
CA GLN A 419 19.26 41.61 -30.17
C GLN A 419 18.18 41.36 -29.12
N ASP A 420 17.14 40.62 -29.50
CA ASP A 420 16.08 40.21 -28.59
C ASP A 420 16.66 39.32 -27.48
N ARG A 421 16.48 39.74 -26.24
CA ARG A 421 16.81 38.91 -25.08
C ARG A 421 15.74 37.82 -24.96
N PRO A 422 16.09 36.51 -24.93
CA PRO A 422 15.18 35.54 -24.34
C PRO A 422 14.94 35.93 -22.88
N ASP A 423 13.71 35.78 -22.40
CA ASP A 423 13.32 36.18 -21.04
C ASP A 423 14.08 35.34 -19.99
N ALA A 424 15.16 35.93 -19.48
CA ALA A 424 16.06 35.33 -18.51
C ALA A 424 15.48 35.28 -17.09
N THR A 425 14.30 35.86 -16.83
CA THR A 425 13.73 35.96 -15.48
C THR A 425 12.95 34.72 -15.05
N ARG A 426 12.43 33.93 -16.01
CA ARG A 426 11.61 32.73 -15.74
C ARG A 426 12.34 31.41 -15.98
N SER A 427 13.21 31.37 -16.98
CA SER A 427 14.01 30.18 -17.33
C SER A 427 15.18 29.96 -16.36
N GLY A 428 15.87 31.02 -15.92
CA GLY A 428 17.04 30.92 -15.03
C GLY A 428 16.73 30.29 -13.67
N ARG A 429 15.59 30.65 -13.05
CA ARG A 429 15.16 30.06 -11.76
C ARG A 429 14.92 28.55 -11.85
N ALA A 430 14.33 28.06 -12.93
CA ALA A 430 13.99 26.63 -13.06
C ALA A 430 15.24 25.73 -13.03
N TRP A 431 16.36 26.18 -13.61
CA TRP A 431 17.63 25.44 -13.59
C TRP A 431 18.35 25.51 -12.23
N GLN A 432 18.27 26.64 -11.52
CA GLN A 432 18.82 26.74 -10.15
C GLN A 432 18.04 25.86 -9.16
N ILE A 433 16.70 25.89 -9.23
CA ILE A 433 15.83 25.04 -8.41
C ILE A 433 16.14 23.55 -8.61
N GLY A 434 16.39 23.10 -9.85
CA GLY A 434 16.77 21.71 -10.12
C GLY A 434 18.05 21.26 -9.38
N GLY A 435 19.06 22.14 -9.30
CA GLY A 435 20.31 21.87 -8.58
C GLY A 435 20.15 21.92 -7.06
N GLU A 436 19.47 22.94 -6.53
CA GLU A 436 19.25 23.13 -5.09
C GLU A 436 18.35 22.03 -4.49
N VAL A 437 17.25 21.69 -5.17
CA VAL A 437 16.34 20.60 -4.75
C VAL A 437 17.04 19.24 -4.87
N GLY A 438 17.92 19.04 -5.86
CA GLY A 438 18.75 17.83 -5.98
C GLY A 438 19.77 17.68 -4.83
N ALA A 439 20.44 18.77 -4.43
CA ALA A 439 21.37 18.77 -3.30
C ALA A 439 20.64 18.54 -1.96
N ALA A 440 19.44 19.11 -1.80
CA ALA A 440 18.58 18.87 -0.64
C ALA A 440 18.09 17.42 -0.59
N TYR A 441 17.65 16.86 -1.72
CA TYR A 441 17.27 15.45 -1.84
C TYR A 441 18.43 14.52 -1.46
N ARG A 442 19.65 14.80 -1.93
CA ARG A 442 20.85 14.03 -1.54
C ARG A 442 21.09 14.09 -0.03
N THR A 443 20.99 15.27 0.57
CA THR A 443 21.14 15.46 2.02
C THR A 443 20.08 14.68 2.80
N PHE A 444 18.82 14.73 2.35
CA PHE A 444 17.70 14.04 2.97
C PHE A 444 17.86 12.51 2.89
N VAL A 445 18.07 11.95 1.69
CA VAL A 445 18.25 10.50 1.47
C VAL A 445 19.47 9.95 2.22
N SER A 446 20.59 10.69 2.22
CA SER A 446 21.78 10.34 3.01
C SER A 446 21.46 10.21 4.50
N ALA A 447 20.69 11.15 5.05
CA ALA A 447 20.29 11.13 6.45
C ALA A 447 19.27 10.00 6.79
N LEU A 448 18.49 9.52 5.81
CA LEU A 448 17.69 8.30 5.98
C LEU A 448 18.57 7.05 6.07
N LEU A 449 19.59 6.95 5.21
CA LEU A 449 20.54 5.82 5.20
C LEU A 449 21.43 5.81 6.45
N ASP A 450 21.84 6.97 6.97
CA ASP A 450 22.59 7.10 8.23
C ASP A 450 21.92 6.42 9.44
N VAL A 451 20.60 6.16 9.42
CA VAL A 451 19.86 5.49 10.51
C VAL A 451 19.23 4.14 10.11
N THR A 452 19.57 3.61 8.94
CA THR A 452 19.05 2.35 8.38
C THR A 452 20.15 1.27 8.38
N ASP A 453 19.82 0.04 8.76
CA ASP A 453 20.83 -1.04 8.75
C ASP A 453 21.17 -1.45 7.31
N ASN A 454 22.40 -1.90 7.07
CA ASN A 454 22.80 -2.48 5.79
C ASN A 454 22.79 -4.02 5.87
N LEU A 455 22.80 -4.72 4.72
CA LEU A 455 22.86 -6.19 4.65
C LEU A 455 24.17 -6.62 3.98
N VAL A 456 25.16 -7.04 4.76
CA VAL A 456 26.49 -7.41 4.26
C VAL A 456 26.69 -8.91 4.43
N GLY A 457 26.89 -9.63 3.31
CA GLY A 457 27.04 -11.10 3.33
C GLY A 457 25.83 -11.82 3.95
N GLY A 458 24.61 -11.31 3.69
CA GLY A 458 23.36 -11.83 4.24
C GLY A 458 23.12 -11.52 5.72
N LYS A 459 23.95 -10.69 6.37
CA LYS A 459 23.83 -10.33 7.79
C LYS A 459 23.53 -8.84 7.96
N PRO A 460 22.58 -8.45 8.83
CA PRO A 460 22.39 -7.06 9.19
C PRO A 460 23.64 -6.46 9.83
N VAL A 461 24.02 -5.26 9.40
CA VAL A 461 25.10 -4.44 9.95
C VAL A 461 24.53 -3.07 10.26
N GLY A 462 24.57 -2.66 11.53
CA GLY A 462 24.08 -1.36 11.95
C GLY A 462 24.96 -0.19 11.49
N PRO A 463 24.42 1.04 11.38
CA PRO A 463 25.21 2.23 11.10
C PRO A 463 26.32 2.45 12.14
N GLU A 464 27.45 3.00 11.70
CA GLU A 464 28.56 3.34 12.60
C GLU A 464 28.10 4.26 13.73
N ARG A 465 28.65 4.06 14.94
CA ARG A 465 28.41 4.93 16.12
C ARG A 465 26.93 5.23 16.41
N THR A 466 26.03 4.29 16.12
CA THR A 466 24.59 4.42 16.38
C THR A 466 24.12 3.37 17.36
N VAL A 467 23.40 3.80 18.40
CA VAL A 467 22.69 2.92 19.34
C VAL A 467 21.28 2.65 18.79
N CYS A 468 20.93 1.38 18.62
CA CYS A 468 19.63 0.93 18.11
C CYS A 468 18.74 0.38 19.24
N TYR A 469 17.48 0.84 19.28
CA TYR A 469 16.45 0.42 20.26
C TYR A 469 15.30 -0.38 19.62
N ASP A 470 15.55 -0.92 18.43
CA ASP A 470 14.63 -1.67 17.57
C ASP A 470 15.35 -2.88 16.95
N GLU A 471 14.55 -3.82 16.44
CA GLU A 471 15.03 -4.96 15.66
C GLU A 471 15.79 -4.50 14.40
N PRO A 472 16.62 -5.38 13.79
CA PRO A 472 17.28 -5.09 12.52
C PRO A 472 16.30 -4.63 11.44
N ASP A 473 16.63 -3.51 10.81
CA ASP A 473 15.81 -2.76 9.87
C ASP A 473 16.64 -2.41 8.65
N THR A 474 16.81 -3.43 7.80
CA THR A 474 17.65 -3.35 6.59
C THR A 474 16.90 -2.89 5.36
N TYR A 475 15.59 -2.60 5.42
CA TYR A 475 14.76 -2.34 4.24
C TYR A 475 14.23 -0.89 4.19
N LEU A 476 14.84 -0.10 3.32
CA LEU A 476 14.40 1.23 2.92
C LEU A 476 14.37 1.28 1.39
N VAL A 477 13.21 1.53 0.82
CA VAL A 477 13.00 1.78 -0.62
C VAL A 477 12.24 3.08 -0.78
N VAL A 478 12.68 3.89 -1.74
CA VAL A 478 12.07 5.18 -2.08
C VAL A 478 11.51 5.14 -3.50
N ALA A 479 10.61 6.06 -3.81
CA ALA A 479 10.15 6.28 -5.19
C ALA A 479 10.10 7.78 -5.50
N ALA A 480 10.02 8.11 -6.79
CA ALA A 480 9.76 9.46 -7.24
C ALA A 480 8.31 9.90 -6.95
N ASP A 481 8.09 11.20 -6.78
CA ASP A 481 6.80 11.84 -6.52
C ASP A 481 6.76 13.27 -7.13
N LYS A 482 5.78 14.11 -6.76
CA LYS A 482 5.70 15.51 -7.19
C LYS A 482 7.01 16.23 -6.82
N GLY A 483 7.64 16.86 -7.82
CA GLY A 483 8.90 17.59 -7.66
C GLY A 483 10.18 16.73 -7.61
N THR A 484 10.07 15.40 -7.67
CA THR A 484 11.22 14.47 -7.68
C THR A 484 11.14 13.43 -8.80
N ALA A 485 10.28 13.65 -9.80
CA ALA A 485 9.96 12.71 -10.89
C ALA A 485 11.19 12.11 -11.62
N THR A 486 12.31 12.83 -11.68
CA THR A 486 13.55 12.42 -12.36
C THR A 486 14.66 11.94 -11.39
N PHE A 487 14.37 11.77 -10.10
CA PHE A 487 15.39 11.56 -9.06
C PHE A 487 15.63 10.08 -8.69
N SER A 488 14.97 9.11 -9.32
CA SER A 488 15.24 7.68 -9.06
C SER A 488 16.71 7.31 -9.29
N ASP A 489 17.34 7.83 -10.35
CA ASP A 489 18.76 7.58 -10.62
C ASP A 489 19.67 8.19 -9.55
N LEU A 490 19.36 9.42 -9.09
CA LEU A 490 20.07 10.07 -7.99
C LEU A 490 19.92 9.29 -6.67
N ALA A 491 18.74 8.74 -6.39
CA ALA A 491 18.52 7.90 -5.21
C ALA A 491 19.37 6.62 -5.26
N ASN A 492 19.40 5.95 -6.41
CA ASN A 492 20.19 4.74 -6.65
C ASN A 492 21.70 5.02 -6.61
N GLU A 493 22.15 6.17 -7.11
CA GLU A 493 23.54 6.66 -7.00
C GLU A 493 23.94 6.82 -5.52
N ILE A 494 23.10 7.46 -4.70
CA ILE A 494 23.37 7.65 -3.27
C ILE A 494 23.41 6.31 -2.53
N ALA A 495 22.49 5.38 -2.84
CA ALA A 495 22.52 4.04 -2.25
C ALA A 495 23.81 3.28 -2.60
N ALA A 496 24.27 3.39 -3.84
CA ALA A 496 25.54 2.79 -4.28
C ALA A 496 26.76 3.44 -3.60
N GLU A 497 26.78 4.77 -3.43
CA GLU A 497 27.84 5.48 -2.67
C GLU A 497 27.92 5.02 -1.21
N TYR A 498 26.77 4.73 -0.59
CA TYR A 498 26.69 4.19 0.77
C TYR A 498 27.05 2.69 0.86
N GLY A 499 27.28 2.01 -0.28
CA GLY A 499 27.43 0.55 -0.33
C GLY A 499 26.18 -0.19 0.19
N TYR A 500 25.00 0.42 0.07
CA TYR A 500 23.76 -0.11 0.60
C TYR A 500 23.27 -1.26 -0.28
N TRP A 501 22.91 -2.39 0.33
CA TRP A 501 22.71 -3.68 -0.33
C TRP A 501 21.65 -3.71 -1.44
N LEU A 502 20.68 -2.79 -1.43
CA LEU A 502 19.70 -2.68 -2.51
C LEU A 502 20.30 -2.08 -3.79
N GLY A 503 21.39 -1.32 -3.71
CA GLY A 503 22.03 -0.68 -4.87
C GLY A 503 21.02 0.09 -5.73
N ASP A 504 20.85 -0.33 -6.98
CA ASP A 504 19.91 0.27 -7.93
C ASP A 504 18.46 -0.24 -7.85
N ALA A 505 18.17 -1.12 -6.89
CA ALA A 505 16.83 -1.48 -6.42
C ALA A 505 16.32 -0.56 -5.30
N PHE A 506 17.13 0.39 -4.83
CA PHE A 506 16.73 1.35 -3.78
C PHE A 506 15.57 2.26 -4.22
N ALA A 507 15.52 2.59 -5.51
CA ALA A 507 14.43 3.29 -6.17
C ALA A 507 14.00 2.61 -7.47
N SER A 508 12.68 2.46 -7.66
CA SER A 508 12.10 1.97 -8.91
C SER A 508 12.08 3.03 -10.02
N GLY A 509 12.07 2.59 -11.28
CA GLY A 509 12.24 3.44 -12.44
C GLY A 509 13.70 3.85 -12.64
N GLY A 510 13.92 5.03 -13.23
CA GLY A 510 15.24 5.49 -13.63
C GLY A 510 15.76 4.82 -14.90
N SER A 511 17.01 5.05 -15.28
CA SER A 511 17.58 4.60 -16.56
C SER A 511 17.72 3.08 -16.69
N ALA A 512 17.67 2.34 -15.57
CA ALA A 512 17.74 0.88 -15.51
C ALA A 512 16.44 0.23 -14.98
N GLY A 513 15.37 1.00 -14.81
CA GLY A 513 14.05 0.51 -14.41
C GLY A 513 13.06 0.41 -15.57
N TYR A 514 11.78 0.19 -15.26
CA TYR A 514 10.71 0.22 -16.23
C TYR A 514 10.22 1.66 -16.47
N ASP A 515 10.02 2.04 -17.73
CA ASP A 515 9.33 3.28 -18.07
C ASP A 515 7.81 3.08 -17.94
N HIS A 516 7.31 3.34 -16.73
CA HIS A 516 5.88 3.24 -16.40
C HIS A 516 4.99 4.13 -17.29
N LYS A 517 5.52 5.24 -17.82
CA LYS A 517 4.82 6.17 -18.71
C LYS A 517 4.72 5.58 -20.11
N ALA A 518 5.83 5.08 -20.68
CA ALA A 518 5.83 4.39 -21.97
C ALA A 518 4.98 3.11 -21.96
N MET A 519 4.96 2.39 -20.83
CA MET A 519 4.07 1.22 -20.64
C MET A 519 2.58 1.58 -20.52
N GLY A 520 2.26 2.83 -20.17
CA GLY A 520 0.90 3.30 -19.86
C GLY A 520 0.24 2.55 -18.70
N ILE A 521 1.03 1.94 -17.80
CA ILE A 521 0.58 0.78 -17.00
C ILE A 521 -0.52 1.11 -15.98
N THR A 522 -0.47 2.30 -15.36
CA THR A 522 -1.51 2.78 -14.45
C THR A 522 -2.86 2.97 -15.15
N ALA A 523 -2.84 3.56 -16.35
CA ALA A 523 -4.06 3.78 -17.15
C ALA A 523 -4.64 2.45 -17.66
N ARG A 524 -3.78 1.51 -18.04
CA ARG A 524 -4.17 0.14 -18.43
C ARG A 524 -4.80 -0.60 -17.25
N GLY A 525 -4.25 -0.50 -16.04
CA GLY A 525 -4.83 -1.09 -14.83
C GLY A 525 -6.24 -0.55 -14.53
N ALA A 526 -6.40 0.78 -14.54
CA ALA A 526 -7.71 1.42 -14.35
C ALA A 526 -8.71 1.03 -15.46
N TRP A 527 -8.22 0.73 -16.66
CA TRP A 527 -9.05 0.25 -17.76
C TRP A 527 -9.63 -1.15 -17.53
N GLU A 528 -8.99 -2.01 -16.74
CA GLU A 528 -9.56 -3.32 -16.41
C GLU A 528 -10.82 -3.16 -15.53
N SER A 529 -10.83 -2.18 -14.61
CA SER A 529 -12.06 -1.76 -13.92
C SER A 529 -13.11 -1.20 -14.88
N ALA A 530 -12.72 -0.35 -15.84
CA ALA A 530 -13.63 0.21 -16.85
C ALA A 530 -14.29 -0.90 -17.70
N ARG A 531 -13.48 -1.85 -18.21
CA ARG A 531 -13.92 -3.02 -18.96
C ARG A 531 -14.91 -3.86 -18.14
N GLN A 532 -14.57 -4.17 -16.89
CA GLN A 532 -15.43 -4.95 -15.99
C GLN A 532 -16.77 -4.24 -15.73
N HIS A 533 -16.77 -2.93 -15.47
CA HIS A 533 -18.00 -2.17 -15.23
C HIS A 533 -18.89 -2.07 -16.48
N LEU A 534 -18.32 -1.81 -17.66
CA LEU A 534 -19.06 -1.76 -18.93
C LEU A 534 -19.65 -3.14 -19.28
N ARG A 535 -18.92 -4.23 -19.04
CA ARG A 535 -19.44 -5.60 -19.24
C ARG A 535 -20.59 -5.97 -18.30
N GLU A 536 -20.57 -5.49 -17.06
CA GLU A 536 -21.71 -5.62 -16.14
C GLU A 536 -22.94 -4.79 -16.58
N LEU A 537 -22.79 -3.86 -17.53
CA LEU A 537 -23.87 -3.13 -18.19
C LEU A 537 -24.26 -3.73 -19.55
N GLY A 538 -23.62 -4.83 -19.96
CA GLY A 538 -23.84 -5.47 -21.26
C GLY A 538 -23.14 -4.79 -22.44
N VAL A 539 -22.12 -3.96 -22.19
CA VAL A 539 -21.35 -3.24 -23.22
C VAL A 539 -19.96 -3.87 -23.36
N ASP A 540 -19.62 -4.34 -24.55
CA ASP A 540 -18.26 -4.78 -24.91
C ASP A 540 -17.43 -3.55 -25.32
N ALA A 541 -16.55 -3.09 -24.42
CA ALA A 541 -15.78 -1.87 -24.62
C ALA A 541 -14.85 -1.88 -25.85
N ASP A 542 -14.55 -3.04 -26.45
CA ASP A 542 -13.72 -3.14 -27.66
C ASP A 542 -14.56 -3.23 -28.95
N ARG A 543 -15.89 -3.39 -28.85
CA ARG A 543 -16.79 -3.60 -30.01
C ARG A 543 -17.96 -2.63 -30.07
N ASP A 544 -18.58 -2.33 -28.94
CA ASP A 544 -19.80 -1.53 -28.84
C ASP A 544 -19.45 -0.05 -28.63
N PRO A 545 -20.03 0.90 -29.40
CA PRO A 545 -19.85 2.32 -29.14
C PRO A 545 -20.49 2.77 -27.82
N PHE A 546 -19.74 3.51 -27.00
CA PHE A 546 -20.22 4.08 -25.74
C PHE A 546 -19.75 5.52 -25.56
N THR A 547 -20.50 6.31 -24.79
CA THR A 547 -20.23 7.73 -24.54
C THR A 547 -19.33 7.94 -23.33
N ALA A 548 -18.39 8.88 -23.42
CA ALA A 548 -17.46 9.18 -22.34
C ALA A 548 -17.22 10.68 -22.11
N VAL A 549 -17.08 11.08 -20.85
CA VAL A 549 -16.51 12.37 -20.42
C VAL A 549 -15.16 12.14 -19.74
N GLY A 550 -14.19 13.01 -20.00
CA GLY A 550 -12.84 12.91 -19.49
C GLY A 550 -12.40 14.04 -18.56
N ILE A 551 -11.60 13.72 -17.55
CA ILE A 551 -10.86 14.72 -16.76
C ILE A 551 -9.36 14.53 -17.00
N GLY A 552 -8.75 15.47 -17.74
CA GLY A 552 -7.35 15.42 -18.15
C GLY A 552 -7.07 15.98 -19.54
N ASP A 553 -5.84 15.79 -20.00
CA ASP A 553 -5.32 16.25 -21.29
C ASP A 553 -4.57 15.11 -21.98
N MET A 554 -4.55 15.10 -23.32
CA MET A 554 -3.90 14.04 -24.11
C MET A 554 -2.39 13.93 -23.84
N SER A 555 -1.72 15.00 -23.42
CA SER A 555 -0.31 14.94 -23.01
C SER A 555 -0.06 14.29 -21.64
N GLY A 556 -1.13 13.99 -20.89
CA GLY A 556 -1.07 13.43 -19.54
C GLY A 556 -1.04 11.90 -19.52
N ASP A 557 -0.08 11.32 -18.80
CA ASP A 557 0.25 9.89 -18.85
C ASP A 557 -0.93 8.97 -18.52
N VAL A 558 -1.74 9.32 -17.53
CA VAL A 558 -2.91 8.52 -17.14
C VAL A 558 -4.06 8.76 -18.11
N PHE A 559 -4.39 10.02 -18.38
CA PHE A 559 -5.54 10.39 -19.20
C PHE A 559 -5.38 9.92 -20.66
N GLY A 560 -4.27 10.30 -21.30
CA GLY A 560 -4.01 10.01 -22.72
C GLY A 560 -3.98 8.51 -23.01
N ASN A 561 -3.25 7.73 -22.21
CA ASN A 561 -3.26 6.27 -22.33
C ASN A 561 -4.65 5.68 -22.07
N GLY A 562 -5.43 6.23 -21.13
CA GLY A 562 -6.77 5.78 -20.77
C GLY A 562 -7.79 5.93 -21.91
N VAL A 563 -7.90 7.12 -22.51
CA VAL A 563 -8.84 7.39 -23.63
C VAL A 563 -8.41 6.80 -24.98
N LEU A 564 -7.23 6.18 -25.02
CA LEU A 564 -6.72 5.37 -26.13
C LEU A 564 -6.84 3.86 -25.91
N ARG A 565 -7.48 3.41 -24.83
CA ARG A 565 -7.71 1.97 -24.57
C ARG A 565 -8.83 1.35 -25.40
N SER A 566 -9.76 2.15 -25.94
CA SER A 566 -10.84 1.68 -26.81
C SER A 566 -10.99 2.57 -28.05
N ARG A 567 -11.16 1.92 -29.21
CA ARG A 567 -11.50 2.56 -30.49
C ARG A 567 -13.00 2.84 -30.65
N SER A 568 -13.83 2.27 -29.77
CA SER A 568 -15.29 2.43 -29.77
C SER A 568 -15.75 3.61 -28.89
N MET A 569 -14.85 4.19 -28.10
CA MET A 569 -15.12 5.33 -27.22
C MET A 569 -15.48 6.59 -28.02
N ARG A 570 -16.70 7.10 -27.78
CA ARG A 570 -17.16 8.44 -28.15
C ARG A 570 -16.87 9.41 -27.01
N LEU A 571 -15.68 10.02 -27.02
CA LEU A 571 -15.31 11.04 -26.04
C LEU A 571 -16.05 12.34 -26.37
N VAL A 572 -17.18 12.61 -25.70
CA VAL A 572 -18.06 13.72 -26.03
C VAL A 572 -17.66 15.04 -25.37
N ALA A 573 -16.91 14.97 -24.28
CA ALA A 573 -16.31 16.15 -23.64
C ALA A 573 -15.10 15.78 -22.78
N ALA A 574 -14.21 16.73 -22.56
CA ALA A 574 -13.11 16.63 -21.59
C ALA A 574 -12.70 18.00 -21.06
N PHE A 575 -12.00 18.06 -19.92
CA PHE A 575 -11.40 19.32 -19.45
C PHE A 575 -10.09 19.10 -18.69
N ASP A 576 -9.22 20.11 -18.73
CA ASP A 576 -7.98 20.16 -17.96
C ASP A 576 -7.86 21.48 -17.16
N HIS A 577 -6.63 21.88 -16.82
CA HIS A 577 -6.35 23.16 -16.17
C HIS A 577 -6.37 24.36 -17.12
N ARG A 578 -6.46 24.14 -18.45
CA ARG A 578 -6.30 25.16 -19.51
C ARG A 578 -7.58 25.30 -20.36
N HIS A 579 -8.22 24.17 -20.68
CA HIS A 579 -9.21 24.05 -21.73
C HIS A 579 -10.41 23.18 -21.33
N ILE A 580 -11.50 23.34 -22.07
CA ILE A 580 -12.69 22.50 -22.08
C ILE A 580 -12.91 22.08 -23.55
N PHE A 581 -12.85 20.78 -23.82
CA PHE A 581 -13.11 20.14 -25.10
C PHE A 581 -14.55 19.62 -25.13
N ILE A 582 -15.27 19.83 -26.24
CA ILE A 582 -16.61 19.27 -26.48
C ILE A 582 -16.71 18.81 -27.93
N ASP A 583 -17.19 17.59 -28.14
CA ASP A 583 -17.51 17.03 -29.45
C ASP A 583 -18.85 16.27 -29.36
N PRO A 584 -19.99 16.81 -29.83
CA PRO A 584 -21.30 16.23 -29.52
C PRO A 584 -21.61 14.87 -30.14
N ASP A 585 -21.04 14.58 -31.32
CA ASP A 585 -21.30 13.36 -32.08
C ASP A 585 -20.01 12.85 -32.77
N PRO A 586 -18.98 12.47 -31.99
CA PRO A 586 -17.67 12.13 -32.53
C PRO A 586 -17.73 10.78 -33.27
N ASP A 587 -17.15 10.71 -34.46
CA ASP A 587 -16.84 9.43 -35.09
C ASP A 587 -15.76 8.71 -34.28
N PRO A 588 -16.00 7.49 -33.77
CA PRO A 588 -15.06 6.82 -32.87
C PRO A 588 -13.68 6.59 -33.51
N ALA A 589 -13.63 6.25 -34.81
CA ALA A 589 -12.39 5.90 -35.48
C ALA A 589 -11.55 7.13 -35.83
N ALA A 590 -12.18 8.19 -36.37
CA ALA A 590 -11.51 9.45 -36.69
C ALA A 590 -11.06 10.18 -35.42
N SER A 591 -11.91 10.27 -34.40
CA SER A 591 -11.54 10.88 -33.13
C SER A 591 -10.47 10.06 -32.40
N PHE A 592 -10.48 8.72 -32.45
CA PHE A 592 -9.38 7.91 -31.92
C PHE A 592 -8.05 8.20 -32.61
N ALA A 593 -8.04 8.27 -33.95
CA ALA A 593 -6.83 8.57 -34.71
C ALA A 593 -6.27 9.96 -34.38
N GLU A 594 -7.14 10.95 -34.17
CA GLU A 594 -6.76 12.30 -33.78
C GLU A 594 -6.26 12.37 -32.32
N ARG A 595 -6.91 11.68 -31.38
CA ARG A 595 -6.41 11.53 -30.00
C ARG A 595 -5.02 10.88 -29.99
N GLN A 596 -4.81 9.84 -30.80
CA GLN A 596 -3.49 9.20 -30.93
C GLN A 596 -2.45 10.19 -31.47
N ARG A 597 -2.77 10.95 -32.52
CA ARG A 597 -1.89 12.00 -33.05
C ARG A 597 -1.51 13.02 -31.97
N LEU A 598 -2.45 13.45 -31.13
CA LEU A 598 -2.18 14.38 -30.02
C LEU A 598 -1.32 13.78 -28.91
N TYR A 599 -1.49 12.50 -28.61
CA TYR A 599 -0.66 11.78 -27.64
C TYR A 599 0.78 11.61 -28.13
N ASP A 600 0.98 11.37 -29.42
CA ASP A 600 2.29 11.17 -30.04
C ASP A 600 3.09 12.48 -30.25
N LEU A 601 2.50 13.66 -29.98
CA LEU A 601 3.20 14.94 -30.04
C LEU A 601 4.15 15.12 -28.82
N PRO A 602 5.36 15.68 -28.99
CA PRO A 602 6.28 15.96 -27.88
C PRO A 602 5.70 16.86 -26.77
N SER A 603 4.75 17.71 -27.14
CA SER A 603 3.91 18.49 -26.24
C SER A 603 2.59 18.77 -26.94
N SER A 604 1.47 18.58 -26.26
CA SER A 604 0.13 18.85 -26.79
C SER A 604 -0.80 19.46 -25.76
N SER A 605 -1.95 19.88 -26.27
CA SER A 605 -3.09 20.36 -25.53
C SER A 605 -4.37 20.10 -26.33
N TRP A 606 -5.52 20.23 -25.68
CA TRP A 606 -6.80 20.24 -26.41
C TRP A 606 -6.87 21.29 -27.54
N ALA A 607 -6.13 22.41 -27.46
CA ALA A 607 -6.12 23.43 -28.50
C ALA A 607 -5.43 22.98 -29.81
N ASP A 608 -4.68 21.87 -29.78
CA ASP A 608 -3.98 21.31 -30.93
C ASP A 608 -4.84 20.31 -31.74
N TYR A 609 -6.06 20.00 -31.28
CA TYR A 609 -7.02 19.07 -31.92
C TYR A 609 -7.53 19.63 -33.26
N ASP A 610 -7.46 18.87 -34.35
CA ASP A 610 -7.87 19.32 -35.70
C ASP A 610 -9.38 19.64 -35.73
N PRO A 611 -9.78 20.91 -35.94
CA PRO A 611 -11.19 21.29 -35.96
C PRO A 611 -12.00 20.63 -37.09
N LYS A 612 -11.35 20.01 -38.08
CA LYS A 612 -12.01 19.24 -39.15
C LYS A 612 -12.51 17.86 -38.69
N VAL A 613 -11.98 17.34 -37.58
CA VAL A 613 -12.38 16.05 -37.00
C VAL A 613 -13.57 16.21 -36.05
N LEU A 614 -13.76 17.41 -35.47
CA LEU A 614 -14.90 17.73 -34.61
C LEU A 614 -16.23 17.60 -35.36
N SER A 615 -17.22 17.00 -34.69
CA SER A 615 -18.59 16.97 -35.21
C SER A 615 -19.25 18.36 -35.20
N PRO A 616 -20.31 18.57 -36.00
CA PRO A 616 -20.97 19.88 -36.09
C PRO A 616 -21.52 20.36 -34.73
N GLY A 617 -20.92 21.44 -34.21
CA GLY A 617 -21.28 22.03 -32.93
C GLY A 617 -20.32 21.70 -31.77
N GLY A 618 -19.23 20.97 -32.03
CA GLY A 618 -18.09 20.82 -31.12
C GLY A 618 -17.13 22.02 -31.16
N GLY A 619 -16.19 22.04 -30.21
CA GLY A 619 -15.21 23.12 -30.04
C GLY A 619 -14.29 22.92 -28.84
N VAL A 620 -13.23 23.74 -28.80
CA VAL A 620 -12.28 23.79 -27.69
C VAL A 620 -12.28 25.21 -27.13
N PHE A 621 -12.53 25.33 -25.83
CA PHE A 621 -12.73 26.59 -25.13
C PHE A 621 -11.68 26.76 -24.05
N ARG A 622 -11.25 27.99 -23.78
CA ARG A 622 -10.31 28.25 -22.68
C ARG A 622 -11.02 28.31 -21.34
N ARG A 623 -10.39 27.80 -20.27
CA ARG A 623 -10.93 27.82 -18.90
C ARG A 623 -10.94 29.23 -18.27
N ASP A 624 -10.18 30.17 -18.83
CA ASP A 624 -10.16 31.60 -18.44
C ASP A 624 -11.14 32.47 -19.26
N ALA A 625 -11.91 31.89 -20.20
CA ALA A 625 -12.90 32.63 -20.97
C ALA A 625 -14.03 33.17 -20.06
N ARG A 626 -14.44 34.43 -20.27
CA ARG A 626 -15.55 35.04 -19.50
C ARG A 626 -16.88 34.29 -19.69
N ARG A 627 -17.10 33.73 -20.89
CA ARG A 627 -18.31 32.99 -21.26
C ARG A 627 -18.05 32.07 -22.44
N VAL A 628 -18.79 30.96 -22.50
CA VAL A 628 -18.79 29.96 -23.57
C VAL A 628 -20.20 29.82 -24.12
N GLU A 629 -20.35 29.94 -25.43
CA GLU A 629 -21.62 29.67 -26.13
C GLU A 629 -21.64 28.22 -26.63
N LEU A 630 -22.67 27.46 -26.24
CA LEU A 630 -22.86 26.08 -26.66
C LEU A 630 -23.87 25.96 -27.81
N SER A 631 -23.53 25.12 -28.78
CA SER A 631 -24.46 24.67 -29.81
C SER A 631 -25.65 23.90 -29.22
N ALA A 632 -26.76 23.80 -29.96
CA ALA A 632 -27.93 23.03 -29.53
C ALA A 632 -27.58 21.54 -29.27
N ARG A 633 -26.72 20.95 -30.12
CA ARG A 633 -26.23 19.57 -29.95
C ARG A 633 -25.32 19.40 -28.73
N ALA A 634 -24.44 20.37 -28.48
CA ALA A 634 -23.61 20.38 -27.26
C ALA A 634 -24.46 20.51 -25.99
N ARG A 635 -25.57 21.24 -26.03
CA ARG A 635 -26.54 21.27 -24.92
C ARG A 635 -27.24 19.91 -24.75
N GLU A 636 -27.71 19.31 -25.84
CA GLU A 636 -28.40 18.03 -25.84
C GLU A 636 -27.55 16.89 -25.25
N ILE A 637 -26.31 16.71 -25.72
CA ILE A 637 -25.42 15.63 -25.23
C ILE A 637 -25.00 15.81 -23.76
N LEU A 638 -24.93 17.06 -23.28
CA LEU A 638 -24.65 17.38 -21.87
C LEU A 638 -25.91 17.35 -20.99
N GLY A 639 -27.09 17.01 -21.53
CA GLY A 639 -28.34 16.98 -20.77
C GLY A 639 -28.85 18.35 -20.32
N LEU A 640 -28.43 19.43 -21.00
CA LEU A 640 -28.79 20.81 -20.69
C LEU A 640 -30.08 21.25 -21.39
N PRO A 641 -30.84 22.18 -20.80
CA PRO A 641 -32.01 22.75 -21.47
C PRO A 641 -31.63 23.47 -22.77
N PRO A 642 -32.55 23.55 -23.75
CA PRO A 642 -32.35 24.34 -24.95
C PRO A 642 -32.05 25.80 -24.60
N ALA A 643 -31.28 26.49 -25.44
CA ALA A 643 -30.95 27.88 -25.21
C ALA A 643 -32.24 28.74 -25.13
N PRO A 644 -32.32 29.70 -24.18
CA PRO A 644 -33.46 30.61 -24.13
C PRO A 644 -33.55 31.39 -25.44
N ALA A 645 -34.77 31.52 -25.98
CA ALA A 645 -35.00 32.23 -27.23
C ALA A 645 -34.53 33.70 -27.10
N PRO A 646 -33.89 34.28 -28.14
CA PRO A 646 -33.44 35.66 -28.09
C PRO A 646 -34.63 36.61 -27.89
N THR A 647 -34.66 37.29 -26.75
CA THR A 647 -35.74 38.20 -26.38
C THR A 647 -35.61 39.55 -27.09
N GLY A 648 -36.10 39.60 -28.33
CA GLY A 648 -36.55 40.82 -28.99
C GLY A 648 -35.48 41.64 -29.72
N ALA A 649 -35.57 41.63 -31.05
CA ALA A 649 -35.28 42.80 -31.87
C ALA A 649 -36.26 42.83 -33.04
N ASP A 650 -37.20 43.77 -33.03
CA ASP A 650 -38.12 44.00 -34.14
C ASP A 650 -37.40 44.61 -35.35
N GLY A 651 -37.69 44.09 -36.54
CA GLY A 651 -37.63 44.86 -37.80
C GLY A 651 -36.41 44.67 -38.72
N ALA A 652 -36.70 44.82 -40.02
CA ALA A 652 -35.77 45.04 -41.14
C ALA A 652 -34.91 43.85 -41.66
N SER A 653 -35.57 42.98 -42.43
CA SER A 653 -35.20 42.60 -43.80
C SER A 653 -33.72 42.47 -44.23
N GLY A 654 -33.34 41.25 -44.62
CA GLY A 654 -32.80 40.97 -45.95
C GLY A 654 -31.28 40.94 -46.16
N ALA A 655 -30.71 39.73 -46.27
CA ALA A 655 -29.77 39.31 -47.32
C ALA A 655 -29.32 37.86 -47.06
N GLU A 656 -29.39 36.99 -48.07
CA GLU A 656 -28.73 35.68 -48.03
C GLU A 656 -27.23 35.84 -48.29
N GLY A 657 -26.39 35.11 -47.55
CA GLY A 657 -24.94 35.11 -47.74
C GLY A 657 -24.26 34.11 -46.80
N GLY A 658 -23.87 32.95 -47.32
CA GLY A 658 -23.38 31.83 -46.51
C GLY A 658 -21.90 31.91 -46.12
N GLY A 659 -21.58 31.36 -44.96
CA GLY A 659 -20.22 31.09 -44.48
C GLY A 659 -20.25 30.66 -43.00
N PRO A 660 -19.57 29.57 -42.59
CA PRO A 660 -19.50 29.20 -41.18
C PRO A 660 -18.56 30.16 -40.43
N PRO A 661 -18.95 30.69 -39.26
CA PRO A 661 -18.07 31.54 -38.47
C PRO A 661 -16.98 30.70 -37.78
N VAL A 662 -15.73 30.81 -38.25
CA VAL A 662 -14.56 30.34 -37.52
C VAL A 662 -14.21 31.39 -36.46
N ALA A 663 -14.63 31.17 -35.23
CA ALA A 663 -14.39 32.07 -34.11
C ALA A 663 -13.08 31.73 -33.38
N VAL A 664 -11.94 32.18 -33.92
CA VAL A 664 -10.70 32.29 -33.15
C VAL A 664 -10.70 33.64 -32.43
N ALA A 665 -11.13 33.65 -31.17
CA ALA A 665 -11.14 34.85 -30.34
C ALA A 665 -9.85 34.96 -29.52
N VAL A 666 -8.85 35.67 -30.07
CA VAL A 666 -7.74 36.24 -29.30
C VAL A 666 -8.13 37.69 -28.98
N GLY A 667 -8.29 38.03 -27.71
CA GLY A 667 -8.70 39.36 -27.25
C GLY A 667 -7.97 39.73 -25.97
N ASP A 668 -7.25 40.85 -26.01
CA ASP A 668 -6.38 41.33 -24.92
C ASP A 668 -7.17 42.02 -23.79
N GLY A 669 -6.53 42.22 -22.64
CA GLY A 669 -7.19 42.60 -21.38
C GLY A 669 -7.76 44.03 -21.32
N GLY A 670 -8.83 44.19 -20.56
CA GLY A 670 -9.41 45.48 -20.20
C GLY A 670 -10.48 45.33 -19.11
N GLY A 671 -10.26 45.91 -17.93
CA GLY A 671 -11.17 45.79 -16.79
C GLY A 671 -12.41 46.69 -16.89
N GLY A 672 -13.57 46.15 -16.53
CA GLY A 672 -14.82 46.89 -16.39
C GLY A 672 -15.89 46.02 -15.73
N VAL A 673 -16.40 46.47 -14.58
CA VAL A 673 -17.55 45.83 -13.90
C VAL A 673 -18.82 46.39 -14.52
N ASP A 674 -19.54 45.57 -15.28
CA ASP A 674 -20.88 45.88 -15.79
C ASP A 674 -21.84 44.72 -15.52
N SER A 675 -23.07 45.10 -15.17
CA SER A 675 -24.11 44.23 -14.63
C SER A 675 -24.89 43.44 -15.67
N ASP A 676 -25.47 42.34 -15.19
CA ASP A 676 -26.30 41.35 -15.88
C ASP A 676 -27.37 41.90 -16.84
N SER A 677 -27.37 41.40 -18.09
CA SER A 677 -28.59 41.03 -18.83
C SER A 677 -28.29 40.32 -20.18
N GLY A 678 -29.02 39.22 -20.47
CA GLY A 678 -29.46 38.91 -21.84
C GLY A 678 -28.55 38.16 -22.82
N GLY A 679 -27.90 37.05 -22.43
CA GLY A 679 -27.19 36.18 -23.39
C GLY A 679 -27.18 34.70 -23.00
N GLY A 680 -27.18 33.78 -23.98
CA GLY A 680 -27.36 32.33 -23.78
C GLY A 680 -26.10 31.51 -23.47
N GLY A 681 -24.97 32.14 -23.12
CA GLY A 681 -23.72 31.46 -22.76
C GLY A 681 -23.61 31.09 -21.28
N MET A 682 -22.67 30.20 -20.93
CA MET A 682 -22.33 29.82 -19.54
C MET A 682 -20.88 30.19 -19.22
N SER A 683 -20.54 30.34 -17.95
CA SER A 683 -19.14 30.42 -17.51
C SER A 683 -18.42 29.06 -17.66
N PRO A 684 -17.08 29.03 -17.72
CA PRO A 684 -16.32 27.77 -17.72
C PRO A 684 -16.57 26.91 -16.47
N VAL A 685 -16.92 27.52 -15.34
CA VAL A 685 -17.23 26.80 -14.09
C VAL A 685 -18.55 26.05 -14.21
N GLU A 686 -19.62 26.73 -14.62
CA GLU A 686 -20.93 26.11 -14.89
C GLU A 686 -20.82 25.04 -15.98
N LEU A 687 -19.95 25.25 -16.98
CA LEU A 687 -19.71 24.28 -18.04
C LEU A 687 -19.00 23.02 -17.53
N ILE A 688 -17.97 23.14 -16.69
CA ILE A 688 -17.32 21.97 -16.07
C ILE A 688 -18.31 21.20 -15.19
N GLN A 689 -19.14 21.89 -14.41
CA GLN A 689 -20.21 21.24 -13.64
C GLN A 689 -21.22 20.53 -14.56
N ALA A 690 -21.57 21.11 -15.71
CA ALA A 690 -22.43 20.45 -16.70
C ALA A 690 -21.78 19.20 -17.33
N LEU A 691 -20.47 19.23 -17.59
CA LEU A 691 -19.69 18.07 -18.04
C LEU A 691 -19.71 16.92 -17.02
N LEU A 692 -19.53 17.23 -15.74
CA LEU A 692 -19.58 16.23 -14.66
C LEU A 692 -20.99 15.62 -14.50
N ARG A 693 -22.04 16.41 -14.71
CA ARG A 693 -23.45 15.99 -14.63
C ARG A 693 -23.99 15.38 -15.95
N ALA A 694 -23.16 15.19 -16.97
CA ALA A 694 -23.60 14.73 -18.29
C ALA A 694 -24.08 13.26 -18.27
N PRO A 695 -25.15 12.90 -18.99
CA PRO A 695 -25.71 11.55 -19.04
C PRO A 695 -24.93 10.63 -19.99
N VAL A 696 -23.74 10.20 -19.57
CA VAL A 696 -22.83 9.35 -20.35
C VAL A 696 -22.63 7.95 -19.78
N ASP A 697 -22.08 7.04 -20.57
CA ASP A 697 -21.76 5.69 -20.09
C ASP A 697 -20.56 5.67 -19.15
N LEU A 698 -19.53 6.49 -19.41
CA LEU A 698 -18.28 6.54 -18.64
C LEU A 698 -17.84 7.98 -18.29
N LEU A 699 -17.53 8.23 -17.02
CA LEU A 699 -16.68 9.34 -16.59
C LEU A 699 -15.29 8.78 -16.24
N TYR A 700 -14.25 9.19 -16.99
CA TYR A 700 -12.88 8.75 -16.76
C TYR A 700 -12.04 9.88 -16.16
N ASN A 701 -11.65 9.74 -14.89
CA ASN A 701 -10.73 10.67 -14.24
C ASN A 701 -9.27 10.20 -14.45
N GLY A 702 -8.52 10.93 -15.27
CA GLY A 702 -7.07 10.80 -15.41
C GLY A 702 -6.27 11.97 -14.80
N GLY A 703 -6.94 12.87 -14.07
CA GLY A 703 -6.35 14.04 -13.40
C GLY A 703 -6.11 13.85 -11.90
N ILE A 704 -5.76 14.92 -11.21
CA ILE A 704 -5.62 14.95 -9.74
C ILE A 704 -6.51 16.05 -9.18
N GLY A 705 -7.37 15.70 -8.22
CA GLY A 705 -8.28 16.64 -7.56
C GLY A 705 -9.67 16.04 -7.31
N THR A 706 -10.37 16.57 -6.31
CA THR A 706 -11.67 16.08 -5.86
C THR A 706 -12.80 16.87 -6.52
N TYR A 707 -13.39 16.29 -7.56
CA TYR A 707 -14.43 16.89 -8.40
C TYR A 707 -15.85 16.54 -7.95
N VAL A 708 -16.02 15.52 -7.11
CA VAL A 708 -17.34 15.09 -6.61
C VAL A 708 -17.27 14.77 -5.12
N LYS A 709 -18.28 15.22 -4.37
CA LYS A 709 -18.50 14.88 -2.95
C LYS A 709 -19.85 14.20 -2.76
N ALA A 710 -20.16 13.71 -1.55
CA ALA A 710 -21.53 13.36 -1.21
C ALA A 710 -22.41 14.61 -1.06
N SER A 711 -23.71 14.48 -1.32
CA SER A 711 -24.74 15.49 -1.03
C SER A 711 -24.79 15.91 0.45
N THR A 712 -24.23 15.09 1.34
CA THR A 712 -24.17 15.30 2.80
C THR A 712 -22.86 15.91 3.30
N GLU A 713 -21.86 16.08 2.44
CA GLU A 713 -20.58 16.75 2.75
C GLU A 713 -20.64 18.23 2.32
N ASP A 714 -19.95 19.12 3.03
CA ASP A 714 -19.67 20.48 2.55
C ASP A 714 -18.44 20.48 1.61
N HIS A 715 -18.24 21.55 0.83
CA HIS A 715 -17.04 21.65 -0.02
C HIS A 715 -15.72 21.55 0.78
N GLY A 716 -15.70 22.05 2.02
CA GLY A 716 -14.53 22.00 2.89
C GLY A 716 -14.12 20.57 3.31
N ASP A 717 -15.07 19.64 3.40
CA ASP A 717 -14.80 18.25 3.84
C ASP A 717 -13.95 17.48 2.83
N ALA A 718 -14.01 17.87 1.55
CA ALA A 718 -13.24 17.25 0.47
C ALA A 718 -11.73 17.56 0.50
N ALA A 719 -11.29 18.50 1.36
CA ALA A 719 -9.90 18.90 1.56
C ALA A 719 -9.11 19.34 0.29
N ASP A 720 -9.81 19.74 -0.79
CA ASP A 720 -9.25 20.21 -2.05
C ASP A 720 -9.88 21.53 -2.50
N HIS A 721 -9.40 22.64 -1.92
CA HIS A 721 -9.93 23.97 -2.21
C HIS A 721 -9.72 24.44 -3.66
N ALA A 722 -8.81 23.82 -4.42
CA ALA A 722 -8.55 24.21 -5.81
C ALA A 722 -9.73 23.86 -6.74
N ASN A 723 -10.54 22.87 -6.37
CA ASN A 723 -11.69 22.42 -7.14
C ASN A 723 -13.06 22.78 -6.51
N ASP A 724 -13.11 23.50 -5.39
CA ASP A 724 -14.35 23.88 -4.70
C ASP A 724 -15.40 24.48 -5.64
N ALA A 725 -14.98 25.40 -6.52
CA ALA A 725 -15.88 26.09 -7.45
C ALA A 725 -16.50 25.18 -8.53
N VAL A 726 -15.83 24.09 -8.92
CA VAL A 726 -16.30 23.17 -10.00
C VAL A 726 -16.89 21.87 -9.47
N ARG A 727 -16.77 21.60 -8.16
CA ARG A 727 -17.25 20.38 -7.54
C ARG A 727 -18.77 20.26 -7.61
N VAL A 728 -19.24 19.03 -7.84
CA VAL A 728 -20.66 18.64 -7.87
C VAL A 728 -20.95 17.55 -6.84
N ASP A 729 -22.23 17.25 -6.63
CA ASP A 729 -22.65 16.21 -5.69
C ASP A 729 -22.88 14.88 -6.42
N ALA A 730 -22.65 13.77 -5.71
CA ALA A 730 -22.67 12.43 -6.31
C ALA A 730 -24.07 11.99 -6.76
N ASP A 731 -25.14 12.60 -6.23
CA ASP A 731 -26.52 12.42 -6.68
C ASP A 731 -26.89 13.25 -7.93
N GLU A 732 -26.06 14.24 -8.29
CA GLU A 732 -26.18 14.98 -9.55
C GLU A 732 -25.46 14.28 -10.72
N LEU A 733 -24.57 13.32 -10.45
CA LEU A 733 -23.90 12.55 -11.49
C LEU A 733 -24.89 11.67 -12.27
N ARG A 734 -24.77 11.72 -13.60
CA ARG A 734 -25.55 10.88 -14.52
C ARG A 734 -24.70 9.86 -15.27
N ALA A 735 -23.40 9.82 -15.00
CA ALA A 735 -22.48 8.83 -15.56
C ALA A 735 -22.80 7.43 -15.01
N ARG A 736 -22.99 6.44 -15.90
CA ARG A 736 -23.33 5.06 -15.51
C ARG A 736 -22.14 4.32 -14.87
N VAL A 737 -20.93 4.64 -15.33
CA VAL A 737 -19.65 4.14 -14.84
C VAL A 737 -18.75 5.33 -14.51
N VAL A 738 -18.02 5.24 -13.41
CA VAL A 738 -16.96 6.19 -13.04
C VAL A 738 -15.70 5.41 -12.70
N VAL A 739 -14.56 5.81 -13.27
CA VAL A 739 -13.26 5.15 -13.08
C VAL A 739 -12.19 6.18 -12.75
N GLU A 740 -11.39 5.88 -11.74
CA GLU A 740 -10.37 6.78 -11.19
C GLU A 740 -8.95 6.26 -11.49
N GLY A 741 -8.47 6.54 -12.71
CA GLY A 741 -7.06 6.35 -13.04
C GLY A 741 -6.14 7.34 -12.31
N GLY A 742 -6.64 8.54 -12.04
CA GLY A 742 -6.05 9.52 -11.14
C GLY A 742 -6.39 9.27 -9.67
N ASN A 743 -5.77 10.03 -8.75
CA ASN A 743 -6.08 9.94 -7.31
C ASN A 743 -7.18 10.94 -6.91
N LEU A 744 -8.01 10.55 -5.95
CA LEU A 744 -8.97 11.41 -5.24
C LEU A 744 -10.00 12.13 -6.13
N GLY A 745 -10.43 11.56 -7.26
CA GLY A 745 -11.48 12.14 -8.11
C GLY A 745 -12.79 12.41 -7.37
N LEU A 746 -13.14 11.51 -6.45
CA LEU A 746 -14.33 11.58 -5.60
C LEU A 746 -13.95 11.45 -4.11
N THR A 747 -14.74 12.06 -3.22
CA THR A 747 -14.69 11.71 -1.79
C THR A 747 -15.16 10.28 -1.57
N GLN A 748 -14.74 9.64 -0.47
CA GLN A 748 -15.17 8.26 -0.20
C GLN A 748 -16.68 8.18 0.05
N ALA A 749 -17.28 9.16 0.71
CA ALA A 749 -18.73 9.22 0.86
C ALA A 749 -19.44 9.40 -0.49
N GLY A 750 -18.92 10.24 -1.39
CA GLY A 750 -19.45 10.42 -2.75
C GLY A 750 -19.41 9.14 -3.58
N ARG A 751 -18.36 8.31 -3.46
CA ARG A 751 -18.34 6.97 -4.08
C ARG A 751 -19.46 6.07 -3.57
N VAL A 752 -19.71 6.07 -2.26
CA VAL A 752 -20.74 5.23 -1.62
C VAL A 752 -22.15 5.70 -1.99
N GLU A 753 -22.39 7.01 -2.05
CA GLU A 753 -23.66 7.59 -2.51
C GLU A 753 -23.94 7.22 -3.98
N LEU A 754 -22.98 7.45 -4.88
CA LEU A 754 -23.10 7.06 -6.30
C LEU A 754 -23.38 5.56 -6.46
N ALA A 755 -22.70 4.70 -5.68
CA ALA A 755 -22.91 3.26 -5.70
C ALA A 755 -24.30 2.86 -5.17
N HIS A 756 -24.84 3.58 -4.17
CA HIS A 756 -26.23 3.39 -3.71
C HIS A 756 -27.27 3.81 -4.75
N LEU A 757 -26.97 4.82 -5.58
CA LEU A 757 -27.82 5.26 -6.70
C LEU A 757 -27.71 4.36 -7.94
N GLY A 758 -26.87 3.33 -7.90
CA GLY A 758 -26.69 2.34 -8.96
C GLY A 758 -25.57 2.63 -9.96
N GLY A 759 -24.79 3.70 -9.75
CA GLY A 759 -23.58 3.98 -10.51
C GLY A 759 -22.49 2.94 -10.24
N LYS A 760 -21.74 2.56 -11.27
CA LYS A 760 -20.62 1.60 -11.13
C LYS A 760 -19.32 2.34 -10.89
N ILE A 761 -18.78 2.18 -9.68
CA ILE A 761 -17.55 2.81 -9.22
C ILE A 761 -16.81 1.88 -8.25
N ASN A 762 -15.49 1.85 -8.31
CA ASN A 762 -14.60 1.28 -7.29
C ASN A 762 -13.88 2.42 -6.55
N THR A 763 -12.94 2.09 -5.66
CA THR A 763 -12.03 3.09 -5.07
C THR A 763 -10.82 3.34 -5.97
N ASP A 764 -10.38 4.59 -6.07
CA ASP A 764 -9.18 5.00 -6.82
C ASP A 764 -7.96 4.10 -6.58
N PHE A 765 -7.71 3.75 -5.31
CA PHE A 765 -6.60 2.92 -4.91
C PHE A 765 -6.64 1.47 -5.44
N LEU A 766 -7.79 1.00 -5.95
CA LEU A 766 -7.92 -0.27 -6.67
C LEU A 766 -7.67 -0.03 -8.17
N ASP A 767 -8.36 0.95 -8.76
CA ASP A 767 -8.27 1.26 -10.20
C ASP A 767 -6.84 1.64 -10.61
N ASN A 768 -6.17 2.52 -9.87
CA ASN A 768 -4.85 3.06 -10.21
C ASN A 768 -3.68 2.31 -9.54
N SER A 769 -3.92 1.08 -9.08
CA SER A 769 -2.98 0.24 -8.33
C SER A 769 -1.81 -0.31 -9.15
N ALA A 770 -2.01 -0.57 -10.45
CA ALA A 770 -1.04 -1.18 -11.36
C ALA A 770 0.34 -0.50 -11.42
N GLY A 771 0.41 0.82 -11.24
CA GLY A 771 1.69 1.55 -11.19
C GLY A 771 2.54 1.22 -9.95
N VAL A 772 1.90 0.87 -8.83
CA VAL A 772 2.59 0.43 -7.60
C VAL A 772 3.01 -1.04 -7.71
N ASP A 773 2.19 -1.87 -8.35
CA ASP A 773 2.51 -3.27 -8.66
C ASP A 773 3.78 -3.41 -9.53
N THR A 774 3.86 -2.60 -10.59
CA THR A 774 5.01 -2.60 -11.51
C THR A 774 6.30 -2.25 -10.77
N SER A 775 6.25 -1.27 -9.84
CA SER A 775 7.37 -0.91 -8.95
C SER A 775 7.75 -2.04 -7.99
N ASP A 776 6.77 -2.84 -7.53
CA ASP A 776 7.06 -3.99 -6.67
C ASP A 776 7.83 -5.08 -7.40
N ARG A 777 7.32 -5.48 -8.57
CA ARG A 777 7.96 -6.46 -9.46
C ARG A 777 9.34 -5.99 -9.92
N GLU A 778 9.51 -4.72 -10.28
CA GLU A 778 10.82 -4.17 -10.68
C GLU A 778 11.87 -4.33 -9.57
N VAL A 779 11.57 -3.86 -8.36
CA VAL A 779 12.51 -3.92 -7.23
C VAL A 779 12.84 -5.37 -6.86
N ASN A 780 11.84 -6.25 -6.83
CA ASN A 780 12.07 -7.66 -6.51
C ASN A 780 12.90 -8.37 -7.60
N LEU A 781 12.71 -8.02 -8.87
CA LEU A 781 13.56 -8.47 -9.98
C LEU A 781 14.99 -7.93 -9.87
N LYS A 782 15.17 -6.64 -9.57
CA LYS A 782 16.50 -6.03 -9.37
C LYS A 782 17.25 -6.69 -8.21
N ILE A 783 16.59 -6.91 -7.06
CA ILE A 783 17.17 -7.63 -5.91
C ILE A 783 17.61 -9.06 -6.30
N LEU A 784 16.74 -9.81 -6.99
CA LEU A 784 17.06 -11.18 -7.42
C LEU A 784 18.27 -11.23 -8.37
N LEU A 785 18.30 -10.31 -9.33
CA LEU A 785 19.31 -10.29 -10.38
C LEU A 785 20.63 -9.63 -9.93
N ALA A 786 20.61 -8.77 -8.91
CA ALA A 786 21.82 -8.21 -8.31
C ALA A 786 22.72 -9.34 -7.77
N GLY A 787 22.17 -10.29 -7.01
CA GLY A 787 22.93 -11.46 -6.53
C GLY A 787 23.51 -12.32 -7.67
N ALA A 788 22.81 -12.43 -8.81
CA ALA A 788 23.35 -13.12 -9.99
C ALA A 788 24.48 -12.33 -10.69
N VAL A 789 24.53 -11.01 -10.53
CA VAL A 789 25.65 -10.16 -10.99
C VAL A 789 26.84 -10.27 -10.03
N ASP A 790 26.59 -10.23 -8.72
CA ASP A 790 27.62 -10.32 -7.68
C ASP A 790 28.39 -11.65 -7.75
N ASP A 791 27.68 -12.76 -7.99
CA ASP A 791 28.26 -14.10 -8.17
C ASP A 791 28.85 -14.33 -9.58
N GLY A 792 28.73 -13.37 -10.50
CA GLY A 792 29.29 -13.42 -11.85
C GLY A 792 28.53 -14.30 -12.86
N GLU A 793 27.32 -14.77 -12.53
CA GLU A 793 26.44 -15.51 -13.45
C GLU A 793 25.88 -14.61 -14.57
N LEU A 794 25.81 -13.30 -14.31
CA LEU A 794 25.26 -12.29 -15.21
C LEU A 794 26.16 -11.04 -15.22
N THR A 795 26.33 -10.40 -16.36
CA THR A 795 26.97 -9.07 -16.41
C THR A 795 25.92 -7.98 -16.17
N LEU A 796 26.33 -6.82 -15.68
CA LEU A 796 25.40 -5.69 -15.46
C LEU A 796 24.60 -5.35 -16.73
N ALA A 797 25.28 -5.25 -17.88
CA ALA A 797 24.61 -5.04 -19.17
C ALA A 797 23.66 -6.19 -19.57
N GLY A 798 23.99 -7.45 -19.22
CA GLY A 798 23.11 -8.60 -19.44
C GLY A 798 21.90 -8.62 -18.50
N ARG A 799 22.02 -8.03 -17.30
CA ARG A 799 20.94 -7.82 -16.34
C ARG A 799 19.97 -6.76 -16.83
N ASP A 800 20.48 -5.64 -17.32
CA ASP A 800 19.67 -4.53 -17.84
C ASP A 800 18.95 -4.94 -19.15
N GLU A 801 19.61 -5.73 -20.01
CA GLU A 801 18.99 -6.36 -21.19
C GLU A 801 17.85 -7.31 -20.80
N LEU A 802 18.09 -8.18 -19.80
CA LEU A 802 17.07 -9.10 -19.30
C LEU A 802 15.88 -8.33 -18.73
N LEU A 803 16.07 -7.35 -17.83
CA LEU A 803 14.98 -6.56 -17.26
C LEU A 803 14.09 -5.95 -18.34
N ARG A 804 14.69 -5.33 -19.37
CA ARG A 804 13.97 -4.72 -20.49
C ARG A 804 13.17 -5.76 -21.29
N SER A 805 13.74 -6.95 -21.52
CA SER A 805 13.05 -8.03 -22.23
C SER A 805 11.82 -8.58 -21.48
N LEU A 806 11.75 -8.39 -20.16
CA LEU A 806 10.65 -8.84 -19.30
C LEU A 806 9.48 -7.85 -19.20
N THR A 807 9.56 -6.68 -19.85
CA THR A 807 8.55 -5.60 -19.72
C THR A 807 7.12 -6.07 -19.99
N ASP A 808 6.92 -6.86 -21.04
CA ASP A 808 5.58 -7.36 -21.42
C ASP A 808 5.07 -8.45 -20.47
N ASP A 809 5.93 -9.33 -19.98
CA ASP A 809 5.58 -10.36 -18.97
C ASP A 809 5.16 -9.70 -17.65
N VAL A 810 5.90 -8.68 -17.20
CA VAL A 810 5.57 -7.89 -16.01
C VAL A 810 4.24 -7.16 -16.22
N ALA A 811 4.07 -6.45 -17.35
CA ALA A 811 2.82 -5.75 -17.66
C ALA A 811 1.62 -6.70 -17.72
N ALA A 812 1.76 -7.88 -18.32
CA ALA A 812 0.69 -8.88 -18.38
C ALA A 812 0.30 -9.37 -16.98
N SER A 813 1.27 -9.65 -16.12
CA SER A 813 1.00 -10.12 -14.76
C SER A 813 0.40 -9.05 -13.84
N VAL A 814 0.75 -7.77 -14.03
CA VAL A 814 0.16 -6.62 -13.33
C VAL A 814 -1.31 -6.42 -13.73
N LEU A 815 -1.63 -6.57 -15.00
CA LEU A 815 -2.99 -6.37 -15.51
C LEU A 815 -3.91 -7.55 -15.16
N ASP A 816 -3.40 -8.78 -15.15
CA ASP A 816 -4.11 -9.95 -14.62
C ASP A 816 -4.48 -9.75 -13.14
N ASP A 817 -3.53 -9.31 -12.31
CA ASP A 817 -3.81 -8.98 -10.90
C ASP A 817 -4.83 -7.84 -10.74
N SER A 818 -4.80 -6.83 -11.63
CA SER A 818 -5.75 -5.71 -11.63
C SER A 818 -7.17 -6.17 -12.00
N ALA A 819 -7.30 -6.96 -13.07
CA ALA A 819 -8.57 -7.53 -13.51
C ALA A 819 -9.19 -8.47 -12.46
N GLN A 820 -8.37 -9.33 -11.84
CA GLN A 820 -8.82 -10.22 -10.77
C GLN A 820 -9.35 -9.45 -9.54
N GLN A 821 -8.78 -8.29 -9.21
CA GLN A 821 -9.30 -7.44 -8.13
C GLN A 821 -10.65 -6.82 -8.46
N ALA A 822 -10.80 -6.27 -9.67
CA ALA A 822 -12.07 -5.69 -10.14
C ALA A 822 -13.19 -6.74 -10.11
N VAL A 823 -12.92 -7.94 -10.63
CA VAL A 823 -13.85 -9.09 -10.61
C VAL A 823 -14.13 -9.59 -9.19
N ALA A 824 -13.14 -9.60 -8.29
CA ALA A 824 -13.34 -9.99 -6.88
C ALA A 824 -14.32 -9.06 -6.16
N VAL A 825 -14.20 -7.74 -6.37
CA VAL A 825 -15.15 -6.75 -5.83
C VAL A 825 -16.53 -6.89 -6.47
N SER A 826 -16.61 -7.16 -7.78
CA SER A 826 -17.88 -7.46 -8.46
C SER A 826 -18.59 -8.67 -7.84
N LEU A 827 -17.85 -9.76 -7.64
CA LEU A 827 -18.36 -10.98 -7.03
C LEU A 827 -18.77 -10.76 -5.56
N ALA A 828 -18.02 -9.97 -4.80
CA ALA A 828 -18.39 -9.59 -3.44
C ALA A 828 -19.68 -8.75 -3.42
N ALA A 829 -19.83 -7.78 -4.33
CA ALA A 829 -20.99 -6.90 -4.41
C ALA A 829 -22.27 -7.63 -4.84
N THR A 830 -22.20 -8.50 -5.86
CA THR A 830 -23.34 -9.30 -6.33
C THR A 830 -23.97 -10.14 -5.22
N TYR A 831 -23.17 -10.65 -4.28
CA TYR A 831 -23.63 -11.48 -3.16
C TYR A 831 -23.58 -10.77 -1.80
N ALA A 832 -23.36 -9.45 -1.78
CA ALA A 832 -23.24 -8.68 -0.54
C ALA A 832 -24.48 -8.73 0.36
N PRO A 833 -25.74 -8.77 -0.14
CA PRO A 833 -26.92 -8.98 0.70
C PRO A 833 -26.93 -10.34 1.41
N VAL A 834 -26.45 -11.40 0.75
CA VAL A 834 -26.38 -12.76 1.32
C VAL A 834 -25.32 -12.84 2.42
N PHE A 835 -24.25 -12.05 2.29
CA PHE A 835 -23.10 -12.09 3.19
C PHE A 835 -23.02 -10.90 4.17
N LEU A 836 -24.07 -10.06 4.29
CA LEU A 836 -24.06 -8.88 5.16
C LEU A 836 -23.67 -9.24 6.60
N ASP A 837 -24.28 -10.25 7.21
CA ASP A 837 -23.97 -10.71 8.57
C ASP A 837 -22.50 -11.17 8.72
N ARG A 838 -21.93 -11.78 7.67
CA ARG A 838 -20.51 -12.15 7.61
C ARG A 838 -19.61 -10.91 7.55
N HIS A 839 -19.99 -9.91 6.74
CA HIS A 839 -19.27 -8.64 6.62
C HIS A 839 -19.33 -7.81 7.92
N ILE A 840 -20.46 -7.78 8.63
CA ILE A 840 -20.61 -7.12 9.94
C ILE A 840 -19.65 -7.72 10.97
N ARG A 841 -19.55 -9.05 11.05
CA ARG A 841 -18.61 -9.70 11.98
C ARG A 841 -17.16 -9.44 11.60
N LEU A 842 -16.83 -9.46 10.29
CA LEU A 842 -15.50 -9.12 9.81
C LEU A 842 -15.11 -7.67 10.13
N LEU A 843 -16.02 -6.70 9.95
CA LEU A 843 -15.79 -5.30 10.33
C LEU A 843 -15.37 -5.19 11.80
N ARG A 844 -16.14 -5.82 12.71
CA ARG A 844 -15.83 -5.84 14.15
C ARG A 844 -14.53 -6.59 14.48
N ASN A 845 -14.19 -7.63 13.72
CA ASN A 845 -12.92 -8.32 13.85
C ASN A 845 -11.73 -7.43 13.45
N LEU A 846 -11.86 -6.66 12.36
CA LEU A 846 -10.85 -5.71 11.91
C LEU A 846 -10.71 -4.52 12.89
N GLU A 847 -11.81 -4.01 13.45
CA GLU A 847 -11.77 -3.02 14.54
C GLU A 847 -10.95 -3.54 15.74
N ALA A 848 -11.11 -4.81 16.09
CA ALA A 848 -10.41 -5.44 17.21
C ALA A 848 -8.95 -5.86 16.94
N ARG A 849 -8.63 -6.33 15.71
CA ARG A 849 -7.32 -6.95 15.38
C ARG A 849 -6.40 -6.08 14.52
N SER A 850 -6.94 -5.21 13.65
CA SER A 850 -6.13 -4.37 12.74
C SER A 850 -6.18 -2.88 13.07
N GLY A 851 -6.89 -2.47 14.12
CA GLY A 851 -7.04 -1.07 14.50
C GLY A 851 -7.88 -0.26 13.51
N LEU A 852 -8.77 -0.92 12.77
CA LEU A 852 -9.71 -0.26 11.85
C LEU A 852 -10.58 0.75 12.61
N VAL A 853 -10.64 1.99 12.13
CA VAL A 853 -11.55 3.02 12.65
C VAL A 853 -12.56 3.37 11.56
N ARG A 854 -13.78 2.82 11.66
CA ARG A 854 -14.80 2.94 10.59
C ARG A 854 -15.09 4.37 10.15
N SER A 855 -15.14 5.32 11.09
CA SER A 855 -15.40 6.74 10.78
C SER A 855 -14.27 7.40 9.97
N LEU A 856 -13.01 7.01 10.16
CA LEU A 856 -11.87 7.56 9.41
C LEU A 856 -11.74 6.99 7.99
N GLU A 857 -12.46 5.92 7.70
CA GLU A 857 -12.42 5.15 6.46
C GLU A 857 -13.80 5.16 5.75
N HIS A 858 -14.76 5.93 6.27
CA HIS A 858 -16.14 6.07 5.80
C HIS A 858 -16.88 4.73 5.62
N LEU A 859 -16.67 3.79 6.56
CA LEU A 859 -17.41 2.52 6.63
C LEU A 859 -18.67 2.64 7.53
N PRO A 860 -19.73 1.85 7.28
CA PRO A 860 -21.00 1.95 8.00
C PRO A 860 -20.92 1.91 9.53
N SER A 861 -21.59 2.89 10.15
CA SER A 861 -21.91 2.86 11.58
C SER A 861 -22.81 1.67 11.93
N GLU A 862 -22.90 1.31 13.23
CA GLU A 862 -23.83 0.27 13.69
C GLU A 862 -25.29 0.57 13.31
N SER A 863 -25.73 1.83 13.31
CA SER A 863 -27.07 2.21 12.87
C SER A 863 -27.27 1.93 11.38
N ARG A 864 -26.30 2.30 10.54
CA ARG A 864 -26.34 2.05 9.09
C ARG A 864 -26.32 0.55 8.76
N LEU A 865 -25.57 -0.25 9.52
CA LEU A 865 -25.57 -1.71 9.35
C LEU A 865 -26.94 -2.35 9.67
N GLU A 866 -27.67 -1.83 10.65
CA GLU A 866 -29.03 -2.30 10.97
C GLU A 866 -30.07 -1.83 9.93
N GLU A 867 -29.90 -0.63 9.35
CA GLU A 867 -30.68 -0.18 8.18
C GLU A 867 -30.49 -1.13 6.99
N LEU A 868 -29.23 -1.48 6.66
CA LEU A 868 -28.92 -2.43 5.58
C LEU A 868 -29.53 -3.81 5.85
N ARG A 869 -29.45 -4.31 7.09
CA ARG A 869 -30.09 -5.57 7.51
C ARG A 869 -31.61 -5.52 7.33
N THR A 870 -32.24 -4.42 7.74
CA THR A 870 -33.69 -4.22 7.62
C THR A 870 -34.12 -4.11 6.15
N ALA A 871 -33.34 -3.40 5.33
CA ALA A 871 -33.57 -3.25 3.89
C ALA A 871 -33.20 -4.50 3.07
N ARG A 872 -32.53 -5.49 3.68
CA ARG A 872 -31.94 -6.67 3.02
C ARG A 872 -30.98 -6.31 1.89
N THR A 873 -30.20 -5.25 2.09
CA THR A 873 -29.15 -4.78 1.16
C THR A 873 -27.77 -5.11 1.70
N GLY A 874 -26.76 -5.12 0.82
CA GLY A 874 -25.37 -5.35 1.19
C GLY A 874 -24.56 -4.07 1.33
N LEU A 875 -23.28 -4.22 1.68
CA LEU A 875 -22.28 -3.17 1.49
C LEU A 875 -22.12 -2.87 -0.02
N THR A 876 -21.82 -1.61 -0.33
CA THR A 876 -21.54 -1.11 -1.69
C THR A 876 -20.15 -1.52 -2.19
N ARG A 877 -19.88 -1.34 -3.49
CA ARG A 877 -18.57 -1.66 -4.08
C ARG A 877 -17.40 -0.92 -3.40
N PRO A 878 -17.46 0.40 -3.12
CA PRO A 878 -16.35 1.10 -2.46
C PRO A 878 -16.10 0.63 -1.02
N GLU A 879 -17.16 0.33 -0.27
CA GLU A 879 -17.06 -0.24 1.08
C GLU A 879 -16.45 -1.65 1.05
N LEU A 880 -16.83 -2.48 0.08
CA LEU A 880 -16.29 -3.82 -0.11
C LEU A 880 -14.84 -3.82 -0.58
N ALA A 881 -14.44 -2.89 -1.46
CA ALA A 881 -13.05 -2.76 -1.89
C ALA A 881 -12.12 -2.44 -0.70
N LEU A 882 -12.57 -1.53 0.17
CA LEU A 882 -11.89 -1.18 1.41
C LEU A 882 -11.90 -2.32 2.43
N LEU A 883 -13.04 -3.01 2.63
CA LEU A 883 -13.11 -4.19 3.50
C LEU A 883 -12.17 -5.31 3.01
N GLN A 884 -12.06 -5.48 1.69
CA GLN A 884 -11.16 -6.43 1.03
C GLN A 884 -9.69 -6.05 1.24
N ALA A 885 -9.34 -4.77 1.11
CA ALA A 885 -8.02 -4.28 1.45
C ALA A 885 -7.67 -4.58 2.93
N LYS A 886 -8.48 -4.13 3.89
CA LYS A 886 -8.20 -4.33 5.33
C LYS A 886 -8.13 -5.82 5.72
N ALA A 887 -8.93 -6.68 5.09
CA ALA A 887 -8.83 -8.14 5.25
C ALA A 887 -7.50 -8.70 4.74
N LYS A 888 -7.03 -8.29 3.55
CA LYS A 888 -5.69 -8.65 3.04
C LYS A 888 -4.58 -8.22 3.99
N THR A 889 -4.65 -7.02 4.55
CA THR A 889 -3.66 -6.51 5.52
C THR A 889 -3.51 -7.46 6.70
N LEU A 890 -4.64 -7.83 7.33
CA LEU A 890 -4.65 -8.69 8.51
C LEU A 890 -4.16 -10.10 8.18
N VAL A 891 -4.69 -10.71 7.11
CA VAL A 891 -4.28 -12.05 6.67
C VAL A 891 -2.79 -12.11 6.31
N ARG A 892 -2.25 -11.10 5.59
CA ARG A 892 -0.82 -11.00 5.28
C ARG A 892 0.04 -10.94 6.54
N GLN A 893 -0.34 -10.11 7.51
CA GLN A 893 0.40 -9.96 8.77
C GLN A 893 0.43 -11.27 9.55
N GLU A 894 -0.73 -11.93 9.70
CA GLU A 894 -0.85 -13.20 10.42
C GLU A 894 -0.14 -14.37 9.71
N LEU A 895 -0.03 -14.33 8.38
CA LEU A 895 0.81 -15.25 7.63
C LEU A 895 2.29 -14.99 7.89
N LEU A 896 2.74 -13.73 7.92
CA LEU A 896 4.12 -13.33 8.22
C LEU A 896 4.56 -13.65 9.65
N ASP A 897 3.64 -13.54 10.61
CA ASP A 897 3.85 -13.90 12.02
C ASP A 897 3.83 -15.43 12.25
N SER A 898 3.58 -16.20 11.19
CA SER A 898 3.57 -17.67 11.21
C SER A 898 4.80 -18.28 10.52
N PRO A 899 5.11 -19.56 10.75
CA PRO A 899 6.14 -20.30 10.00
C PRO A 899 5.63 -20.85 8.66
N LEU A 900 4.43 -20.47 8.20
CA LEU A 900 3.88 -20.98 6.94
C LEU A 900 4.66 -20.49 5.70
N PRO A 901 5.09 -19.21 5.58
CA PRO A 901 5.88 -18.77 4.44
C PRO A 901 7.22 -19.50 4.27
N ASP A 902 7.77 -20.10 5.32
CA ASP A 902 9.01 -20.92 5.27
C ASP A 902 8.79 -22.35 4.77
N ALA A 903 7.54 -22.77 4.57
CA ALA A 903 7.23 -24.12 4.18
C ALA A 903 7.58 -24.33 2.70
N LYS A 904 8.62 -25.13 2.41
CA LYS A 904 9.13 -25.43 1.05
C LYS A 904 8.08 -25.83 -0.01
N ALA A 905 6.89 -26.27 0.41
CA ALA A 905 5.77 -26.52 -0.49
C ALA A 905 5.20 -25.24 -1.13
N LEU A 906 5.45 -24.07 -0.53
CA LEU A 906 5.01 -22.75 -0.99
C LEU A 906 6.06 -22.00 -1.82
N ASP A 907 7.27 -22.53 -2.01
CA ASP A 907 8.26 -21.99 -2.96
C ASP A 907 7.61 -21.76 -4.33
N LEU A 908 6.70 -22.65 -4.76
CA LEU A 908 5.94 -22.50 -6.01
C LEU A 908 5.11 -21.22 -6.11
N ILE A 909 4.70 -20.61 -4.99
CA ILE A 909 4.02 -19.30 -4.95
C ILE A 909 5.04 -18.19 -5.26
N ALA A 910 6.23 -18.22 -4.63
CA ALA A 910 7.32 -17.31 -4.95
C ALA A 910 7.80 -17.48 -6.41
N GLN A 911 7.93 -18.71 -6.91
CA GLN A 911 8.21 -18.96 -8.31
C GLN A 911 7.15 -18.27 -9.19
N ARG A 912 5.86 -18.55 -8.99
CA ARG A 912 4.76 -17.96 -9.79
C ARG A 912 4.72 -16.42 -9.82
N TYR A 913 5.32 -15.74 -8.84
CA TYR A 913 5.45 -14.27 -8.82
C TYR A 913 6.38 -13.74 -9.93
N PHE A 914 7.46 -14.46 -10.24
CA PHE A 914 8.46 -14.02 -11.22
C PHE A 914 8.10 -14.45 -12.67
N PRO A 915 8.54 -13.67 -13.69
CA PRO A 915 8.34 -13.99 -15.10
C PRO A 915 8.91 -15.36 -15.52
N PRO A 916 8.33 -16.05 -16.54
CA PRO A 916 8.77 -17.37 -16.98
C PRO A 916 10.27 -17.51 -17.22
N ALA A 917 10.88 -16.60 -17.97
CA ALA A 917 12.31 -16.65 -18.31
C ALA A 917 13.23 -16.47 -17.08
N VAL A 918 12.75 -15.84 -16.01
CA VAL A 918 13.47 -15.71 -14.74
C VAL A 918 13.36 -17.01 -13.94
N ARG A 919 12.17 -17.60 -13.86
CA ARG A 919 11.94 -18.89 -13.19
C ARG A 919 12.80 -20.01 -13.78
N GLU A 920 12.92 -20.05 -15.11
CA GLU A 920 13.68 -21.09 -15.81
C GLU A 920 15.20 -21.01 -15.58
N ARG A 921 15.75 -19.81 -15.35
CA ARG A 921 17.19 -19.60 -15.14
C ARG A 921 17.62 -19.47 -13.68
N PHE A 922 16.75 -18.95 -12.81
CA PHE A 922 17.10 -18.51 -11.46
C PHE A 922 16.19 -19.11 -10.37
N ALA A 923 15.62 -20.30 -10.61
CA ALA A 923 14.71 -20.98 -9.69
C ALA A 923 15.24 -21.07 -8.25
N ASP A 924 16.49 -21.49 -8.08
CA ASP A 924 17.09 -21.66 -6.75
C ASP A 924 17.26 -20.30 -6.03
N ARG A 925 17.71 -19.26 -6.75
CA ARG A 925 17.82 -17.88 -6.22
C ARG A 925 16.48 -17.29 -5.80
N ILE A 926 15.37 -17.68 -6.44
CA ILE A 926 14.02 -17.23 -6.05
C ILE A 926 13.64 -17.78 -4.66
N SER A 927 14.01 -19.03 -4.34
CA SER A 927 13.78 -19.59 -3.00
C SER A 927 14.71 -18.98 -1.93
N GLU A 928 15.84 -18.41 -2.34
CA GLU A 928 16.80 -17.70 -1.46
C GLU A 928 16.59 -16.17 -1.43
N HIS A 929 15.55 -15.65 -2.10
CA HIS A 929 15.30 -14.21 -2.20
C HIS A 929 15.10 -13.57 -0.81
N PRO A 930 15.76 -12.43 -0.49
CA PRO A 930 15.68 -11.83 0.85
C PRO A 930 14.27 -11.48 1.34
N LEU A 931 13.30 -11.32 0.44
CA LEU A 931 11.89 -11.02 0.73
C LEU A 931 10.94 -12.17 0.35
N VAL A 932 11.44 -13.41 0.22
CA VAL A 932 10.64 -14.56 -0.22
C VAL A 932 9.42 -14.79 0.70
N ARG A 933 9.56 -14.53 2.01
CA ARG A 933 8.47 -14.61 3.00
C ARG A 933 7.36 -13.61 2.69
N GLU A 934 7.73 -12.36 2.43
CA GLU A 934 6.82 -11.25 2.11
C GLU A 934 6.13 -11.46 0.77
N ILE A 935 6.84 -11.96 -0.25
CA ILE A 935 6.27 -12.34 -1.54
C ILE A 935 5.24 -13.45 -1.37
N ILE A 936 5.58 -14.54 -0.66
CA ILE A 936 4.64 -15.66 -0.41
C ILE A 936 3.42 -15.20 0.38
N ALA A 937 3.61 -14.49 1.50
CA ALA A 937 2.51 -14.04 2.36
C ALA A 937 1.57 -13.06 1.63
N THR A 938 2.11 -12.14 0.83
CA THR A 938 1.32 -11.15 0.07
C THR A 938 0.56 -11.81 -1.07
N ARG A 939 1.21 -12.70 -1.85
CA ARG A 939 0.53 -13.46 -2.92
C ARG A 939 -0.55 -14.40 -2.37
N LEU A 940 -0.28 -15.09 -1.27
CA LEU A 940 -1.24 -16.00 -0.64
C LEU A 940 -2.44 -15.24 -0.03
N ALA A 941 -2.22 -14.09 0.62
CA ALA A 941 -3.29 -13.22 1.09
C ALA A 941 -4.15 -12.70 -0.08
N ASN A 942 -3.53 -12.29 -1.19
CA ASN A 942 -4.22 -11.88 -2.41
C ASN A 942 -5.04 -13.02 -3.03
N GLU A 943 -4.48 -14.21 -3.16
CA GLU A 943 -5.16 -15.39 -3.72
C GLU A 943 -6.36 -15.82 -2.87
N LEU A 944 -6.17 -15.92 -1.54
CA LEU A 944 -7.24 -16.23 -0.58
C LEU A 944 -8.36 -15.20 -0.67
N VAL A 945 -8.05 -13.91 -0.55
CA VAL A 945 -9.08 -12.86 -0.44
C VAL A 945 -9.75 -12.56 -1.78
N ASN A 946 -9.02 -12.50 -2.91
CA ASN A 946 -9.63 -12.24 -4.22
C ASN A 946 -10.59 -13.38 -4.61
N ARG A 947 -10.16 -14.65 -4.47
CA ARG A 947 -10.99 -15.80 -4.89
C ARG A 947 -12.09 -16.13 -3.89
N MET A 948 -11.82 -16.09 -2.58
CA MET A 948 -12.76 -16.53 -1.55
C MET A 948 -13.57 -15.40 -0.90
N GLY A 949 -13.15 -14.15 -1.09
CA GLY A 949 -13.78 -12.97 -0.51
C GLY A 949 -13.23 -12.64 0.89
N PRO A 950 -13.48 -11.40 1.36
CA PRO A 950 -12.82 -10.84 2.54
C PRO A 950 -13.09 -11.59 3.84
N GLY A 951 -14.26 -12.22 3.97
CA GLY A 951 -14.67 -12.94 5.19
C GLY A 951 -14.27 -14.42 5.25
N PHE A 952 -13.55 -14.97 4.28
CA PHE A 952 -13.27 -16.41 4.22
C PHE A 952 -12.42 -16.90 5.40
N VAL A 953 -11.24 -16.30 5.60
CA VAL A 953 -10.27 -16.74 6.61
C VAL A 953 -10.86 -16.60 8.02
N PHE A 954 -11.33 -15.40 8.37
CA PHE A 954 -11.91 -15.13 9.69
C PHE A 954 -13.09 -16.05 10.03
N ARG A 955 -13.92 -16.43 9.04
CA ARG A 955 -15.01 -17.38 9.27
C ARG A 955 -14.50 -18.78 9.64
N LEU A 956 -13.42 -19.25 9.02
CA LEU A 956 -12.81 -20.53 9.39
C LEU A 956 -12.18 -20.46 10.78
N GLU A 957 -11.49 -19.36 11.12
CA GLU A 957 -11.01 -19.13 12.49
C GLU A 957 -12.15 -19.22 13.51
N GLU A 958 -13.26 -18.52 13.25
CA GLU A 958 -14.42 -18.39 14.13
C GLU A 958 -15.24 -19.70 14.25
N GLN A 959 -15.50 -20.40 13.14
CA GLN A 959 -16.35 -21.60 13.13
C GLN A 959 -15.60 -22.87 13.53
N VAL A 960 -14.30 -22.97 13.20
CA VAL A 960 -13.52 -24.21 13.40
C VAL A 960 -12.49 -24.08 14.54
N GLY A 961 -12.15 -22.85 14.96
CA GLY A 961 -11.16 -22.61 16.01
C GLY A 961 -9.72 -22.84 15.53
N VAL A 962 -9.41 -22.36 14.31
CA VAL A 962 -8.12 -22.58 13.63
C VAL A 962 -7.37 -21.27 13.40
N THR A 963 -6.07 -21.34 13.06
CA THR A 963 -5.30 -20.14 12.70
C THR A 963 -5.46 -19.77 11.22
N THR A 964 -5.19 -18.52 10.86
CA THR A 964 -5.05 -18.07 9.46
C THR A 964 -4.09 -18.96 8.64
N ALA A 965 -3.00 -19.44 9.25
CA ALA A 965 -2.08 -20.37 8.62
C ALA A 965 -2.68 -21.78 8.39
N ASP A 966 -3.56 -22.26 9.28
CA ASP A 966 -4.30 -23.52 9.06
C ASP A 966 -5.37 -23.38 7.96
N ALA A 967 -6.10 -22.26 7.95
CA ALA A 967 -7.07 -21.95 6.91
C ALA A 967 -6.39 -21.89 5.51
N ALA A 968 -5.23 -21.23 5.42
CA ALA A 968 -4.44 -21.17 4.20
C ALA A 968 -3.89 -22.55 3.77
N ARG A 969 -3.45 -23.39 4.71
CA ARG A 969 -3.07 -24.79 4.43
C ARG A 969 -4.23 -25.61 3.90
N ALA A 970 -5.42 -25.48 4.49
CA ALA A 970 -6.62 -26.20 4.05
C ALA A 970 -7.10 -25.75 2.67
N TYR A 971 -7.03 -24.45 2.37
CA TYR A 971 -7.26 -23.89 1.03
C TYR A 971 -6.31 -24.53 0.00
N ALA A 972 -4.99 -24.46 0.22
CA ALA A 972 -4.01 -25.02 -0.72
C ALA A 972 -4.16 -26.55 -0.88
N ALA A 973 -4.49 -27.27 0.19
CA ALA A 973 -4.75 -28.70 0.15
C ALA A 973 -6.03 -29.05 -0.63
N ALA A 974 -7.11 -28.28 -0.47
CA ALA A 974 -8.34 -28.45 -1.26
C ALA A 974 -8.08 -28.19 -2.76
N ALA A 975 -7.34 -27.12 -3.09
CA ALA A 975 -6.96 -26.82 -4.45
C ALA A 975 -6.17 -27.97 -5.11
N ALA A 976 -5.21 -28.54 -4.37
CA ALA A 976 -4.37 -29.65 -4.83
C ALA A 976 -5.10 -31.01 -4.92
N LEU A 977 -6.14 -31.25 -4.12
CA LEU A 977 -6.92 -32.50 -4.15
C LEU A 977 -7.93 -32.54 -5.30
N PHE A 978 -8.54 -31.40 -5.64
CA PHE A 978 -9.65 -31.33 -6.59
C PHE A 978 -9.31 -30.56 -7.88
N GLY A 979 -8.04 -30.20 -8.09
CA GLY A 979 -7.57 -29.55 -9.32
C GLY A 979 -8.09 -28.12 -9.52
N LEU A 980 -8.34 -27.39 -8.42
CA LEU A 980 -9.04 -26.11 -8.46
C LEU A 980 -8.18 -24.98 -9.07
N ASP A 981 -6.85 -25.05 -8.99
CA ASP A 981 -5.94 -24.14 -9.73
C ASP A 981 -6.31 -24.09 -11.23
N GLY A 982 -6.55 -25.25 -11.84
CA GLY A 982 -6.94 -25.38 -13.24
C GLY A 982 -8.41 -25.07 -13.52
N LEU A 983 -9.24 -24.91 -12.49
CA LEU A 983 -10.60 -24.34 -12.61
C LEU A 983 -10.54 -22.82 -12.57
N TRP A 984 -9.87 -22.24 -11.57
CA TRP A 984 -9.68 -20.79 -11.45
C TRP A 984 -8.99 -20.23 -12.68
N ALA A 985 -7.86 -20.80 -13.11
CA ALA A 985 -7.18 -20.38 -14.33
C ALA A 985 -8.02 -20.58 -15.62
N ALA A 986 -9.06 -21.42 -15.61
CA ALA A 986 -10.00 -21.52 -16.72
C ALA A 986 -11.09 -20.45 -16.69
N LEU A 987 -11.51 -20.00 -15.49
CA LEU A 987 -12.40 -18.84 -15.30
C LEU A 987 -11.66 -17.52 -15.62
N ASP A 988 -10.44 -17.37 -15.11
CA ASP A 988 -9.62 -16.14 -15.25
C ASP A 988 -9.27 -15.83 -16.72
N ARG A 989 -8.88 -16.83 -17.50
CA ARG A 989 -8.53 -16.65 -18.93
C ARG A 989 -9.71 -16.38 -19.87
N ARG A 990 -10.96 -16.45 -19.40
CA ARG A 990 -12.12 -16.35 -20.29
C ARG A 990 -12.41 -14.94 -20.77
N GLY A 991 -12.09 -13.92 -19.97
CA GLY A 991 -12.30 -12.52 -20.32
C GLY A 991 -13.65 -12.31 -20.99
N ASP A 992 -13.66 -11.70 -22.17
CA ASP A 992 -14.88 -11.26 -22.86
C ASP A 992 -15.59 -12.40 -23.65
N ALA A 993 -15.17 -13.66 -23.48
CA ALA A 993 -15.76 -14.82 -24.16
C ALA A 993 -17.01 -15.40 -23.49
N MET A 994 -17.41 -14.88 -22.32
CA MET A 994 -18.57 -15.35 -21.54
C MET A 994 -19.37 -14.16 -20.98
N PRO A 995 -20.71 -14.21 -20.90
CA PRO A 995 -21.50 -13.18 -20.25
C PRO A 995 -21.09 -12.99 -18.79
N ALA A 996 -21.00 -11.74 -18.32
CA ALA A 996 -20.51 -11.42 -16.98
C ALA A 996 -21.32 -12.10 -15.86
N ALA A 997 -22.62 -12.31 -16.06
CA ALA A 997 -23.49 -13.02 -15.11
C ALA A 997 -23.10 -14.51 -14.97
N ASP A 998 -22.83 -15.19 -16.08
CA ASP A 998 -22.43 -16.60 -16.09
C ASP A 998 -21.03 -16.78 -15.50
N GLU A 999 -20.13 -15.83 -15.77
CA GLU A 999 -18.79 -15.80 -15.18
C GLU A 999 -18.85 -15.68 -13.64
N LEU A 1000 -19.63 -14.72 -13.13
CA LEU A 1000 -19.80 -14.53 -11.68
C LEU A 1000 -20.50 -15.73 -11.02
N ALA A 1001 -21.46 -16.37 -11.70
CA ALA A 1001 -22.10 -17.59 -11.22
C ALA A 1001 -21.11 -18.77 -11.15
N GLY A 1002 -20.26 -18.95 -12.19
CA GLY A 1002 -19.21 -19.97 -12.22
C GLY A 1002 -18.16 -19.77 -11.13
N ARG A 1003 -17.72 -18.51 -10.92
CA ARG A 1003 -16.80 -18.13 -9.84
C ARG A 1003 -17.43 -18.33 -8.46
N ARG A 1004 -18.73 -18.08 -8.29
CA ARG A 1004 -19.45 -18.41 -7.04
C ARG A 1004 -19.46 -19.91 -6.78
N ALA A 1005 -19.79 -20.74 -7.76
CA ALA A 1005 -19.79 -22.20 -7.58
C ALA A 1005 -18.40 -22.73 -7.20
N ALA A 1006 -17.35 -22.22 -7.88
CA ALA A 1006 -15.95 -22.53 -7.56
C ALA A 1006 -15.58 -22.10 -6.12
N ARG A 1007 -16.00 -20.90 -5.69
CA ARG A 1007 -15.84 -20.42 -4.31
C ARG A 1007 -16.55 -21.35 -3.32
N GLU A 1008 -17.85 -21.60 -3.48
CA GLU A 1008 -18.66 -22.38 -2.53
C GLU A 1008 -18.12 -23.80 -2.34
N PHE A 1009 -17.70 -24.47 -3.42
CA PHE A 1009 -17.04 -25.77 -3.32
C PHE A 1009 -15.69 -25.69 -2.59
N HIS A 1010 -14.86 -24.69 -2.92
CA HIS A 1010 -13.53 -24.55 -2.32
C HIS A 1010 -13.62 -24.18 -0.82
N GLU A 1011 -14.62 -23.39 -0.41
CA GLU A 1011 -14.93 -23.14 1.01
C GLU A 1011 -15.30 -24.45 1.73
N LEU A 1012 -16.25 -25.20 1.15
CA LEU A 1012 -16.74 -26.45 1.72
C LEU A 1012 -15.64 -27.52 1.82
N ALA A 1013 -14.77 -27.62 0.81
CA ALA A 1013 -13.64 -28.55 0.80
C ALA A 1013 -12.55 -28.17 1.82
N ALA A 1014 -12.25 -26.87 2.00
CA ALA A 1014 -11.32 -26.41 3.02
C ALA A 1014 -11.86 -26.66 4.44
N GLU A 1015 -13.15 -26.36 4.69
CA GLU A 1015 -13.80 -26.65 5.98
C GLU A 1015 -13.83 -28.16 6.26
N TRP A 1016 -14.18 -28.98 5.26
CA TRP A 1016 -14.16 -30.44 5.34
C TRP A 1016 -12.78 -31.00 5.68
N LEU A 1017 -11.71 -30.45 5.08
CA LEU A 1017 -10.33 -30.81 5.44
C LEU A 1017 -10.01 -30.45 6.90
N LEU A 1018 -10.38 -29.26 7.37
CA LEU A 1018 -10.11 -28.86 8.75
C LEU A 1018 -10.85 -29.72 9.79
N ARG A 1019 -12.06 -30.21 9.46
CA ARG A 1019 -12.79 -31.18 10.30
C ARG A 1019 -12.06 -32.54 10.41
N HIS A 1020 -11.47 -33.02 9.32
CA HIS A 1020 -10.89 -34.38 9.22
C HIS A 1020 -9.36 -34.46 9.38
N ALA A 1021 -8.65 -33.32 9.30
CA ALA A 1021 -7.20 -33.26 9.14
C ALA A 1021 -6.58 -32.09 9.94
N ARG A 1022 -6.89 -32.04 11.25
CA ARG A 1022 -6.45 -30.96 12.15
C ARG A 1022 -4.93 -30.82 12.23
N GLY A 1023 -4.46 -29.58 12.11
CA GLY A 1023 -3.05 -29.19 12.22
C GLY A 1023 -2.18 -29.61 11.03
N PRO A 1024 -0.96 -29.04 10.89
CA PRO A 1024 -0.15 -29.17 9.68
C PRO A 1024 0.13 -30.62 9.27
N ALA A 1025 0.59 -31.45 10.21
CA ALA A 1025 0.89 -32.85 9.96
C ALA A 1025 -0.36 -33.67 9.58
N GLY A 1026 -1.52 -33.32 10.15
CA GLY A 1026 -2.82 -33.91 9.80
C GLY A 1026 -3.18 -33.61 8.34
N THR A 1027 -3.15 -32.32 7.96
CA THR A 1027 -3.47 -31.87 6.60
C THR A 1027 -2.55 -32.53 5.56
N THR A 1028 -1.23 -32.51 5.76
CA THR A 1028 -0.27 -33.14 4.82
C THR A 1028 -0.49 -34.64 4.70
N THR A 1029 -0.71 -35.35 5.81
CA THR A 1029 -0.93 -36.80 5.81
C THR A 1029 -2.23 -37.18 5.09
N VAL A 1030 -3.32 -36.44 5.35
CA VAL A 1030 -4.62 -36.67 4.70
C VAL A 1030 -4.55 -36.34 3.22
N THR A 1031 -3.94 -35.21 2.84
CA THR A 1031 -3.76 -34.81 1.43
C THR A 1031 -2.94 -35.85 0.64
N GLY A 1032 -1.83 -36.33 1.20
CA GLY A 1032 -1.01 -37.37 0.59
C GLY A 1032 -1.77 -38.69 0.40
N ARG A 1033 -2.56 -39.10 1.40
CA ARG A 1033 -3.39 -40.33 1.35
C ARG A 1033 -4.54 -40.24 0.36
N LEU A 1034 -5.18 -39.08 0.24
CA LEU A 1034 -6.44 -38.92 -0.50
C LEU A 1034 -6.26 -38.44 -1.95
N ARG A 1035 -5.06 -38.06 -2.39
CA ARG A 1035 -4.83 -37.48 -3.73
C ARG A 1035 -5.40 -38.30 -4.89
N GLY A 1036 -5.16 -39.61 -4.92
CA GLY A 1036 -5.75 -40.50 -5.93
C GLY A 1036 -7.28 -40.53 -5.84
N PRO A 1037 -7.85 -41.06 -4.73
CA PRO A 1037 -9.30 -41.16 -4.55
C PRO A 1037 -10.07 -39.84 -4.73
N ALA A 1038 -9.48 -38.69 -4.38
CA ALA A 1038 -10.09 -37.37 -4.60
C ALA A 1038 -10.12 -36.96 -6.09
N THR A 1039 -9.08 -37.33 -6.85
CA THR A 1039 -9.03 -37.14 -8.31
C THR A 1039 -10.10 -38.00 -9.00
N ASP A 1040 -10.19 -39.27 -8.62
CA ASP A 1040 -11.15 -40.23 -9.19
C ASP A 1040 -12.60 -39.85 -8.82
N LEU A 1041 -12.83 -39.37 -7.60
CA LEU A 1041 -14.11 -38.80 -7.17
C LEU A 1041 -14.47 -37.53 -7.96
N ALA A 1042 -13.53 -36.60 -8.15
CA ALA A 1042 -13.76 -35.40 -8.94
C ALA A 1042 -14.06 -35.71 -10.42
N ALA A 1043 -13.40 -36.72 -10.99
CA ALA A 1043 -13.69 -37.21 -12.33
C ALA A 1043 -15.11 -37.82 -12.42
N SER A 1044 -15.54 -38.56 -11.40
CA SER A 1044 -16.88 -39.18 -11.32
C SER A 1044 -18.03 -38.16 -11.39
N PHE A 1045 -17.80 -36.92 -10.93
CA PHE A 1045 -18.75 -35.80 -11.01
C PHE A 1045 -18.47 -34.81 -12.15
N GLY A 1046 -17.55 -35.13 -13.08
CA GLY A 1046 -17.25 -34.27 -14.24
C GLY A 1046 -16.38 -33.04 -13.94
N VAL A 1047 -15.80 -32.95 -12.74
CA VAL A 1047 -14.94 -31.83 -12.30
C VAL A 1047 -13.47 -32.02 -12.70
N GLY A 1048 -13.06 -33.28 -12.89
CA GLY A 1048 -11.70 -33.67 -13.30
C GLY A 1048 -11.29 -33.17 -14.70
N ALA A 1049 -9.98 -33.01 -14.91
CA ALA A 1049 -9.43 -32.50 -16.16
C ALA A 1049 -9.72 -33.44 -17.34
N GLY A 1050 -10.37 -32.94 -18.40
CA GLY A 1050 -10.71 -33.70 -19.60
C GLY A 1050 -12.01 -34.49 -19.52
N ALA A 1051 -12.78 -34.38 -18.43
CA ALA A 1051 -14.04 -35.12 -18.25
C ALA A 1051 -15.11 -34.76 -19.29
N GLY A 1052 -15.08 -33.54 -19.87
CA GLY A 1052 -16.00 -33.14 -20.94
C GLY A 1052 -15.89 -33.94 -22.24
N ALA A 1053 -14.79 -34.69 -22.45
CA ALA A 1053 -14.58 -35.48 -23.67
C ALA A 1053 -15.34 -36.83 -23.68
N SER A 1054 -15.78 -37.33 -22.53
CA SER A 1054 -16.37 -38.68 -22.37
C SER A 1054 -17.86 -38.68 -22.01
N GLY A 1055 -18.68 -38.12 -22.91
CA GLY A 1055 -20.04 -38.60 -23.13
C GLY A 1055 -21.17 -38.04 -22.25
N ARG A 1056 -21.82 -36.97 -22.75
CA ARG A 1056 -23.30 -36.82 -22.76
C ARG A 1056 -23.66 -35.82 -23.87
N GLY A 1057 -24.38 -36.29 -24.89
CA GLY A 1057 -24.66 -35.48 -26.09
C GLY A 1057 -25.75 -34.42 -25.85
N GLY A 1058 -25.47 -33.18 -26.27
CA GLY A 1058 -26.42 -32.07 -26.31
C GLY A 1058 -25.89 -30.98 -27.25
N VAL A 1059 -26.71 -30.53 -28.20
CA VAL A 1059 -26.28 -29.60 -29.25
C VAL A 1059 -26.32 -28.16 -28.74
N GLY A 1060 -25.17 -27.49 -28.74
CA GLY A 1060 -25.02 -26.06 -28.46
C GLY A 1060 -23.72 -25.53 -29.08
N GLY A 1061 -23.78 -24.37 -29.73
CA GLY A 1061 -22.70 -23.83 -30.58
C GLY A 1061 -21.48 -23.25 -29.85
N GLY A 1062 -21.15 -23.72 -28.65
CA GLY A 1062 -19.93 -23.33 -27.91
C GLY A 1062 -18.70 -24.10 -28.40
N THR A 1063 -17.51 -23.62 -28.05
CA THR A 1063 -16.28 -24.38 -28.27
C THR A 1063 -16.22 -25.58 -27.32
N ALA A 1064 -15.44 -26.62 -27.65
CA ALA A 1064 -15.29 -27.79 -26.79
C ALA A 1064 -14.77 -27.44 -25.37
N VAL A 1065 -14.05 -26.33 -25.22
CA VAL A 1065 -13.53 -25.83 -23.94
C VAL A 1065 -14.64 -25.12 -23.11
N ASP A 1066 -15.70 -24.60 -23.75
CA ASP A 1066 -16.88 -24.04 -23.05
C ASP A 1066 -17.69 -25.15 -22.39
N ALA A 1067 -17.91 -26.23 -23.13
CA ALA A 1067 -18.64 -27.40 -22.64
C ALA A 1067 -17.94 -28.06 -21.45
N ASP A 1068 -16.61 -28.23 -21.50
CA ASP A 1068 -15.83 -28.80 -20.39
C ASP A 1068 -15.90 -27.91 -19.13
N LEU A 1069 -15.65 -26.59 -19.26
CA LEU A 1069 -15.74 -25.68 -18.11
C LEU A 1069 -17.16 -25.64 -17.51
N THR A 1070 -18.19 -25.61 -18.35
CA THR A 1070 -19.59 -25.62 -17.91
C THR A 1070 -19.94 -26.92 -17.17
N ALA A 1071 -19.49 -28.07 -17.69
CA ALA A 1071 -19.68 -29.37 -17.04
C ALA A 1071 -18.95 -29.44 -15.69
N ARG A 1072 -17.70 -28.95 -15.62
CA ARG A 1072 -16.91 -28.88 -14.39
C ARG A 1072 -17.60 -28.02 -13.33
N ILE A 1073 -18.09 -26.83 -13.70
CA ILE A 1073 -18.84 -25.93 -12.81
C ILE A 1073 -20.13 -26.61 -12.29
N ALA A 1074 -20.90 -27.24 -13.17
CA ALA A 1074 -22.13 -27.93 -12.80
C ALA A 1074 -21.87 -29.13 -11.86
N GLY A 1075 -20.74 -29.81 -12.00
CA GLY A 1075 -20.33 -30.95 -11.16
C GLY A 1075 -19.98 -30.59 -9.71
N LEU A 1076 -19.56 -29.35 -9.44
CA LEU A 1076 -19.05 -28.91 -8.13
C LEU A 1076 -20.05 -29.12 -6.97
N GLY A 1077 -21.34 -28.84 -7.21
CA GLY A 1077 -22.38 -28.98 -6.19
C GLY A 1077 -22.58 -30.43 -5.74
N ALA A 1078 -22.55 -31.37 -6.69
CA ALA A 1078 -22.67 -32.80 -6.42
C ALA A 1078 -21.38 -33.40 -5.84
N LEU A 1079 -20.21 -32.93 -6.30
CA LEU A 1079 -18.92 -33.30 -5.69
C LEU A 1079 -18.86 -32.86 -4.21
N GLY A 1080 -19.43 -31.69 -3.89
CA GLY A 1080 -19.50 -31.15 -2.53
C GLY A 1080 -20.28 -32.04 -1.55
N THR A 1081 -21.37 -32.69 -1.98
CA THR A 1081 -22.11 -33.63 -1.11
C THR A 1081 -21.39 -34.96 -0.92
N ALA A 1082 -20.48 -35.31 -1.84
CA ALA A 1082 -19.79 -36.60 -1.88
C ALA A 1082 -18.44 -36.64 -1.16
N LEU A 1083 -17.90 -35.51 -0.66
CA LEU A 1083 -16.56 -35.45 -0.07
C LEU A 1083 -16.32 -36.46 1.07
N ASP A 1084 -17.35 -36.70 1.89
CA ASP A 1084 -17.23 -37.61 3.03
C ASP A 1084 -17.04 -39.09 2.62
N LEU A 1085 -17.28 -39.47 1.35
CA LEU A 1085 -16.93 -40.80 0.83
C LEU A 1085 -15.42 -41.09 0.99
N LEU A 1086 -14.57 -40.08 0.91
CA LEU A 1086 -13.10 -40.19 1.02
C LEU A 1086 -12.61 -40.55 2.44
N VAL A 1087 -13.44 -40.32 3.46
CA VAL A 1087 -13.07 -40.51 4.88
C VAL A 1087 -13.94 -41.54 5.62
N THR A 1088 -15.18 -41.75 5.18
CA THR A 1088 -16.11 -42.75 5.74
C THR A 1088 -15.87 -44.17 5.21
N ALA A 1089 -15.04 -44.33 4.17
CA ALA A 1089 -14.76 -45.62 3.54
C ALA A 1089 -14.31 -46.70 4.55
N PRO A 1090 -14.98 -47.87 4.58
CA PRO A 1090 -14.52 -49.01 5.37
C PRO A 1090 -13.08 -49.41 5.03
N ARG A 1091 -12.39 -50.08 5.95
CA ARG A 1091 -11.02 -50.60 5.71
C ARG A 1091 -10.96 -52.12 5.94
N PRO A 1092 -10.65 -52.93 4.91
CA PRO A 1092 -10.48 -52.55 3.49
C PRO A 1092 -11.79 -52.03 2.87
N ALA A 1093 -11.67 -51.20 1.82
CA ALA A 1093 -12.84 -50.66 1.11
C ALA A 1093 -13.54 -51.76 0.30
N PRO A 1094 -14.88 -51.78 0.25
CA PRO A 1094 -15.63 -52.85 -0.44
C PRO A 1094 -15.63 -52.73 -1.97
N ALA A 1095 -15.17 -51.59 -2.51
CA ALA A 1095 -15.18 -51.23 -3.92
C ALA A 1095 -14.21 -50.04 -4.18
N ALA A 1096 -14.10 -49.64 -5.46
CA ALA A 1096 -13.45 -48.39 -5.85
C ALA A 1096 -14.33 -47.17 -5.51
N ILE A 1097 -13.78 -45.96 -5.58
CA ILE A 1097 -14.48 -44.73 -5.13
C ILE A 1097 -15.56 -44.28 -6.13
N GLU A 1098 -15.40 -44.61 -7.40
CA GLU A 1098 -16.29 -44.35 -8.51
C GLU A 1098 -17.60 -45.16 -8.39
N ASP A 1099 -17.50 -46.39 -7.89
CA ASP A 1099 -18.68 -47.20 -7.54
C ASP A 1099 -19.49 -46.54 -6.41
N ALA A 1100 -18.81 -45.98 -5.41
CA ALA A 1100 -19.45 -45.28 -4.31
C ALA A 1100 -20.06 -43.94 -4.75
N ALA A 1101 -19.41 -43.20 -5.66
CA ALA A 1101 -19.97 -42.02 -6.30
C ALA A 1101 -21.24 -42.35 -7.13
N ALA A 1102 -21.24 -43.49 -7.84
CA ALA A 1102 -22.41 -43.97 -8.57
C ALA A 1102 -23.56 -44.40 -7.65
N VAL A 1103 -23.26 -44.91 -6.43
CA VAL A 1103 -24.27 -45.14 -5.38
C VAL A 1103 -24.80 -43.81 -4.85
N HIS A 1104 -23.93 -42.85 -4.54
CA HIS A 1104 -24.27 -41.52 -4.02
C HIS A 1104 -25.30 -40.81 -4.90
N GLU A 1105 -25.09 -40.76 -6.22
CA GLU A 1105 -26.03 -40.12 -7.15
C GLU A 1105 -27.41 -40.83 -7.19
N VAL A 1106 -27.43 -42.17 -7.18
CA VAL A 1106 -28.68 -42.96 -7.21
C VAL A 1106 -29.44 -42.84 -5.89
N LEU A 1107 -28.74 -42.99 -4.77
CA LEU A 1107 -29.32 -42.99 -3.44
C LEU A 1107 -29.81 -41.59 -3.07
N GLY A 1108 -29.03 -40.55 -3.37
CA GLY A 1108 -29.40 -39.16 -3.17
C GLY A 1108 -30.64 -38.75 -3.95
N GLY A 1109 -30.76 -39.21 -5.21
CA GLY A 1109 -31.96 -38.99 -6.03
C GLY A 1109 -33.18 -39.76 -5.53
N TRP A 1110 -33.01 -41.03 -5.12
CA TRP A 1110 -34.12 -41.88 -4.67
C TRP A 1110 -34.66 -41.51 -3.28
N LEU A 1111 -33.82 -40.90 -2.43
CA LEU A 1111 -34.18 -40.41 -1.09
C LEU A 1111 -34.44 -38.90 -1.02
N GLY A 1112 -34.20 -38.12 -2.08
CA GLY A 1112 -34.34 -36.66 -2.07
C GLY A 1112 -33.27 -35.92 -1.24
N LEU A 1113 -32.16 -36.57 -0.88
CA LEU A 1113 -31.12 -35.99 -0.01
C LEU A 1113 -30.43 -34.76 -0.64
N ALA A 1114 -30.31 -34.73 -1.96
CA ALA A 1114 -29.82 -33.57 -2.68
C ALA A 1114 -30.74 -32.34 -2.51
N GLY A 1115 -32.07 -32.55 -2.54
CA GLY A 1115 -33.05 -31.49 -2.29
C GLY A 1115 -33.01 -30.99 -0.84
N LEU A 1116 -32.91 -31.91 0.13
CA LEU A 1116 -32.72 -31.57 1.54
C LEU A 1116 -31.42 -30.76 1.78
N HIS A 1117 -30.31 -31.16 1.17
CA HIS A 1117 -29.05 -30.42 1.26
C HIS A 1117 -29.17 -29.01 0.64
N ALA A 1118 -29.88 -28.88 -0.49
CA ALA A 1118 -30.13 -27.59 -1.13
C ALA A 1118 -30.96 -26.63 -0.25
N ARG A 1119 -31.91 -27.13 0.57
CA ARG A 1119 -32.64 -26.30 1.55
C ARG A 1119 -31.78 -25.77 2.71
N LEU A 1120 -30.60 -26.34 2.92
CA LEU A 1120 -29.60 -25.86 3.89
C LEU A 1120 -28.59 -24.86 3.29
N ALA A 1121 -28.86 -24.35 2.08
CA ALA A 1121 -28.12 -23.23 1.50
C ALA A 1121 -28.32 -21.94 2.31
N ASP A 1122 -27.31 -21.08 2.25
CA ASP A 1122 -27.26 -19.78 2.92
C ASP A 1122 -28.21 -18.78 2.23
N ALA A 1123 -28.92 -17.97 3.01
CA ALA A 1123 -29.89 -16.98 2.53
C ALA A 1123 -29.66 -15.60 3.20
N ALA A 1124 -30.03 -14.51 2.53
CA ALA A 1124 -29.80 -13.14 3.01
C ALA A 1124 -30.53 -12.75 4.32
N ALA A 1125 -31.49 -13.56 4.77
CA ALA A 1125 -32.18 -13.38 6.05
C ALA A 1125 -31.61 -14.28 7.17
N ASP A 1126 -30.60 -15.10 6.88
CA ASP A 1126 -29.97 -15.97 7.89
C ASP A 1126 -29.08 -15.14 8.82
N SER A 1127 -29.36 -15.21 10.13
CA SER A 1127 -28.41 -14.74 11.14
C SER A 1127 -27.14 -15.59 11.14
N HIS A 1128 -26.03 -15.07 11.67
CA HIS A 1128 -24.84 -15.87 11.95
C HIS A 1128 -25.12 -17.24 12.61
N TRP A 1129 -26.01 -17.30 13.60
CA TRP A 1129 -26.34 -18.57 14.28
C TRP A 1129 -27.09 -19.53 13.35
N THR A 1130 -27.98 -19.00 12.52
CA THR A 1130 -28.67 -19.75 11.46
C THR A 1130 -27.67 -20.33 10.46
N LEU A 1131 -26.67 -19.55 10.03
CA LEU A 1131 -25.61 -19.98 9.13
C LEU A 1131 -24.73 -21.09 9.76
N ALA A 1132 -24.33 -20.92 11.02
CA ALA A 1132 -23.55 -21.91 11.75
C ALA A 1132 -24.33 -23.23 11.93
N ALA A 1133 -25.62 -23.15 12.28
CA ALA A 1133 -26.50 -24.31 12.38
C ALA A 1133 -26.67 -25.01 11.01
N LYS A 1134 -26.92 -24.26 9.93
CA LYS A 1134 -26.99 -24.81 8.56
C LYS A 1134 -25.70 -25.53 8.17
N ALA A 1135 -24.53 -24.94 8.43
CA ALA A 1135 -23.23 -25.56 8.14
C ALA A 1135 -23.02 -26.88 8.91
N ALA A 1136 -23.29 -26.88 10.23
CA ALA A 1136 -23.19 -28.10 11.04
C ALA A 1136 -24.17 -29.20 10.59
N LEU A 1137 -25.39 -28.83 10.18
CA LEU A 1137 -26.38 -29.76 9.63
C LEU A 1137 -25.98 -30.30 8.25
N ARG A 1138 -25.42 -29.47 7.36
CA ARG A 1138 -24.86 -29.92 6.06
C ARG A 1138 -23.75 -30.94 6.27
N ALA A 1139 -22.79 -30.64 7.14
CA ALA A 1139 -21.70 -31.55 7.47
C ALA A 1139 -22.18 -32.89 8.05
N ARG A 1140 -23.18 -32.88 8.95
CA ARG A 1140 -23.73 -34.12 9.51
C ARG A 1140 -24.58 -34.91 8.51
N LEU A 1141 -25.27 -34.23 7.60
CA LEU A 1141 -26.03 -34.85 6.51
C LEU A 1141 -25.11 -35.57 5.52
N THR A 1142 -24.02 -34.93 5.07
CA THR A 1142 -23.07 -35.53 4.11
C THR A 1142 -22.29 -36.70 4.72
N GLU A 1143 -21.88 -36.60 5.99
CA GLU A 1143 -21.22 -37.70 6.72
C GLU A 1143 -22.12 -38.96 6.82
N LEU A 1144 -23.40 -38.77 7.18
CA LEU A 1144 -24.37 -39.87 7.28
C LEU A 1144 -24.73 -40.45 5.91
N TRP A 1145 -24.85 -39.60 4.88
CA TRP A 1145 -25.11 -40.03 3.51
C TRP A 1145 -23.95 -40.88 2.98
N ALA A 1146 -22.71 -40.39 3.06
CA ALA A 1146 -21.52 -41.14 2.64
C ALA A 1146 -21.36 -42.48 3.38
N THR A 1147 -21.67 -42.51 4.69
CA THR A 1147 -21.71 -43.76 5.47
C THR A 1147 -22.76 -44.73 4.91
N LEU A 1148 -23.95 -44.23 4.56
CA LEU A 1148 -25.02 -45.03 3.98
C LEU A 1148 -24.67 -45.53 2.57
N ASP A 1149 -24.01 -44.73 1.74
CA ASP A 1149 -23.54 -45.13 0.40
C ASP A 1149 -22.62 -46.35 0.48
N TRP A 1150 -21.62 -46.32 1.36
CA TRP A 1150 -20.70 -47.45 1.56
C TRP A 1150 -21.41 -48.71 2.08
N LEU A 1151 -22.39 -48.56 2.98
CA LEU A 1151 -23.20 -49.68 3.49
C LEU A 1151 -24.12 -50.26 2.40
N VAL A 1152 -24.78 -49.42 1.61
CA VAL A 1152 -25.66 -49.83 0.50
C VAL A 1152 -24.86 -50.48 -0.62
N LEU A 1153 -23.70 -49.94 -1.00
CA LEU A 1153 -22.82 -50.54 -1.99
C LEU A 1153 -22.35 -51.94 -1.57
N ALA A 1154 -21.91 -52.08 -0.32
CA ALA A 1154 -21.50 -53.36 0.22
C ALA A 1154 -22.69 -54.35 0.29
N ALA A 1155 -23.88 -53.88 0.69
CA ALA A 1155 -25.08 -54.72 0.77
C ALA A 1155 -25.61 -55.14 -0.61
N ALA A 1156 -25.57 -54.24 -1.59
CA ALA A 1156 -25.97 -54.52 -2.97
C ALA A 1156 -25.01 -55.51 -3.66
N ARG A 1157 -23.71 -55.47 -3.32
CA ARG A 1157 -22.72 -56.49 -3.73
C ARG A 1157 -22.93 -57.82 -3.01
N ALA A 1158 -23.31 -57.84 -1.74
CA ALA A 1158 -23.62 -59.06 -0.99
C ALA A 1158 -24.94 -59.72 -1.40
N ASP A 1159 -25.96 -58.92 -1.74
CA ASP A 1159 -27.26 -59.35 -2.28
C ASP A 1159 -27.24 -59.66 -3.80
N ALA A 1160 -26.06 -59.62 -4.43
CA ALA A 1160 -25.87 -60.17 -5.77
C ALA A 1160 -25.98 -61.70 -5.65
N PRO A 1161 -26.98 -62.34 -6.26
CA PRO A 1161 -27.24 -63.77 -6.05
C PRO A 1161 -26.05 -64.62 -6.52
N THR A 1162 -25.37 -65.25 -5.57
CA THR A 1162 -24.14 -66.04 -5.78
C THR A 1162 -24.40 -67.48 -6.26
N SER A 1163 -25.63 -67.83 -6.62
CA SER A 1163 -25.97 -69.14 -7.20
C SER A 1163 -27.28 -69.12 -8.00
N PRO A 1164 -27.36 -69.85 -9.14
CA PRO A 1164 -28.58 -69.97 -9.95
C PRO A 1164 -29.56 -70.97 -9.31
N GLY A 1165 -30.11 -70.62 -8.13
CA GLY A 1165 -30.79 -71.56 -7.24
C GLY A 1165 -32.18 -71.16 -6.73
N ILE A 1166 -32.64 -69.93 -6.92
CA ILE A 1166 -34.00 -69.50 -6.54
C ILE A 1166 -34.59 -68.68 -7.68
N ALA A 1167 -35.46 -69.32 -8.46
CA ALA A 1167 -36.20 -68.69 -9.54
C ALA A 1167 -37.66 -68.42 -9.12
N GLU A 1168 -38.21 -67.32 -9.61
CA GLU A 1168 -39.54 -67.37 -10.22
C GLU A 1168 -39.45 -66.82 -11.65
N PRO A 1169 -40.36 -67.24 -12.55
CA PRO A 1169 -39.92 -67.61 -13.89
C PRO A 1169 -40.41 -66.68 -15.00
N THR A 1170 -39.52 -66.27 -15.91
CA THR A 1170 -39.71 -66.16 -17.39
C THR A 1170 -38.62 -65.30 -18.04
N SER A 1171 -37.39 -65.80 -18.10
CA SER A 1171 -36.48 -65.53 -19.23
C SER A 1171 -35.28 -66.48 -19.20
N THR A 1172 -35.07 -67.17 -20.31
CA THR A 1172 -33.84 -67.90 -20.61
C THR A 1172 -32.71 -66.91 -20.90
N GLY A 1173 -31.63 -66.97 -20.12
CA GLY A 1173 -30.49 -66.04 -20.26
C GLY A 1173 -30.15 -65.30 -18.97
N TRP A 1174 -30.10 -66.02 -17.84
CA TRP A 1174 -29.61 -65.44 -16.59
C TRP A 1174 -28.12 -65.65 -16.46
N ASP A 1175 -27.37 -64.55 -16.46
CA ASP A 1175 -25.92 -64.53 -16.30
C ASP A 1175 -25.56 -63.61 -15.13
N ALA A 1176 -24.80 -64.15 -14.17
CA ALA A 1176 -24.31 -63.42 -13.01
C ALA A 1176 -23.24 -62.38 -13.40
N GLU A 1177 -22.50 -62.63 -14.48
CA GLU A 1177 -21.51 -61.72 -15.04
C GLU A 1177 -22.23 -60.49 -15.64
N ALA A 1178 -23.25 -60.69 -16.49
CA ALA A 1178 -24.16 -59.63 -16.96
C ALA A 1178 -24.90 -58.89 -15.82
N TYR A 1179 -25.28 -59.57 -14.73
CA TYR A 1179 -25.92 -58.93 -13.58
C TYR A 1179 -24.99 -57.93 -12.89
N LEU A 1180 -23.72 -58.30 -12.69
CA LEU A 1180 -22.68 -57.43 -12.11
C LEU A 1180 -22.17 -56.38 -13.12
N ALA A 1181 -22.13 -56.69 -14.41
CA ALA A 1181 -21.68 -55.80 -15.49
C ALA A 1181 -22.51 -54.53 -15.67
N GLY A 1182 -23.72 -54.45 -15.09
CA GLY A 1182 -24.51 -53.21 -15.03
C GLY A 1182 -23.91 -52.10 -14.15
N GLY A 1183 -22.82 -52.37 -13.42
CA GLY A 1183 -22.13 -51.41 -12.56
C GLY A 1183 -22.87 -51.08 -11.25
N ALA A 1184 -22.19 -50.40 -10.32
CA ALA A 1184 -22.76 -50.04 -9.01
C ALA A 1184 -24.08 -49.25 -9.12
N ARG A 1185 -24.24 -48.42 -10.16
CA ARG A 1185 -25.46 -47.65 -10.42
C ARG A 1185 -26.69 -48.55 -10.60
N ALA A 1186 -26.61 -49.56 -11.47
CA ALA A 1186 -27.73 -50.47 -11.73
C ALA A 1186 -27.94 -51.47 -10.60
N LEU A 1187 -26.87 -51.91 -9.93
CA LEU A 1187 -26.95 -52.75 -8.73
C LEU A 1187 -27.70 -52.04 -7.60
N THR A 1188 -27.37 -50.77 -7.33
CA THR A 1188 -28.03 -49.95 -6.31
C THR A 1188 -29.50 -49.72 -6.63
N ALA A 1189 -29.84 -49.34 -7.88
CA ALA A 1189 -31.22 -49.15 -8.30
C ALA A 1189 -32.07 -50.43 -8.11
N ARG A 1190 -31.55 -51.61 -8.48
CA ARG A 1190 -32.22 -52.90 -8.26
C ARG A 1190 -32.29 -53.30 -6.78
N TRP A 1191 -31.34 -52.89 -5.96
CA TRP A 1191 -31.36 -53.12 -4.51
C TRP A 1191 -32.45 -52.29 -3.83
N LEU A 1192 -32.57 -51.00 -4.21
CA LEU A 1192 -33.61 -50.09 -3.71
C LEU A 1192 -35.02 -50.55 -4.12
N VAL A 1193 -35.23 -50.90 -5.40
CA VAL A 1193 -36.53 -51.40 -5.88
C VAL A 1193 -36.98 -52.66 -5.13
N ARG A 1194 -36.06 -53.61 -4.86
CA ARG A 1194 -36.36 -54.82 -4.06
C ARG A 1194 -36.69 -54.53 -2.58
N ARG A 1195 -36.46 -53.30 -2.10
CA ARG A 1195 -36.70 -52.87 -0.71
C ARG A 1195 -37.58 -51.63 -0.61
N ALA A 1196 -38.34 -51.31 -1.66
CA ALA A 1196 -39.19 -50.12 -1.72
C ALA A 1196 -40.13 -49.98 -0.52
N ASP A 1197 -40.73 -51.08 -0.04
CA ASP A 1197 -41.61 -51.06 1.14
C ASP A 1197 -40.89 -50.70 2.46
N ALA A 1198 -39.61 -51.07 2.57
CA ALA A 1198 -38.81 -50.83 3.78
C ALA A 1198 -38.24 -49.41 3.85
N VAL A 1199 -37.98 -48.79 2.70
CA VAL A 1199 -37.35 -47.46 2.61
C VAL A 1199 -38.32 -46.36 2.13
N GLY A 1200 -39.46 -46.72 1.52
CA GLY A 1200 -40.49 -45.78 1.05
C GLY A 1200 -41.08 -44.86 2.13
N PRO A 1201 -41.32 -45.31 3.39
CA PRO A 1201 -41.72 -44.41 4.47
C PRO A 1201 -40.69 -43.33 4.81
N PHE A 1202 -39.42 -43.55 4.43
CA PHE A 1202 -38.34 -42.60 4.62
C PHE A 1202 -38.28 -41.58 3.49
N THR A 1203 -38.44 -42.01 2.24
CA THR A 1203 -38.61 -41.13 1.07
C THR A 1203 -39.78 -40.17 1.24
N ALA A 1204 -40.92 -40.62 1.77
CA ALA A 1204 -42.09 -39.76 2.00
C ALA A 1204 -41.81 -38.62 3.01
N VAL A 1205 -41.13 -38.92 4.12
CA VAL A 1205 -40.74 -37.91 5.14
C VAL A 1205 -39.70 -36.94 4.58
N LEU A 1206 -38.76 -37.43 3.76
CA LEU A 1206 -37.75 -36.59 3.11
C LEU A 1206 -38.35 -35.71 2.01
N ALA A 1207 -39.34 -36.18 1.26
CA ALA A 1207 -40.07 -35.40 0.28
C ALA A 1207 -40.88 -34.26 0.95
N GLU A 1208 -41.64 -34.56 2.01
CA GLU A 1208 -42.34 -33.54 2.82
C GLU A 1208 -41.36 -32.46 3.33
N LEU A 1209 -40.18 -32.87 3.82
CA LEU A 1209 -39.16 -31.96 4.34
C LEU A 1209 -38.26 -31.35 3.25
N ALA A 1210 -38.35 -31.81 2.00
CA ALA A 1210 -37.87 -31.12 0.81
C ALA A 1210 -38.89 -30.08 0.27
N GLY A 1211 -40.12 -30.08 0.80
CA GLY A 1211 -41.19 -29.16 0.39
C GLY A 1211 -42.06 -29.70 -0.76
N GLU A 1212 -41.99 -31.01 -1.05
CA GLU A 1212 -42.89 -31.65 -2.01
C GLU A 1212 -44.31 -31.76 -1.41
N PRO A 1213 -45.37 -31.63 -2.23
CA PRO A 1213 -46.74 -31.73 -1.74
C PRO A 1213 -46.98 -33.13 -1.15
N PRO A 1214 -47.67 -33.23 0.01
CA PRO A 1214 -47.80 -34.50 0.73
C PRO A 1214 -48.51 -35.56 -0.13
N SER A 1215 -47.78 -36.63 -0.47
CA SER A 1215 -48.35 -37.81 -1.11
C SER A 1215 -49.37 -38.46 -0.16
N GLY A 1216 -50.65 -38.22 -0.42
CA GLY A 1216 -51.70 -38.41 0.58
C GLY A 1216 -51.90 -39.85 1.06
N GLU A 1217 -51.50 -40.13 2.30
CA GLU A 1217 -52.40 -40.62 3.36
C GLU A 1217 -51.74 -40.50 4.75
N PRO A 1218 -52.40 -39.94 5.78
CA PRO A 1218 -51.80 -39.82 7.10
C PRO A 1218 -51.77 -41.17 7.84
N ARG A 1219 -50.60 -41.60 8.31
CA ARG A 1219 -50.44 -42.82 9.13
C ARG A 1219 -49.79 -42.55 10.50
N PRO A 1220 -50.07 -43.39 11.53
CA PRO A 1220 -50.29 -42.86 12.87
C PRO A 1220 -49.03 -42.69 13.72
N ARG A 1221 -49.09 -41.76 14.67
CA ARG A 1221 -48.12 -41.63 15.78
C ARG A 1221 -48.11 -42.89 16.65
N ALA A 1222 -47.17 -43.80 16.39
CA ALA A 1222 -46.84 -44.89 17.30
C ALA A 1222 -45.85 -44.41 18.38
N ALA A 1223 -46.34 -44.24 19.62
CA ALA A 1223 -45.47 -43.95 20.75
C ALA A 1223 -44.88 -45.24 21.34
N ARG A 1224 -43.54 -45.31 21.54
CA ARG A 1224 -42.94 -45.56 22.88
C ARG A 1224 -41.40 -45.73 22.91
N ARG A 1225 -40.87 -45.23 24.05
CA ARG A 1225 -39.72 -45.68 24.85
C ARG A 1225 -38.29 -45.46 24.33
N SER A 1226 -37.66 -44.48 24.99
CA SER A 1226 -36.22 -44.27 25.16
C SER A 1226 -35.50 -45.47 25.80
N GLY A 1227 -34.28 -45.75 25.36
CA GLY A 1227 -33.44 -46.79 25.97
C GLY A 1227 -32.20 -47.16 25.15
N PHE A 1228 -31.43 -46.19 24.65
CA PHE A 1228 -30.17 -46.44 23.96
C PHE A 1228 -29.14 -45.37 24.34
N ARG A 1229 -27.89 -45.77 24.62
CA ARG A 1229 -26.75 -44.88 24.85
C ARG A 1229 -25.74 -45.07 23.71
N PRO A 1230 -25.18 -43.99 23.14
CA PRO A 1230 -24.40 -44.05 21.89
C PRO A 1230 -22.94 -44.53 22.06
N THR A 1231 -22.65 -45.45 22.99
CA THR A 1231 -21.26 -45.83 23.35
C THR A 1231 -20.89 -47.29 23.08
N ASP A 1232 -21.83 -48.17 22.74
CA ASP A 1232 -21.60 -49.63 22.72
C ASP A 1232 -21.66 -50.29 21.31
N VAL A 1233 -21.35 -49.54 20.24
CA VAL A 1233 -21.18 -50.12 18.89
C VAL A 1233 -19.71 -50.46 18.65
N ARG A 1234 -19.31 -51.70 18.96
CA ARG A 1234 -18.07 -52.28 18.42
C ARG A 1234 -18.33 -52.75 16.98
N VAL A 1235 -17.77 -52.03 16.02
CA VAL A 1235 -17.78 -52.42 14.60
C VAL A 1235 -16.97 -53.71 14.44
N GLY A 1236 -17.68 -54.82 14.17
CA GLY A 1236 -17.07 -56.13 13.91
C GLY A 1236 -16.76 -56.31 12.43
N THR A 1237 -15.57 -56.85 12.12
CA THR A 1237 -15.20 -57.29 10.78
C THR A 1237 -15.96 -58.57 10.42
N GLY A 1238 -17.09 -58.43 9.72
CA GLY A 1238 -18.00 -59.50 9.32
C GLY A 1238 -18.92 -59.07 8.17
N PRO A 1239 -19.75 -59.97 7.61
CA PRO A 1239 -20.53 -59.70 6.41
C PRO A 1239 -21.55 -58.57 6.62
N VAL A 1240 -21.82 -57.85 5.53
CA VAL A 1240 -22.45 -56.52 5.53
C VAL A 1240 -23.77 -56.49 6.31
N ASP A 1241 -23.81 -55.67 7.35
CA ASP A 1241 -24.92 -55.61 8.28
C ASP A 1241 -26.06 -54.71 7.77
N VAL A 1242 -27.15 -55.35 7.32
CA VAL A 1242 -28.40 -54.67 6.94
C VAL A 1242 -29.03 -53.92 8.13
N ALA A 1243 -28.78 -54.35 9.38
CA ALA A 1243 -29.22 -53.61 10.56
C ALA A 1243 -28.42 -52.30 10.72
N ALA A 1244 -27.12 -52.27 10.41
CA ALA A 1244 -26.32 -51.04 10.42
C ALA A 1244 -26.83 -50.01 9.39
N ALA A 1245 -27.17 -50.44 8.17
CA ALA A 1245 -27.82 -49.57 7.18
C ALA A 1245 -29.17 -49.02 7.70
N THR A 1246 -29.95 -49.87 8.38
CA THR A 1246 -31.23 -49.47 9.01
C THR A 1246 -31.02 -48.47 10.17
N VAL A 1247 -29.94 -48.61 10.94
CA VAL A 1247 -29.55 -47.66 12.00
C VAL A 1247 -29.11 -46.32 11.41
N ALA A 1248 -28.31 -46.31 10.33
CA ALA A 1248 -27.91 -45.08 9.65
C ALA A 1248 -29.12 -44.31 9.08
N ILE A 1249 -30.07 -45.01 8.44
CA ILE A 1249 -31.36 -44.45 7.99
C ILE A 1249 -32.15 -43.87 9.18
N ARG A 1250 -32.14 -44.53 10.34
CA ARG A 1250 -32.82 -44.05 11.55
C ARG A 1250 -32.15 -42.81 12.17
N GLU A 1251 -30.83 -42.73 12.19
CA GLU A 1251 -30.11 -41.52 12.65
C GLU A 1251 -30.37 -40.34 11.71
N LEU A 1252 -30.36 -40.59 10.39
CA LEU A 1252 -30.72 -39.59 9.39
C LEU A 1252 -32.17 -39.11 9.57
N ARG A 1253 -33.12 -40.01 9.87
CA ARG A 1253 -34.49 -39.64 10.28
C ARG A 1253 -34.52 -38.75 11.52
N LEU A 1254 -33.76 -39.09 12.57
CA LEU A 1254 -33.75 -38.32 13.82
C LEU A 1254 -33.12 -36.93 13.65
N LEU A 1255 -32.11 -36.80 12.79
CA LEU A 1255 -31.56 -35.51 12.38
C LEU A 1255 -32.66 -34.66 11.71
N VAL A 1256 -33.31 -35.24 10.70
CA VAL A 1256 -34.32 -34.58 9.87
C VAL A 1256 -35.59 -34.18 10.67
N GLU A 1257 -36.10 -35.06 11.54
CA GLU A 1257 -37.26 -34.76 12.41
C GLU A 1257 -36.98 -33.66 13.46
N ARG A 1258 -35.72 -33.53 13.92
CA ARG A 1258 -35.34 -32.50 14.91
C ARG A 1258 -35.23 -31.11 14.30
N VAL A 1259 -34.91 -31.02 13.00
CA VAL A 1259 -34.56 -29.76 12.35
C VAL A 1259 -35.78 -28.90 11.99
N GLN A 1260 -36.96 -29.52 11.86
CA GLN A 1260 -38.26 -28.84 11.61
C GLN A 1260 -38.17 -27.77 10.50
N PHE A 1261 -38.05 -28.19 9.24
CA PHE A 1261 -38.03 -27.26 8.12
C PHE A 1261 -39.38 -26.55 7.95
N THR A 1262 -39.33 -25.23 7.79
CA THR A 1262 -40.42 -24.35 7.34
C THR A 1262 -40.17 -23.93 5.89
N ASP A 1263 -41.15 -23.33 5.22
CA ASP A 1263 -40.98 -22.80 3.86
C ASP A 1263 -39.75 -21.86 3.75
N ASP A 1264 -39.50 -21.05 4.78
CA ASP A 1264 -38.33 -20.15 4.91
C ASP A 1264 -37.02 -20.82 5.44
N GLY A 1265 -36.92 -22.15 5.47
CA GLY A 1265 -35.72 -22.87 5.94
C GLY A 1265 -35.82 -23.43 7.36
N LEU A 1266 -34.95 -23.04 8.30
CA LEU A 1266 -34.93 -23.57 9.66
C LEU A 1266 -36.11 -23.05 10.50
N GLY A 1267 -36.89 -23.97 11.09
CA GLY A 1267 -38.06 -23.66 11.91
C GLY A 1267 -37.74 -23.13 13.31
N PRO A 1268 -38.75 -22.58 14.01
CA PRO A 1268 -38.55 -21.75 15.20
C PRO A 1268 -37.84 -22.46 16.37
N ARG A 1269 -38.01 -23.78 16.53
CA ARG A 1269 -37.39 -24.53 17.64
C ARG A 1269 -35.86 -24.62 17.61
N LEU A 1270 -35.21 -24.28 16.49
CA LEU A 1270 -33.75 -24.16 16.36
C LEU A 1270 -33.26 -22.71 16.27
N ARG A 1271 -34.17 -21.72 16.32
CA ARG A 1271 -33.78 -20.30 16.39
C ARG A 1271 -33.51 -19.85 17.83
N ASP A 1272 -34.06 -20.57 18.80
CA ASP A 1272 -33.96 -20.30 20.24
C ASP A 1272 -33.04 -21.31 20.96
N GLY A 1273 -31.73 -21.32 20.67
CA GLY A 1273 -30.74 -22.13 21.42
C GLY A 1273 -29.49 -22.54 20.64
#